data_AF-A0AAP0SDU1-F1
#
_entry.id   AF-A0AAP0SDU1-F1
#
_cell.length_a   1.000
_cell.length_b   1.000
_cell.length_c   1.000
_cell.angle_alpha   90.00
_cell.angle_beta   90.00
_cell.angle_gamma   90.00
#
_symmetry.space_group_name_H-M   'P 1'
#
loop_
_entity.id
_entity.type
_entity.pdbx_description
1 polymer ?
#
loop_
_entity_poly.entity_id
_entity_poly.type
_entity_poly.pdbx_seq_one_letter_code
_entity_poly.pdbx_strand_id
1 'polypeptide(L)'
;MTDHANPYIGPLPFTEGKTLYGREQETQVLFDLLISKRIVLLISPSGAGKTSLIQAALLPQLRERLWPLPIIRLDSLSATGAGDIESLNPYLMATLHSMEAGRGDERMSEAELAQQTLASYLKMRMQNADAEQPNGVFPVLVLDQFEELFTLDRYDWECKQAFIQQLGKLLSEGIDLGPGEEGTPQVQQVWALFSMREDYVAELEPYLDLIPTALTFRYRLEPLDRTQATEAIVGPAAGWFEAAAAERLVSDLSGTGQPGERNTKQGRYVEPVQLQVVSLRLWDKVVIGEQRAITSADIHADGQSNEVDTALEEYYQVELNRASAGREIRERTLRDWIETRLLTDSRVRTRVLREIGVDPALDEAVDSLIDGHLLRADTSGERTWLELSHDRLVKPILDNNQKWRESHLQLVQKRAMQWIKENRPENLLLNPVELLKAQEFVEEHPGELNPIECEFLQESRDLQAEHLEQARRNEQIRADNRQLGKRLGVAAGLIGGLVFGLVFVAIAWISANVAKDSAEQAKIAADERSAEALQAKYQAQEKLLQARMMEANVQTDSGRSLSSLSLLEPGTSEPMQALYFRSLLKALGSSPPLTRVVGQGHVVKGLQFSGDGGHLYSGDWNGQTFAWPLAGGDAPGVSLVNDEGQSIQSLAYNPLRKLLVAANRIGEMVLWQEGGAAPAELARFTAPFVSVDRGVLMSAQFDASGQWLVTPGNRHRQPILSVWSLADLAKPAVVTTLSGYHTTNISRVMFVPAGKYAGYLVSADTEGNLGLWNVPGKATAPVVALHTLEVIRKKVGVFAAAIDPSGRWLAAGTADGSLLFWDLWAQKPADTGVVVPSFMHHGRVTAMAFSSKGNKLYSVGGDKLLLEWTLPAQAGKPLDTQQLASAIQVVRVDGWGEKLYSIALHPQQEGIVAVGGGTQIRMLDLNRMTPLTSRMTGSEGPWRAMTTSFDQQVVVGLAANTLSVRRWRRGDAHAHPQALDFPGPERRLTTLALSADGHTLAALTCDGFLQVWDVAGDAPQRKLERKAGKQELQCRSERDESVAFQPGGQLLASAFGNQLKLWVQDASGSWSLADEQALAEQQRIKALAFNPSGKQLAIAGDSGVIELWSTDGGKLSKANQVTAGAQALITALAFSTNGERLASGGDDASVIEWRVADLQRLGSSQWHNRAVSSIAYLTQYDSSLLVSGDREGQMVLCATPVSEDQCAPVGSPRGTPITALVAAADELLVSSNALWQWQLQLGLMRDTALRLARKPTVVIDVPTQAQAQ
;
A
#
# COMPACT_ATOMS: atom_id res chain seq x y z
N MET A 1 1.98 -61.01 -9.54
CA MET A 1 2.26 -59.58 -9.76
C MET A 1 1.00 -58.85 -9.32
N THR A 2 0.93 -58.44 -8.05
CA THR A 2 -0.15 -57.57 -7.59
C THR A 2 0.26 -56.16 -7.99
N ASP A 3 -0.41 -55.63 -9.01
CA ASP A 3 -0.10 -54.34 -9.63
C ASP A 3 -0.54 -53.22 -8.67
N HIS A 4 0.39 -52.74 -7.84
CA HIS A 4 0.14 -51.65 -6.91
C HIS A 4 0.19 -50.32 -7.67
N ALA A 5 -0.91 -49.98 -8.34
CA ALA A 5 -1.08 -48.69 -9.00
C ALA A 5 -0.86 -47.55 -7.98
N ASN A 6 -0.14 -46.50 -8.39
CA ASN A 6 0.19 -45.37 -7.51
C ASN A 6 -1.11 -44.63 -7.10
N PRO A 7 -1.41 -44.51 -5.79
CA PRO A 7 -2.67 -43.93 -5.35
C PRO A 7 -2.61 -42.39 -5.26
N TYR A 8 -1.42 -41.79 -5.37
CA TYR A 8 -1.23 -40.34 -5.42
C TYR A 8 -1.30 -39.87 -6.88
N ILE A 9 -1.96 -38.74 -7.12
CA ILE A 9 -2.24 -38.24 -8.49
C ILE A 9 -1.39 -37.01 -8.88
N GLY A 10 -0.46 -36.60 -8.01
CA GLY A 10 0.38 -35.44 -8.23
C GLY A 10 -0.39 -34.11 -8.12
N PRO A 11 -0.08 -33.09 -8.96
CA PRO A 11 -0.65 -31.75 -8.83
C PRO A 11 -2.10 -31.61 -9.30
N LEU A 12 -2.72 -32.68 -9.80
CA LEU A 12 -4.08 -32.66 -10.32
C LEU A 12 -5.14 -32.56 -9.21
N PRO A 13 -6.28 -31.89 -9.48
CA PRO A 13 -7.40 -31.95 -8.57
C PRO A 13 -8.03 -33.35 -8.59
N PHE A 14 -8.50 -33.81 -7.42
CA PHE A 14 -9.28 -35.04 -7.34
C PHE A 14 -10.64 -34.84 -8.01
N THR A 15 -11.00 -35.76 -8.90
CA THR A 15 -12.29 -35.79 -9.57
C THR A 15 -13.29 -36.64 -8.80
N GLU A 16 -14.55 -36.57 -9.22
CA GLU A 16 -15.62 -37.39 -8.66
C GLU A 16 -15.32 -38.90 -8.78
N GLY A 17 -15.66 -39.65 -7.73
CA GLY A 17 -15.38 -41.09 -7.62
C GLY A 17 -14.03 -41.43 -6.99
N LYS A 18 -13.17 -40.44 -6.74
CA LYS A 18 -11.95 -40.59 -5.93
C LYS A 18 -12.23 -40.15 -4.49
N THR A 19 -11.72 -40.89 -3.51
CA THR A 19 -11.85 -40.55 -2.09
C THR A 19 -10.84 -39.47 -1.70
N LEU A 20 -11.34 -38.35 -1.15
CA LEU A 20 -10.51 -37.26 -0.62
C LEU A 20 -10.39 -37.40 0.90
N TYR A 21 -9.20 -37.77 1.37
CA TYR A 21 -8.90 -37.96 2.80
C TYR A 21 -8.48 -36.65 3.48
N GLY A 22 -8.79 -36.51 4.78
CA GLY A 22 -8.35 -35.40 5.63
C GLY A 22 -9.12 -34.09 5.40
N ARG A 23 -10.31 -34.15 4.80
CA ARG A 23 -11.18 -32.99 4.46
C ARG A 23 -12.66 -33.23 4.79
N GLU A 24 -12.95 -34.27 5.56
CA GLU A 24 -14.30 -34.72 5.89
C GLU A 24 -15.05 -33.64 6.69
N GLN A 25 -14.37 -33.00 7.65
CA GLN A 25 -14.96 -31.94 8.46
C GLN A 25 -15.29 -30.70 7.63
N GLU A 26 -14.37 -30.22 6.80
CA GLU A 26 -14.59 -29.03 5.97
C GLU A 26 -15.64 -29.26 4.91
N THR A 27 -15.70 -30.47 4.34
CA THR A 27 -16.75 -30.87 3.42
C THR A 27 -18.12 -30.78 4.10
N GLN A 28 -18.25 -31.35 5.31
CA GLN A 28 -19.51 -31.30 6.06
C GLN A 28 -19.91 -29.86 6.42
N VAL A 29 -18.96 -29.06 6.92
CA VAL A 29 -19.23 -27.65 7.28
C VAL A 29 -19.65 -26.84 6.06
N LEU A 30 -19.00 -27.01 4.92
CA LEU A 30 -19.34 -26.32 3.69
C LEU A 30 -20.71 -26.76 3.15
N PHE A 31 -21.01 -28.06 3.22
CA PHE A 31 -22.32 -28.60 2.88
C PHE A 31 -23.43 -28.01 3.75
N ASP A 32 -23.26 -28.04 5.09
CA ASP A 32 -24.22 -27.48 6.04
C ASP A 32 -24.42 -25.97 5.85
N LEU A 33 -23.33 -25.24 5.54
CA LEU A 33 -23.39 -23.82 5.24
C LEU A 33 -24.15 -23.54 3.95
N LEU A 34 -23.94 -24.32 2.88
CA LEU A 34 -24.62 -24.15 1.61
C LEU A 34 -26.11 -24.49 1.71
N ILE A 35 -26.45 -25.54 2.45
CA ILE A 35 -27.84 -25.90 2.76
C ILE A 35 -28.54 -24.79 3.55
N SER A 36 -27.86 -24.19 4.53
CA SER A 36 -28.46 -23.18 5.41
C SER A 36 -28.51 -21.75 4.83
N LYS A 37 -27.56 -21.37 3.96
CA LYS A 37 -27.39 -19.98 3.49
C LYS A 37 -27.65 -19.75 2.01
N ARG A 38 -27.80 -20.80 1.20
CA ARG A 38 -28.05 -20.78 -0.25
C ARG A 38 -26.94 -20.17 -1.13
N ILE A 39 -26.30 -19.09 -0.67
CA ILE A 39 -25.26 -18.35 -1.38
C ILE A 39 -24.03 -18.30 -0.48
N VAL A 40 -22.96 -18.98 -0.91
CA VAL A 40 -21.74 -19.13 -0.11
C VAL A 40 -20.51 -18.79 -0.96
N LEU A 41 -19.59 -18.06 -0.34
CA LEU A 41 -18.28 -17.76 -0.91
C LEU A 41 -17.19 -18.59 -0.20
N LEU A 42 -16.61 -19.54 -0.92
CA LEU A 42 -15.44 -20.32 -0.53
C LEU A 42 -14.16 -19.59 -0.93
N ILE A 43 -13.34 -19.21 0.05
CA ILE A 43 -12.05 -18.54 -0.17
C ILE A 43 -10.90 -19.39 0.35
N SER A 44 -9.76 -19.35 -0.33
CA SER A 44 -8.53 -19.98 0.18
C SER A 44 -7.30 -19.36 -0.46
N PRO A 45 -6.10 -19.52 0.15
CA PRO A 45 -4.83 -19.36 -0.56
C PRO A 45 -4.72 -20.36 -1.72
N SER A 46 -3.85 -20.07 -2.69
CA SER A 46 -3.57 -20.99 -3.81
C SER A 46 -3.03 -22.33 -3.31
N GLY A 47 -3.39 -23.44 -3.97
CA GLY A 47 -2.94 -24.78 -3.60
C GLY A 47 -3.63 -25.45 -2.40
N ALA A 48 -4.58 -24.79 -1.71
CA ALA A 48 -5.28 -25.37 -0.54
C ALA A 48 -6.23 -26.54 -0.86
N GLY A 49 -6.48 -26.83 -2.16
CA GLY A 49 -7.31 -27.96 -2.60
C GLY A 49 -8.80 -27.67 -2.84
N LYS A 50 -9.18 -26.41 -3.10
CA LYS A 50 -10.59 -26.01 -3.35
C LYS A 50 -11.27 -26.88 -4.41
N THR A 51 -10.68 -26.98 -5.60
CA THR A 51 -11.25 -27.74 -6.71
C THR A 51 -11.42 -29.22 -6.37
N SER A 52 -10.43 -29.84 -5.71
CA SER A 52 -10.54 -31.22 -5.21
C SER A 52 -11.67 -31.40 -4.21
N LEU A 53 -11.81 -30.47 -3.25
CA LEU A 53 -12.89 -30.51 -2.25
C LEU A 53 -14.26 -30.39 -2.91
N ILE A 54 -14.41 -29.50 -3.89
CA ILE A 54 -15.65 -29.32 -4.65
C ILE A 54 -15.98 -30.59 -5.45
N GLN A 55 -15.04 -31.09 -6.25
CA GLN A 55 -15.27 -32.17 -7.20
C GLN A 55 -15.39 -33.55 -6.55
N ALA A 56 -14.46 -33.92 -5.68
CA ALA A 56 -14.37 -35.26 -5.13
C ALA A 56 -15.26 -35.49 -3.90
N ALA A 57 -15.54 -34.43 -3.12
CA ALA A 57 -16.22 -34.58 -1.82
C ALA A 57 -17.58 -33.87 -1.78
N LEU A 58 -17.64 -32.57 -2.13
CA LEU A 58 -18.86 -31.78 -1.98
C LEU A 58 -19.95 -32.15 -3.02
N LEU A 59 -19.60 -32.26 -4.30
CA LEU A 59 -20.55 -32.54 -5.36
C LEU A 59 -21.34 -33.86 -5.17
N PRO A 60 -20.70 -34.99 -4.81
CA PRO A 60 -21.42 -36.21 -4.45
C PRO A 60 -22.45 -36.01 -3.33
N GLN A 61 -22.08 -35.32 -2.25
CA GLN A 61 -23.00 -35.04 -1.14
C GLN A 61 -24.14 -34.09 -1.56
N LEU A 62 -23.85 -33.10 -2.40
CA LEU A 62 -24.88 -32.20 -2.91
C LEU A 62 -25.93 -32.95 -3.73
N ARG A 63 -25.55 -33.93 -4.55
CA ARG A 63 -26.50 -34.71 -5.36
C ARG A 63 -27.53 -35.50 -4.54
N GLU A 64 -27.27 -35.75 -3.25
CA GLU A 64 -28.24 -36.42 -2.38
C GLU A 64 -29.44 -35.52 -2.01
N ARG A 65 -29.29 -34.19 -2.04
CA ARG A 65 -30.31 -33.23 -1.55
C ARG A 65 -30.57 -32.02 -2.43
N LEU A 66 -29.64 -31.72 -3.32
CA LEU A 66 -29.59 -30.58 -4.22
C LEU A 66 -29.22 -31.07 -5.63
N TRP A 67 -29.40 -30.21 -6.62
CA TRP A 67 -29.11 -30.54 -8.02
C TRP A 67 -27.94 -29.68 -8.49
N PRO A 68 -26.69 -30.11 -8.25
CA PRO A 68 -25.54 -29.37 -8.74
C PRO A 68 -25.49 -29.41 -10.27
N LEU A 69 -25.43 -28.22 -10.86
CA LEU A 69 -25.20 -28.03 -12.29
C LEU A 69 -23.71 -28.26 -12.60
N PRO A 70 -23.34 -28.47 -13.88
CA PRO A 70 -21.93 -28.57 -14.27
C PRO A 70 -21.12 -27.39 -13.74
N ILE A 71 -19.86 -27.66 -13.36
CA ILE A 71 -18.97 -26.63 -12.80
C ILE A 71 -18.73 -25.56 -13.85
N ILE A 72 -18.95 -24.32 -13.45
CA ILE A 72 -18.78 -23.13 -14.26
C ILE A 72 -17.36 -22.61 -14.08
N ARG A 73 -16.66 -22.39 -15.20
CA ARG A 73 -15.41 -21.64 -15.26
C ARG A 73 -15.53 -20.52 -16.28
N LEU A 74 -14.91 -19.38 -16.01
CA LEU A 74 -15.08 -18.17 -16.82
C LEU A 74 -13.96 -18.02 -17.86
N ASP A 75 -12.94 -18.88 -17.81
CA ASP A 75 -11.78 -18.94 -18.70
C ASP A 75 -12.06 -19.44 -20.13
N SER A 76 -13.27 -19.89 -20.46
CA SER A 76 -13.64 -20.34 -21.81
C SER A 76 -13.85 -19.21 -22.84
N LEU A 77 -13.29 -18.03 -22.60
CA LEU A 77 -13.52 -16.77 -23.34
C LEU A 77 -12.81 -16.64 -24.68
N SER A 78 -11.87 -17.53 -25.00
CA SER A 78 -11.17 -17.54 -26.28
C SER A 78 -11.90 -18.34 -27.38
N ALA A 79 -13.16 -18.71 -27.12
CA ALA A 79 -14.01 -19.50 -28.02
C ALA A 79 -14.66 -18.72 -29.18
N THR A 80 -14.75 -17.39 -29.12
CA THR A 80 -15.38 -16.62 -30.22
C THR A 80 -14.36 -16.29 -31.31
N GLY A 81 -14.40 -17.03 -32.41
CA GLY A 81 -13.74 -16.64 -33.66
C GLY A 81 -14.19 -15.25 -34.10
N ALA A 82 -13.26 -14.47 -34.66
CA ALA A 82 -13.53 -13.17 -35.25
C ALA A 82 -14.61 -13.30 -36.33
N GLY A 83 -15.83 -12.91 -35.99
CA GLY A 83 -16.97 -12.81 -36.88
C GLY A 83 -18.16 -12.18 -36.17
N ASP A 84 -18.39 -10.88 -36.36
CA ASP A 84 -19.63 -10.13 -36.16
C ASP A 84 -20.47 -10.39 -34.87
N ILE A 85 -19.83 -10.58 -33.70
CA ILE A 85 -20.53 -10.63 -32.41
C ILE A 85 -20.01 -9.51 -31.49
N GLU A 86 -20.31 -8.25 -31.82
CA GLU A 86 -19.99 -7.08 -30.98
C GLU A 86 -21.01 -6.84 -29.84
N SER A 87 -22.03 -7.70 -29.68
CA SER A 87 -23.18 -7.44 -28.79
C SER A 87 -23.40 -8.44 -27.65
N LEU A 88 -22.59 -9.50 -27.52
CA LEU A 88 -22.78 -10.54 -26.50
C LEU A 88 -21.78 -10.43 -25.36
N ASN A 89 -22.26 -10.68 -24.15
CA ASN A 89 -21.45 -10.62 -22.95
C ASN A 89 -20.51 -11.86 -22.88
N PRO A 90 -19.18 -11.67 -22.88
CA PRO A 90 -18.22 -12.76 -22.84
C PRO A 90 -18.45 -13.72 -21.66
N TYR A 91 -18.60 -13.21 -20.44
CA TYR A 91 -18.71 -14.03 -19.22
C TYR A 91 -20.00 -14.85 -19.17
N LEU A 92 -21.09 -14.32 -19.76
CA LEU A 92 -22.34 -15.06 -19.94
C LEU A 92 -22.13 -16.25 -20.88
N MET A 93 -21.51 -16.02 -22.04
CA MET A 93 -21.23 -17.08 -23.00
C MET A 93 -20.34 -18.18 -22.40
N ALA A 94 -19.31 -17.79 -21.65
CA ALA A 94 -18.46 -18.74 -20.95
C ALA A 94 -19.24 -19.61 -19.94
N THR A 95 -20.15 -18.97 -19.19
CA THR A 95 -21.03 -19.65 -18.24
C THR A 95 -21.95 -20.67 -18.94
N LEU A 96 -22.59 -20.26 -20.03
CA LEU A 96 -23.49 -21.13 -20.78
C LEU A 96 -22.75 -22.30 -21.44
N HIS A 97 -21.56 -22.05 -22.00
CA HIS A 97 -20.72 -23.10 -22.56
C HIS A 97 -20.28 -24.13 -21.52
N SER A 98 -19.90 -23.68 -20.32
CA SER A 98 -19.56 -24.58 -19.21
C SER A 98 -20.75 -25.48 -18.82
N MET A 99 -21.98 -24.96 -18.84
CA MET A 99 -23.20 -25.74 -18.55
C MET A 99 -23.60 -26.73 -19.65
N GLU A 100 -23.10 -26.53 -20.87
CA GLU A 100 -23.30 -27.40 -22.03
C GLU A 100 -22.22 -28.50 -22.15
N ALA A 101 -21.16 -28.43 -21.34
CA ALA A 101 -20.10 -29.42 -21.34
C ALA A 101 -20.64 -30.83 -21.01
N GLY A 102 -20.31 -31.82 -21.86
CA GLY A 102 -20.70 -33.22 -21.66
C GLY A 102 -22.08 -33.64 -22.20
N ARG A 103 -22.81 -32.77 -22.91
CA ARG A 103 -24.17 -33.06 -23.42
C ARG A 103 -24.28 -33.73 -24.80
N GLY A 104 -23.17 -34.01 -25.47
CA GLY A 104 -23.16 -34.72 -26.76
C GLY A 104 -24.07 -34.06 -27.82
N ASP A 105 -24.97 -34.86 -28.41
CA ASP A 105 -25.90 -34.45 -29.48
C ASP A 105 -27.05 -33.52 -29.01
N GLU A 106 -27.28 -33.38 -27.70
CA GLU A 106 -28.29 -32.48 -27.12
C GLU A 106 -27.76 -31.05 -26.85
N ARG A 107 -26.51 -30.81 -27.25
CA ARG A 107 -25.81 -29.54 -27.06
C ARG A 107 -26.43 -28.44 -27.94
N MET A 108 -26.69 -27.28 -27.36
CA MET A 108 -27.17 -26.13 -28.13
C MET A 108 -26.07 -25.57 -29.05
N SER A 109 -26.48 -25.11 -30.23
CA SER A 109 -25.59 -24.37 -31.13
C SER A 109 -25.22 -22.99 -30.55
N GLU A 110 -24.09 -22.43 -30.99
CA GLU A 110 -23.65 -21.09 -30.56
C GLU A 110 -24.72 -20.01 -30.81
N ALA A 111 -25.43 -20.08 -31.94
CA ALA A 111 -26.49 -19.14 -32.29
C ALA A 111 -27.71 -19.24 -31.35
N GLU A 112 -28.00 -20.44 -30.84
CA GLU A 112 -29.08 -20.65 -29.87
C GLU A 112 -28.68 -20.19 -28.48
N LEU A 113 -27.42 -20.42 -28.06
CA LEU A 113 -26.87 -19.94 -26.79
C LEU A 113 -26.79 -18.42 -26.73
N ALA A 114 -26.40 -17.78 -27.82
CA ALA A 114 -26.33 -16.33 -27.97
C ALA A 114 -27.67 -15.61 -27.68
N GLN A 115 -28.79 -16.31 -27.85
CA GLN A 115 -30.13 -15.76 -27.61
C GLN A 115 -30.63 -15.99 -26.17
N GLN A 116 -29.84 -16.67 -25.33
CA GLN A 116 -30.26 -17.01 -23.97
C GLN A 116 -29.78 -16.00 -22.92
N THR A 117 -30.60 -15.89 -21.87
CA THR A 117 -30.19 -15.39 -20.56
C THR A 117 -29.95 -16.56 -19.61
N LEU A 118 -29.24 -16.39 -18.51
CA LEU A 118 -29.08 -17.46 -17.50
C LEU A 118 -30.43 -18.03 -17.05
N ALA A 119 -31.43 -17.17 -16.81
CA ALA A 119 -32.75 -17.60 -16.36
C ALA A 119 -33.53 -18.36 -17.45
N SER A 120 -33.50 -17.88 -18.71
CA SER A 120 -34.20 -18.55 -19.82
C SER A 120 -33.56 -19.88 -20.17
N TYR A 121 -32.23 -19.94 -20.16
CA TYR A 121 -31.47 -21.17 -20.37
C TYR A 121 -31.82 -22.24 -19.33
N LEU A 122 -31.74 -21.89 -18.04
CA LEU A 122 -32.05 -22.83 -16.96
C LEU A 122 -33.53 -23.24 -16.98
N LYS A 123 -34.45 -22.32 -17.24
CA LYS A 123 -35.88 -22.63 -17.40
C LYS A 123 -36.10 -23.68 -18.48
N MET A 124 -35.49 -23.49 -19.65
CA MET A 124 -35.64 -24.41 -20.78
C MET A 124 -35.01 -25.78 -20.49
N ARG A 125 -33.79 -25.80 -19.92
CA ARG A 125 -33.13 -27.06 -19.52
C ARG A 125 -33.90 -27.79 -18.41
N MET A 126 -34.58 -27.07 -17.52
CA MET A 126 -35.47 -27.65 -16.51
C MET A 126 -36.76 -28.22 -17.10
N GLN A 127 -37.32 -27.59 -18.13
CA GLN A 127 -38.55 -28.06 -18.78
C GLN A 127 -38.32 -29.25 -19.72
N ASN A 128 -37.12 -29.37 -20.30
CA ASN A 128 -36.76 -30.44 -21.25
C ASN A 128 -36.09 -31.65 -20.59
N ALA A 129 -35.79 -31.61 -19.29
CA ALA A 129 -35.17 -32.72 -18.57
C ALA A 129 -36.21 -33.81 -18.26
N ASP A 130 -36.62 -34.55 -19.29
CA ASP A 130 -37.41 -35.75 -19.16
C ASP A 130 -36.52 -36.88 -18.59
N ALA A 131 -36.83 -37.34 -17.37
CA ALA A 131 -36.40 -38.59 -16.71
C ALA A 131 -35.32 -38.58 -15.59
N GLU A 132 -34.59 -37.48 -15.30
CA GLU A 132 -33.55 -37.48 -14.23
C GLU A 132 -33.66 -36.37 -13.17
N GLN A 133 -34.81 -35.68 -13.06
CA GLN A 133 -35.01 -34.76 -11.95
C GLN A 133 -35.47 -35.52 -10.69
N PRO A 134 -34.75 -35.46 -9.56
CA PRO A 134 -35.37 -35.76 -8.28
C PRO A 134 -36.38 -34.64 -7.98
N ASN A 135 -37.67 -34.99 -7.97
CA ASN A 135 -38.76 -34.06 -7.67
C ASN A 135 -38.48 -33.27 -6.38
N GLY A 136 -38.53 -31.93 -6.47
CA GLY A 136 -38.41 -31.03 -5.31
C GLY A 136 -36.98 -30.58 -4.96
N VAL A 137 -36.00 -30.82 -5.83
CA VAL A 137 -34.59 -30.53 -5.56
C VAL A 137 -34.13 -29.23 -6.24
N PHE A 138 -33.38 -28.38 -5.52
CA PHE A 138 -32.99 -27.06 -6.00
C PHE A 138 -31.68 -27.06 -6.80
N PRO A 139 -31.61 -26.33 -7.95
CA PRO A 139 -30.38 -26.21 -8.74
C PRO A 139 -29.29 -25.45 -7.99
N VAL A 140 -28.04 -25.91 -8.10
CA VAL A 140 -26.85 -25.27 -7.51
C VAL A 140 -25.89 -24.84 -8.61
N LEU A 141 -25.60 -23.54 -8.69
CA LEU A 141 -24.53 -22.99 -9.50
C LEU A 141 -23.22 -23.14 -8.75
N VAL A 142 -22.23 -23.78 -9.36
CA VAL A 142 -20.88 -23.92 -8.80
C VAL A 142 -19.91 -23.17 -9.69
N LEU A 143 -19.51 -21.97 -9.27
CA LEU A 143 -18.53 -21.15 -9.97
C LEU A 143 -17.17 -21.37 -9.34
N ASP A 144 -16.33 -22.19 -9.98
CA ASP A 144 -14.95 -22.43 -9.54
C ASP A 144 -14.01 -21.41 -10.17
N GLN A 145 -12.97 -21.02 -9.44
CA GLN A 145 -12.02 -19.98 -9.87
C GLN A 145 -12.69 -18.65 -10.24
N PHE A 146 -13.67 -18.20 -9.45
CA PHE A 146 -14.44 -16.98 -9.72
C PHE A 146 -13.58 -15.71 -9.80
N GLU A 147 -12.32 -15.74 -9.29
CA GLU A 147 -11.33 -14.70 -9.55
C GLU A 147 -11.01 -14.46 -11.03
N GLU A 148 -11.33 -15.41 -11.92
CA GLU A 148 -11.18 -15.30 -13.37
C GLU A 148 -11.92 -14.10 -13.96
N LEU A 149 -13.01 -13.69 -13.32
CA LEU A 149 -13.71 -12.45 -13.62
C LEU A 149 -12.80 -11.21 -13.55
N PHE A 150 -11.73 -11.26 -12.76
CA PHE A 150 -10.77 -10.16 -12.56
C PHE A 150 -9.44 -10.40 -13.25
N THR A 151 -9.05 -11.66 -13.47
CA THR A 151 -7.74 -11.99 -14.04
C THR A 151 -7.72 -12.08 -15.55
N LEU A 152 -8.84 -12.41 -16.22
CA LEU A 152 -8.90 -12.60 -17.68
C LEU A 152 -8.80 -11.29 -18.46
N ASP A 153 -9.64 -10.31 -18.13
CA ASP A 153 -9.50 -8.94 -18.62
C ASP A 153 -9.74 -8.00 -17.45
N ARG A 154 -8.74 -7.22 -17.03
CA ARG A 154 -8.85 -6.35 -15.85
C ARG A 154 -9.76 -5.14 -16.09
N TYR A 155 -9.93 -4.71 -17.33
CA TYR A 155 -10.50 -3.40 -17.66
C TYR A 155 -11.93 -3.46 -18.22
N ASP A 156 -12.44 -4.64 -18.56
CA ASP A 156 -13.80 -4.84 -19.07
C ASP A 156 -14.88 -4.75 -17.98
N TRP A 157 -15.07 -3.55 -17.44
CA TRP A 157 -16.02 -3.30 -16.34
C TRP A 157 -17.48 -3.51 -16.77
N GLU A 158 -17.85 -3.10 -17.98
CA GLU A 158 -19.23 -3.10 -18.45
C GLU A 158 -19.79 -4.51 -18.58
N CYS A 159 -19.04 -5.43 -19.21
CA CYS A 159 -19.50 -6.81 -19.34
C CYS A 159 -19.49 -7.54 -17.99
N LYS A 160 -18.52 -7.30 -17.10
CA LYS A 160 -18.52 -7.90 -15.76
C LYS A 160 -19.74 -7.49 -14.96
N GLN A 161 -20.05 -6.19 -14.95
CA GLN A 161 -21.20 -5.66 -14.24
C GLN A 161 -22.51 -6.23 -14.79
N ALA A 162 -22.66 -6.30 -16.12
CA ALA A 162 -23.86 -6.85 -16.77
C ALA A 162 -24.05 -8.35 -16.47
N PHE A 163 -22.97 -9.14 -16.47
CA PHE A 163 -23.00 -10.56 -16.10
C PHE A 163 -23.42 -10.76 -14.64
N ILE A 164 -22.78 -10.05 -13.71
CA ILE A 164 -23.09 -10.16 -12.27
C ILE A 164 -24.51 -9.67 -11.98
N GLN A 165 -25.00 -8.64 -12.67
CA GLN A 165 -26.40 -8.21 -12.56
C GLN A 165 -27.38 -9.33 -12.94
N GLN A 166 -27.11 -10.05 -14.03
CA GLN A 166 -27.95 -11.17 -14.46
C GLN A 166 -27.89 -12.34 -13.46
N LEU A 167 -26.70 -12.66 -12.95
CA LEU A 167 -26.50 -13.68 -11.93
C LEU A 167 -27.22 -13.31 -10.62
N GLY A 168 -27.07 -12.06 -10.17
CA GLY A 168 -27.70 -11.52 -8.98
C GLY A 168 -29.23 -11.52 -9.07
N LYS A 169 -29.77 -11.19 -10.26
CA LYS A 169 -31.21 -11.28 -10.54
C LYS A 169 -31.71 -12.72 -10.45
N LEU A 170 -31.04 -13.67 -11.10
CA LEU A 170 -31.36 -15.10 -11.03
C LEU A 170 -31.36 -15.60 -9.58
N LEU A 171 -30.33 -15.23 -8.81
CA LEU A 171 -30.23 -15.60 -7.39
C LEU A 171 -31.24 -14.89 -6.50
N SER A 172 -31.82 -13.76 -6.91
CA SER A 172 -32.82 -13.04 -6.10
C SER A 172 -34.24 -13.50 -6.41
N GLU A 173 -34.56 -13.62 -7.69
CA GLU A 173 -35.91 -13.86 -8.18
C GLU A 173 -36.20 -15.35 -8.41
N GLY A 174 -35.18 -16.19 -8.59
CA GLY A 174 -35.35 -17.60 -8.97
C GLY A 174 -35.78 -17.77 -10.44
N ILE A 175 -36.13 -19.00 -10.81
CA ILE A 175 -36.57 -19.38 -12.15
C ILE A 175 -38.10 -19.50 -12.14
N ASP A 176 -38.78 -18.67 -12.92
CA ASP A 176 -40.23 -18.75 -13.10
C ASP A 176 -40.60 -19.91 -14.04
N LEU A 177 -41.18 -20.98 -13.49
CA LEU A 177 -41.60 -22.18 -14.23
C LEU A 177 -43.00 -22.04 -14.86
N GLY A 178 -43.71 -20.93 -14.60
CA GLY A 178 -45.08 -20.70 -15.05
C GLY A 178 -46.12 -20.87 -13.93
N PRO A 179 -47.43 -20.91 -14.27
CA PRO A 179 -48.50 -21.01 -13.29
C PRO A 179 -48.57 -22.44 -12.69
N GLY A 180 -48.51 -22.53 -11.37
CA GLY A 180 -48.78 -23.76 -10.63
C GLY A 180 -50.28 -24.06 -10.50
N GLU A 181 -50.63 -25.11 -9.76
CA GLU A 181 -52.03 -25.39 -9.40
C GLU A 181 -52.64 -24.16 -8.70
N GLU A 182 -53.84 -23.76 -9.12
CA GLU A 182 -54.55 -22.53 -8.70
C GLU A 182 -54.00 -21.18 -9.22
N GLY A 183 -53.04 -21.17 -10.14
CA GLY A 183 -52.57 -19.94 -10.80
C GLY A 183 -51.56 -19.12 -10.00
N THR A 184 -51.00 -19.68 -8.91
CA THR A 184 -49.85 -19.08 -8.22
C THR A 184 -48.57 -19.28 -9.04
N PRO A 185 -47.69 -18.28 -9.17
CA PRO A 185 -46.42 -18.42 -9.89
C PRO A 185 -45.51 -19.44 -9.18
N GLN A 186 -45.08 -20.48 -9.91
CA GLN A 186 -44.17 -21.50 -9.40
C GLN A 186 -42.72 -21.08 -9.67
N VAL A 187 -42.04 -20.61 -8.63
CA VAL A 187 -40.66 -20.12 -8.73
C VAL A 187 -39.69 -21.13 -8.11
N GLN A 188 -38.74 -21.61 -8.91
CA GLN A 188 -37.64 -22.44 -8.42
C GLN A 188 -36.48 -21.58 -7.93
N GLN A 189 -36.10 -21.72 -6.66
CA GLN A 189 -34.94 -21.02 -6.10
C GLN A 189 -33.62 -21.67 -6.54
N VAL A 190 -32.56 -20.87 -6.66
CA VAL A 190 -31.23 -21.30 -7.14
C VAL A 190 -30.17 -21.09 -6.05
N TRP A 191 -29.34 -22.09 -5.80
CA TRP A 191 -28.20 -22.04 -4.86
C TRP A 191 -26.95 -21.64 -5.62
N ALA A 192 -25.99 -21.03 -4.93
CA ALA A 192 -24.71 -20.68 -5.52
C ALA A 192 -23.54 -20.89 -4.55
N LEU A 193 -22.52 -21.57 -5.06
CA LEU A 193 -21.20 -21.65 -4.46
C LEU A 193 -20.21 -20.90 -5.36
N PHE A 194 -19.60 -19.86 -4.81
CA PHE A 194 -18.51 -19.14 -5.45
C PHE A 194 -17.20 -19.59 -4.81
N SER A 195 -16.27 -20.11 -5.59
CA SER A 195 -14.94 -20.52 -5.11
C SER A 195 -13.90 -19.59 -5.71
N MET A 196 -13.08 -18.96 -4.86
CA MET A 196 -12.01 -18.08 -5.36
C MET A 196 -10.76 -18.02 -4.47
N ARG A 197 -9.72 -17.38 -5.00
CA ARG A 197 -8.51 -17.01 -4.25
C ARG A 197 -8.77 -15.83 -3.32
N GLU A 198 -8.25 -15.92 -2.09
CA GLU A 198 -8.42 -14.85 -1.09
C GLU A 198 -7.78 -13.52 -1.51
N ASP A 199 -6.71 -13.55 -2.30
CA ASP A 199 -6.01 -12.38 -2.84
C ASP A 199 -6.91 -11.47 -3.70
N TYR A 200 -7.97 -12.02 -4.31
CA TYR A 200 -8.85 -11.30 -5.23
C TYR A 200 -10.19 -10.90 -4.59
N VAL A 201 -10.38 -11.15 -3.30
CA VAL A 201 -11.65 -10.84 -2.62
C VAL A 201 -11.92 -9.33 -2.60
N ALA A 202 -10.88 -8.49 -2.55
CA ALA A 202 -11.02 -7.04 -2.60
C ALA A 202 -11.62 -6.54 -3.93
N GLU A 203 -11.32 -7.23 -5.04
CA GLU A 203 -11.80 -6.86 -6.38
C GLU A 203 -13.33 -7.06 -6.54
N LEU A 204 -13.95 -7.86 -5.66
CA LEU A 204 -15.40 -8.04 -5.63
C LEU A 204 -16.16 -6.85 -5.05
N GLU A 205 -15.50 -5.99 -4.26
CA GLU A 205 -16.16 -4.94 -3.47
C GLU A 205 -17.14 -4.07 -4.27
N PRO A 206 -16.83 -3.60 -5.50
CA PRO A 206 -17.74 -2.74 -6.23
C PRO A 206 -18.92 -3.48 -6.90
N TYR A 207 -19.00 -4.81 -6.76
CA TYR A 207 -20.08 -5.64 -7.28
C TYR A 207 -20.96 -6.30 -6.20
N LEU A 208 -20.57 -6.23 -4.92
CA LEU A 208 -21.25 -6.96 -3.84
C LEU A 208 -22.73 -6.59 -3.71
N ASP A 209 -23.09 -5.33 -4.01
CA ASP A 209 -24.48 -4.85 -3.96
C ASP A 209 -25.38 -5.51 -5.01
N LEU A 210 -24.80 -6.10 -6.06
CA LEU A 210 -25.51 -6.76 -7.15
C LEU A 210 -25.84 -8.23 -6.82
N ILE A 211 -25.12 -8.84 -5.88
CA ILE A 211 -25.32 -10.24 -5.47
C ILE A 211 -26.15 -10.26 -4.17
N PRO A 212 -27.26 -11.02 -4.11
CA PRO A 212 -28.03 -11.13 -2.88
C PRO A 212 -27.16 -11.63 -1.72
N THR A 213 -27.37 -11.07 -0.53
CA THR A 213 -26.56 -11.28 0.69
C THR A 213 -25.14 -10.71 0.65
N ALA A 214 -24.71 -10.02 -0.42
CA ALA A 214 -23.38 -9.41 -0.55
C ALA A 214 -22.22 -10.39 -0.25
N LEU A 215 -22.43 -11.68 -0.52
CA LEU A 215 -21.49 -12.76 -0.19
C LEU A 215 -21.03 -12.71 1.29
N THR A 216 -21.94 -12.37 2.21
CA THR A 216 -21.64 -12.26 3.65
C THR A 216 -21.29 -13.63 4.26
N PHE A 217 -21.86 -14.70 3.73
CA PHE A 217 -21.60 -16.07 4.18
C PHE A 217 -20.37 -16.62 3.47
N ARG A 218 -19.27 -16.70 4.21
CA ARG A 218 -17.96 -17.09 3.69
C ARG A 218 -17.41 -18.28 4.45
N TYR A 219 -16.71 -19.15 3.74
CA TYR A 219 -15.92 -20.21 4.34
C TYR A 219 -14.48 -20.08 3.85
N ARG A 220 -13.53 -19.95 4.79
CA ARG A 220 -12.10 -19.92 4.46
C ARG A 220 -11.53 -21.32 4.62
N LEU A 221 -11.09 -21.92 3.51
CA LEU A 221 -10.41 -23.20 3.50
C LEU A 221 -8.92 -22.97 3.74
N GLU A 222 -8.40 -23.48 4.86
CA GLU A 222 -6.97 -23.48 5.15
C GLU A 222 -6.27 -24.63 4.40
N PRO A 223 -4.94 -24.59 4.17
CA PRO A 223 -4.18 -25.77 3.77
C PRO A 223 -4.27 -26.87 4.85
N LEU A 224 -3.85 -28.10 4.53
CA LEU A 224 -4.04 -29.25 5.43
C LEU A 224 -3.28 -29.03 6.73
N ASP A 225 -3.92 -29.23 7.88
CA ASP A 225 -3.17 -29.36 9.12
C ASP A 225 -2.40 -30.69 9.15
N ARG A 226 -1.61 -30.92 10.19
CA ARG A 226 -0.75 -32.10 10.26
C ARG A 226 -1.52 -33.41 10.34
N THR A 227 -2.64 -33.42 11.06
CA THR A 227 -3.47 -34.61 11.21
C THR A 227 -4.11 -34.95 9.87
N GLN A 228 -4.72 -33.94 9.24
CA GLN A 228 -5.31 -34.05 7.91
C GLN A 228 -4.29 -34.46 6.84
N ALA A 229 -3.08 -33.89 6.87
CA ALA A 229 -2.01 -34.25 5.95
C ALA A 229 -1.55 -35.70 6.16
N THR A 230 -1.46 -36.16 7.41
CA THR A 230 -1.10 -37.55 7.71
C THR A 230 -2.17 -38.52 7.19
N GLU A 231 -3.45 -38.20 7.38
CA GLU A 231 -4.58 -38.96 6.84
C GLU A 231 -4.56 -39.01 5.31
N ALA A 232 -4.25 -37.89 4.66
CA ALA A 232 -4.13 -37.78 3.21
C ALA A 232 -2.97 -38.61 2.60
N ILE A 233 -1.97 -38.99 3.41
CA ILE A 233 -0.89 -39.89 3.02
C ILE A 233 -1.29 -41.35 3.32
N VAL A 234 -1.67 -41.64 4.56
CA VAL A 234 -1.85 -43.04 5.00
C VAL A 234 -3.12 -43.67 4.41
N GLY A 235 -4.20 -42.90 4.32
CA GLY A 235 -5.50 -43.35 3.79
C GLY A 235 -5.42 -44.03 2.42
N PRO A 236 -4.91 -43.33 1.38
CA PRO A 236 -4.82 -43.90 0.03
C PRO A 236 -3.81 -45.05 -0.11
N ALA A 237 -2.82 -45.14 0.78
CA ALA A 237 -1.74 -46.13 0.71
C ALA A 237 -2.13 -47.54 1.19
N ALA A 238 -3.31 -47.73 1.81
CA ALA A 238 -3.81 -49.03 2.29
C ALA A 238 -2.78 -49.87 3.09
N GLY A 239 -1.94 -49.21 3.89
CA GLY A 239 -0.90 -49.84 4.73
C GLY A 239 0.49 -49.96 4.11
N TRP A 240 0.71 -49.51 2.87
CA TRP A 240 2.03 -49.47 2.22
C TRP A 240 2.86 -48.21 2.54
N PHE A 241 2.29 -47.32 3.34
CA PHE A 241 2.95 -46.13 3.87
C PHE A 241 2.80 -46.13 5.39
N GLU A 242 3.91 -46.27 6.11
CA GLU A 242 3.90 -46.34 7.58
C GLU A 242 3.46 -45.00 8.21
N ALA A 243 2.65 -45.04 9.26
CA ALA A 243 2.19 -43.82 9.94
C ALA A 243 3.34 -42.95 10.48
N ALA A 244 4.38 -43.59 11.05
CA ALA A 244 5.58 -42.88 11.52
C ALA A 244 6.40 -42.26 10.37
N ALA A 245 6.30 -42.82 9.16
CA ALA A 245 6.88 -42.21 7.96
C ALA A 245 6.04 -40.99 7.55
N ALA A 246 4.71 -41.14 7.49
CA ALA A 246 3.81 -40.06 7.13
C ALA A 246 3.93 -38.84 8.07
N GLU A 247 3.98 -39.05 9.39
CA GLU A 247 4.17 -37.98 10.38
C GLU A 247 5.50 -37.24 10.19
N ARG A 248 6.56 -37.97 9.85
CA ARG A 248 7.88 -37.40 9.58
C ARG A 248 7.86 -36.57 8.30
N LEU A 249 7.27 -37.09 7.23
CA LEU A 249 7.11 -36.36 5.97
C LEU A 249 6.29 -35.08 6.19
N VAL A 250 5.19 -35.15 6.95
CA VAL A 250 4.36 -33.99 7.30
C VAL A 250 5.15 -32.97 8.12
N SER A 251 5.98 -33.42 9.07
CA SER A 251 6.87 -32.53 9.83
C SER A 251 7.81 -31.78 8.88
N ASP A 252 8.44 -32.47 7.93
CA ASP A 252 9.39 -31.88 6.98
C ASP A 252 8.70 -30.91 6.01
N LEU A 253 7.54 -31.30 5.47
CA LEU A 253 6.73 -30.45 4.57
C LEU A 253 6.13 -29.22 5.27
N SER A 254 5.91 -29.30 6.58
CA SER A 254 5.40 -28.17 7.36
C SER A 254 6.49 -27.15 7.70
N GLY A 255 7.77 -27.46 7.52
CA GLY A 255 8.88 -26.58 7.90
C GLY A 255 8.98 -25.32 7.03
N THR A 256 8.84 -24.13 7.63
CA THR A 256 9.10 -22.86 6.94
C THR A 256 10.51 -22.39 7.27
N GLY A 257 11.50 -22.80 6.47
CA GLY A 257 12.88 -22.32 6.53
C GLY A 257 13.47 -22.16 5.13
N GLN A 258 14.41 -21.24 4.94
CA GLN A 258 15.22 -21.22 3.72
C GLN A 258 16.25 -22.35 3.77
N PRO A 259 16.70 -22.88 2.61
CA PRO A 259 17.72 -23.91 2.57
C PRO A 259 19.00 -23.39 3.24
N GLY A 260 19.37 -23.97 4.38
CA GLY A 260 20.61 -23.62 5.11
C GLY A 260 20.44 -22.96 6.49
N GLU A 261 19.23 -22.60 6.93
CA GLU A 261 18.99 -22.16 8.32
C GLU A 261 18.71 -23.36 9.25
N ARG A 262 19.48 -23.51 10.32
CA ARG A 262 19.34 -24.63 11.29
C ARG A 262 18.07 -24.61 12.15
N ASN A 263 17.23 -23.57 12.06
CA ASN A 263 15.94 -23.50 12.76
C ASN A 263 14.77 -23.38 11.77
N THR A 264 14.41 -24.49 11.14
CA THR A 264 13.09 -24.67 10.54
C THR A 264 12.05 -24.58 11.65
N LYS A 265 11.42 -23.41 11.83
CA LYS A 265 10.20 -23.33 12.64
C LYS A 265 9.16 -24.18 11.93
N GLN A 266 8.70 -25.19 12.64
CA GLN A 266 7.73 -26.16 12.20
C GLN A 266 6.38 -25.44 11.99
N GLY A 267 5.99 -25.27 10.74
CA GLY A 267 4.74 -24.62 10.36
C GLY A 267 3.52 -25.46 10.75
N ARG A 268 2.36 -24.80 10.76
CA ARG A 268 1.09 -25.41 11.16
C ARG A 268 0.43 -26.21 10.03
N TYR A 269 0.71 -25.86 8.78
CA TYR A 269 -0.01 -26.35 7.62
C TYR A 269 0.92 -26.94 6.56
N VAL A 270 0.39 -27.86 5.76
CA VAL A 270 1.02 -28.48 4.59
C VAL A 270 0.13 -28.21 3.38
N GLU A 271 0.73 -27.83 2.26
CA GLU A 271 -0.04 -27.69 1.02
C GLU A 271 -0.32 -29.06 0.40
N PRO A 272 -1.59 -29.38 0.08
CA PRO A 272 -1.96 -30.65 -0.54
C PRO A 272 -1.12 -31.03 -1.76
N VAL A 273 -0.78 -30.05 -2.61
CA VAL A 273 -0.01 -30.30 -3.83
C VAL A 273 1.41 -30.76 -3.53
N GLN A 274 2.08 -30.20 -2.51
CA GLN A 274 3.41 -30.64 -2.10
C GLN A 274 3.37 -32.08 -1.60
N LEU A 275 2.36 -32.40 -0.78
CA LEU A 275 2.15 -33.72 -0.24
C LEU A 275 1.92 -34.75 -1.36
N GLN A 276 1.06 -34.46 -2.33
CA GLN A 276 0.76 -35.37 -3.44
C GLN A 276 2.00 -35.65 -4.30
N VAL A 277 2.79 -34.62 -4.63
CA VAL A 277 3.99 -34.79 -5.47
C VAL A 277 5.09 -35.59 -4.75
N VAL A 278 5.36 -35.30 -3.48
CA VAL A 278 6.41 -36.03 -2.74
C VAL A 278 5.98 -37.47 -2.48
N SER A 279 4.71 -37.70 -2.17
CA SER A 279 4.18 -39.05 -1.94
C SER A 279 4.15 -39.89 -3.22
N LEU A 280 3.81 -39.28 -4.37
CA LEU A 280 3.89 -39.91 -5.70
C LEU A 280 5.32 -40.43 -5.95
N ARG A 281 6.34 -39.60 -5.74
CA ARG A 281 7.76 -39.96 -5.95
C ARG A 281 8.22 -41.08 -5.03
N LEU A 282 7.89 -40.99 -3.74
CA LEU A 282 8.26 -42.01 -2.75
C LEU A 282 7.63 -43.37 -3.11
N TRP A 283 6.39 -43.36 -3.60
CA TRP A 283 5.71 -44.55 -4.06
C TRP A 283 6.38 -45.19 -5.28
N ASP A 284 6.69 -44.39 -6.32
CA ASP A 284 7.35 -44.90 -7.52
C ASP A 284 8.74 -45.48 -7.20
N LYS A 285 9.50 -44.79 -6.35
CA LYS A 285 10.85 -45.23 -5.96
C LYS A 285 10.83 -46.50 -5.10
N VAL A 286 10.02 -46.52 -4.04
CA VAL A 286 10.11 -47.55 -2.99
C VAL A 286 9.10 -48.68 -3.21
N VAL A 287 7.85 -48.35 -3.50
CA VAL A 287 6.79 -49.36 -3.65
C VAL A 287 6.88 -50.02 -5.02
N ILE A 288 6.98 -49.23 -6.10
CA ILE A 288 7.09 -49.80 -7.45
C ILE A 288 8.51 -50.31 -7.72
N GLY A 289 9.53 -49.48 -7.46
CA GLY A 289 10.93 -49.82 -7.73
C GLY A 289 11.52 -50.90 -6.82
N GLU A 290 11.30 -50.80 -5.51
CA GLU A 290 11.90 -51.70 -4.51
C GLU A 290 10.92 -52.76 -3.95
N GLN A 291 9.63 -52.69 -4.28
CA GLN A 291 8.60 -53.67 -3.89
C GLN A 291 8.46 -53.87 -2.37
N ARG A 292 8.54 -52.76 -1.61
CA ARG A 292 8.36 -52.74 -0.14
C ARG A 292 7.57 -51.50 0.32
N ALA A 293 7.11 -51.51 1.57
CA ALA A 293 6.44 -50.36 2.17
C ALA A 293 7.42 -49.20 2.46
N ILE A 294 6.89 -47.97 2.43
CA ILE A 294 7.62 -46.74 2.76
C ILE A 294 7.69 -46.60 4.28
N THR A 295 8.92 -46.46 4.80
CA THR A 295 9.25 -46.40 6.23
C THR A 295 9.90 -45.06 6.58
N SER A 296 10.03 -44.74 7.87
CA SER A 296 10.69 -43.50 8.30
C SER A 296 12.15 -43.39 7.86
N ALA A 297 12.81 -44.49 7.45
CA ALA A 297 14.18 -44.48 6.92
C ALA A 297 14.26 -43.95 5.48
N ASP A 298 13.14 -43.98 4.74
CA ASP A 298 13.05 -43.51 3.36
C ASP A 298 12.90 -41.98 3.27
N ILE A 299 12.64 -41.34 4.40
CA ILE A 299 12.51 -39.90 4.56
C ILE A 299 13.81 -39.39 5.21
N HIS A 300 14.57 -38.55 4.51
CA HIS A 300 15.90 -38.14 4.94
C HIS A 300 15.86 -37.28 6.24
N ALA A 301 16.95 -37.25 7.01
CA ALA A 301 17.00 -36.65 8.37
C ALA A 301 17.35 -35.17 8.43
N ASP A 302 17.82 -34.62 7.32
CA ASP A 302 18.26 -33.24 7.27
C ASP A 302 17.13 -32.43 6.67
N GLY A 303 16.33 -31.77 7.51
CA GLY A 303 15.23 -30.88 7.17
C GLY A 303 15.65 -29.64 6.36
N GLN A 304 16.41 -29.84 5.29
CA GLN A 304 16.62 -28.86 4.24
C GLN A 304 15.33 -28.80 3.44
N SER A 305 14.70 -27.64 3.47
CA SER A 305 13.56 -27.20 2.63
C SER A 305 13.76 -27.35 1.11
N ASN A 306 14.84 -27.98 0.66
CA ASN A 306 15.12 -28.30 -0.73
C ASN A 306 14.40 -29.56 -1.21
N GLU A 307 13.87 -30.45 -0.35
CA GLU A 307 13.35 -31.73 -0.86
C GLU A 307 12.09 -31.57 -1.74
N VAL A 308 11.23 -30.59 -1.47
CA VAL A 308 10.04 -30.30 -2.30
C VAL A 308 10.41 -29.60 -3.60
N ASP A 309 11.22 -28.54 -3.53
CA ASP A 309 11.70 -27.84 -4.73
C ASP A 309 12.53 -28.80 -5.59
N THR A 310 13.36 -29.65 -4.98
CA THR A 310 14.14 -30.71 -5.67
C THR A 310 13.23 -31.78 -6.25
N ALA A 311 12.21 -32.25 -5.54
CA ALA A 311 11.26 -33.22 -6.08
C ALA A 311 10.46 -32.64 -7.27
N LEU A 312 10.09 -31.35 -7.22
CA LEU A 312 9.41 -30.66 -8.32
C LEU A 312 10.37 -30.40 -9.51
N GLU A 313 11.62 -29.99 -9.25
CA GLU A 313 12.67 -29.83 -10.26
C GLU A 313 13.00 -31.18 -10.93
N GLU A 314 13.13 -32.25 -10.15
CA GLU A 314 13.38 -33.61 -10.66
C GLU A 314 12.17 -34.13 -11.45
N TYR A 315 10.95 -33.93 -10.95
CA TYR A 315 9.73 -34.29 -11.67
C TYR A 315 9.68 -33.59 -13.03
N TYR A 316 9.93 -32.27 -13.07
CA TYR A 316 10.03 -31.51 -14.31
C TYR A 316 11.12 -32.07 -15.24
N GLN A 317 12.30 -32.40 -14.72
CA GLN A 317 13.38 -32.98 -15.51
C GLN A 317 13.03 -34.36 -16.07
N VAL A 318 12.37 -35.22 -15.29
CA VAL A 318 11.93 -36.55 -15.73
C VAL A 318 10.92 -36.42 -16.87
N GLU A 319 9.96 -35.51 -16.75
CA GLU A 319 8.96 -35.29 -17.81
C GLU A 319 9.58 -34.66 -19.05
N LEU A 320 10.54 -33.73 -18.92
CA LEU A 320 11.32 -33.21 -20.06
C LEU A 320 12.11 -34.31 -20.78
N ASN A 321 12.78 -35.19 -20.01
CA ASN A 321 13.53 -36.30 -20.57
C ASN A 321 12.60 -37.28 -21.28
N ARG A 322 11.44 -37.58 -20.70
CA ARG A 322 10.41 -38.43 -21.33
C ARG A 322 9.85 -37.79 -22.61
N ALA A 323 9.60 -36.48 -22.60
CA ALA A 323 9.08 -35.73 -23.74
C ALA A 323 10.11 -35.57 -24.88
N SER A 324 11.40 -35.56 -24.57
CA SER A 324 12.48 -35.47 -25.58
C SER A 324 13.05 -36.83 -26.02
N ALA A 325 12.89 -37.89 -25.22
CA ALA A 325 13.48 -39.20 -25.50
C ALA A 325 12.97 -39.81 -26.81
N GLY A 326 13.89 -40.04 -27.75
CA GLY A 326 13.60 -40.71 -29.02
C GLY A 326 12.86 -39.85 -30.05
N ARG A 327 12.73 -38.54 -29.82
CA ARG A 327 12.05 -37.58 -30.73
C ARG A 327 13.05 -36.62 -31.38
N GLU A 328 12.67 -35.98 -32.49
CA GLU A 328 13.51 -35.01 -33.22
C GLU A 328 13.59 -33.62 -32.55
N ILE A 329 12.92 -33.41 -31.41
CA ILE A 329 12.93 -32.15 -30.67
C ILE A 329 14.06 -32.10 -29.62
N ARG A 330 14.82 -31.00 -29.62
CA ARG A 330 15.90 -30.79 -28.64
C ARG A 330 15.33 -30.34 -27.28
N GLU A 331 15.96 -30.77 -26.20
CA GLU A 331 15.59 -30.39 -24.82
C GLU A 331 15.53 -28.85 -24.63
N ARG A 332 16.49 -28.12 -25.21
CA ARG A 332 16.52 -26.64 -25.19
C ARG A 332 15.24 -26.03 -25.77
N THR A 333 14.78 -26.55 -26.91
CA THR A 333 13.58 -26.06 -27.59
C THR A 333 12.35 -26.21 -26.71
N LEU A 334 12.23 -27.34 -26.00
CA LEU A 334 11.14 -27.57 -25.05
C LEU A 334 11.21 -26.63 -23.84
N ARG A 335 12.40 -26.44 -23.26
CA ARG A 335 12.59 -25.52 -22.13
C ARG A 335 12.23 -24.08 -22.49
N ASP A 336 12.71 -23.61 -23.65
CA ASP A 336 12.41 -22.27 -24.14
C ASP A 336 10.93 -22.13 -24.52
N TRP A 337 10.30 -23.16 -25.11
CA TRP A 337 8.86 -23.15 -25.40
C TRP A 337 8.03 -23.05 -24.12
N ILE A 338 8.34 -23.83 -23.08
CA ILE A 338 7.64 -23.78 -21.78
C ILE A 338 7.75 -22.38 -21.16
N GLU A 339 8.95 -21.80 -21.12
CA GLU A 339 9.14 -20.46 -20.53
C GLU A 339 8.54 -19.32 -21.34
N THR A 340 8.58 -19.38 -22.67
CA THR A 340 8.13 -18.26 -23.52
C THR A 340 6.64 -18.33 -23.83
N ARG A 341 6.05 -19.52 -23.87
CA ARG A 341 4.64 -19.72 -24.21
C ARG A 341 3.79 -19.84 -22.95
N LEU A 342 4.21 -20.63 -21.96
CA LEU A 342 3.37 -20.95 -20.79
C LEU A 342 3.60 -20.05 -19.57
N LEU A 343 4.59 -19.15 -19.63
CA LEU A 343 4.83 -18.13 -18.61
C LEU A 343 4.83 -16.73 -19.25
N THR A 344 4.26 -15.75 -18.55
CA THR A 344 4.36 -14.33 -18.89
C THR A 344 5.74 -13.76 -18.50
N ASP A 345 6.08 -12.58 -19.02
CA ASP A 345 7.27 -11.82 -18.59
C ASP A 345 7.31 -11.56 -17.07
N SER A 346 6.13 -11.44 -16.45
CA SER A 346 5.96 -11.32 -15.00
C SER A 346 6.09 -12.63 -14.23
N ARG A 347 6.49 -13.73 -14.91
CA ARG A 347 6.62 -15.08 -14.36
C ARG A 347 5.32 -15.62 -13.78
N VAL A 348 4.21 -15.33 -14.44
CA VAL A 348 2.89 -15.86 -14.10
C VAL A 348 2.50 -16.88 -15.16
N ARG A 349 1.86 -17.96 -14.74
CA ARG A 349 1.32 -19.00 -15.61
C ARG A 349 0.32 -18.38 -16.61
N THR A 350 0.41 -18.78 -17.88
CA THR A 350 -0.51 -18.35 -18.95
C THR A 350 -0.95 -19.54 -19.80
N ARG A 351 -2.10 -19.40 -20.46
CA ARG A 351 -2.70 -20.40 -21.35
C ARG A 351 -2.30 -20.14 -22.81
N VAL A 352 -2.10 -21.22 -23.57
CA VAL A 352 -1.68 -21.16 -24.98
C VAL A 352 -2.52 -22.10 -25.82
N LEU A 353 -2.96 -21.65 -27.00
CA LEU A 353 -3.67 -22.50 -27.94
C LEU A 353 -2.72 -23.58 -28.48
N ARG A 354 -3.15 -24.84 -28.49
CA ARG A 354 -2.41 -25.93 -29.14
C ARG A 354 -2.51 -25.78 -30.65
N GLU A 355 -1.38 -25.56 -31.30
CA GLU A 355 -1.25 -25.46 -32.76
C GLU A 355 -0.86 -26.82 -33.35
N ILE A 356 -1.86 -27.68 -33.60
CA ILE A 356 -1.63 -29.03 -34.12
C ILE A 356 -1.16 -28.96 -35.59
N GLY A 357 -0.06 -29.63 -35.91
CA GLY A 357 0.45 -29.83 -37.27
C GLY A 357 1.48 -28.81 -37.74
N VAL A 358 1.91 -27.87 -36.89
CA VAL A 358 2.98 -26.90 -37.21
C VAL A 358 4.37 -27.51 -37.03
N ASP A 359 4.57 -28.26 -35.95
CA ASP A 359 5.80 -29.01 -35.67
C ASP A 359 5.41 -30.37 -35.05
N PRO A 360 5.40 -31.46 -35.85
CA PRO A 360 5.01 -32.78 -35.39
C PRO A 360 5.83 -33.29 -34.19
N ALA A 361 7.11 -32.92 -34.11
CA ALA A 361 7.98 -33.33 -33.01
C ALA A 361 7.64 -32.59 -31.71
N LEU A 362 7.23 -31.32 -31.80
CA LEU A 362 6.71 -30.57 -30.66
C LEU A 362 5.34 -31.09 -30.22
N ASP A 363 4.45 -31.42 -31.16
CA ASP A 363 3.11 -31.95 -30.85
C ASP A 363 3.20 -33.26 -30.05
N GLU A 364 4.04 -34.21 -30.48
CA GLU A 364 4.25 -35.46 -29.75
C GLU A 364 4.90 -35.25 -28.38
N ALA A 365 5.78 -34.27 -28.25
CA ALA A 365 6.40 -33.92 -26.98
C ALA A 365 5.38 -33.27 -26.02
N VAL A 366 4.52 -32.39 -26.53
CA VAL A 366 3.42 -31.78 -25.77
C VAL A 366 2.43 -32.84 -25.28
N ASP A 367 2.06 -33.81 -26.12
CA ASP A 367 1.24 -34.96 -25.68
C ASP A 367 1.89 -35.73 -24.54
N SER A 368 3.20 -36.00 -24.66
CA SER A 368 3.95 -36.64 -23.58
C SER A 368 3.97 -35.82 -22.28
N LEU A 369 3.97 -34.48 -22.35
CA LEU A 369 3.93 -33.61 -21.17
C LEU A 369 2.52 -33.50 -20.55
N ILE A 370 1.46 -33.68 -21.35
CA ILE A 370 0.07 -33.79 -20.87
C ILE A 370 -0.12 -35.14 -20.16
N ASP A 371 0.33 -36.22 -20.80
CA ASP A 371 0.32 -37.58 -20.22
C ASP A 371 1.16 -37.65 -18.94
N GLY A 372 2.27 -36.91 -18.92
CA GLY A 372 3.13 -36.72 -17.76
C GLY A 372 2.56 -35.82 -16.67
N HIS A 373 1.42 -35.18 -16.89
CA HIS A 373 0.73 -34.24 -15.98
C HIS A 373 1.50 -32.95 -15.63
N LEU A 374 2.54 -32.63 -16.39
CA LEU A 374 3.20 -31.33 -16.31
C LEU A 374 2.31 -30.24 -16.91
N LEU A 375 1.62 -30.59 -18.00
CA LEU A 375 0.67 -29.72 -18.69
C LEU A 375 -0.77 -30.18 -18.47
N ARG A 376 -1.67 -29.21 -18.42
CA ARG A 376 -3.11 -29.43 -18.49
C ARG A 376 -3.60 -29.03 -19.87
N ALA A 377 -4.32 -29.94 -20.52
CA ALA A 377 -5.08 -29.68 -21.73
C ALA A 377 -6.55 -29.45 -21.38
N ASP A 378 -7.14 -28.43 -21.99
CA ASP A 378 -8.56 -28.13 -21.87
C ASP A 378 -9.16 -27.96 -23.26
N THR A 379 -10.08 -28.85 -23.62
CA THR A 379 -10.65 -28.95 -24.96
C THR A 379 -12.03 -28.32 -24.98
N SER A 380 -12.17 -27.22 -25.72
CA SER A 380 -13.45 -26.55 -25.95
C SER A 380 -13.75 -26.52 -27.45
N GLY A 381 -14.73 -27.32 -27.86
CA GLY A 381 -15.06 -27.49 -29.29
C GLY A 381 -13.96 -28.26 -30.04
N GLU A 382 -13.52 -27.74 -31.18
CA GLU A 382 -12.44 -28.32 -32.00
C GLU A 382 -11.01 -27.84 -31.58
N ARG A 383 -10.89 -27.02 -30.53
CA ARG A 383 -9.63 -26.41 -30.10
C ARG A 383 -9.19 -26.89 -28.72
N THR A 384 -7.88 -27.10 -28.56
CA THR A 384 -7.27 -27.53 -27.29
C THR A 384 -6.37 -26.43 -26.75
N TRP A 385 -6.56 -26.02 -25.49
CA TRP A 385 -5.72 -25.04 -24.78
C TRP A 385 -4.78 -25.73 -23.80
N LEU A 386 -3.56 -25.23 -23.69
CA LEU A 386 -2.48 -25.77 -22.86
C LEU A 386 -2.11 -24.78 -21.76
N GLU A 387 -1.83 -25.29 -20.56
CA GLU A 387 -1.36 -24.52 -19.42
C GLU A 387 -0.45 -25.40 -18.53
N LEU A 388 0.40 -24.82 -17.68
CA LEU A 388 1.07 -25.59 -16.63
C LEU A 388 0.03 -26.22 -15.69
N SER A 389 0.33 -27.30 -14.98
CA SER A 389 -0.65 -27.90 -14.07
C SER A 389 -0.84 -27.11 -12.75
N HIS A 390 0.18 -26.38 -12.27
CA HIS A 390 0.09 -25.63 -11.00
C HIS A 390 1.11 -24.48 -10.88
N ASP A 391 0.78 -23.41 -10.13
CA ASP A 391 1.65 -22.23 -9.89
C ASP A 391 2.96 -22.57 -9.17
N ARG A 392 2.94 -23.59 -8.30
CA ARG A 392 4.14 -24.08 -7.58
C ARG A 392 5.23 -24.62 -8.49
N LEU A 393 4.91 -24.98 -9.74
CA LEU A 393 5.90 -25.45 -10.71
C LEU A 393 6.71 -24.31 -11.33
N VAL A 394 6.22 -23.07 -11.28
CA VAL A 394 6.87 -21.93 -11.95
C VAL A 394 8.30 -21.73 -11.46
N LYS A 395 8.51 -21.68 -10.14
CA LYS A 395 9.85 -21.46 -9.56
C LYS A 395 10.80 -22.65 -9.84
N PRO A 396 10.44 -23.92 -9.55
CA PRO A 396 11.26 -25.09 -9.90
C PRO A 396 11.62 -25.17 -11.39
N ILE A 397 10.68 -24.87 -12.30
CA ILE A 397 10.95 -24.86 -13.75
C ILE A 397 12.02 -23.81 -14.08
N LEU A 398 11.88 -22.58 -13.57
CA LEU A 398 12.83 -21.50 -13.83
C LEU A 398 14.21 -21.79 -13.23
N ASP A 399 14.26 -22.31 -11.99
CA ASP A 399 15.50 -22.64 -11.30
C ASP A 399 16.22 -23.81 -12.01
N ASN A 400 15.49 -24.84 -12.44
CA ASN A 400 16.03 -25.97 -13.20
C ASN A 400 16.52 -25.54 -14.60
N ASN A 401 15.74 -24.74 -15.32
CA ASN A 401 16.13 -24.21 -16.63
C ASN A 401 17.36 -23.29 -16.52
N GLN A 402 17.45 -22.46 -15.47
CA GLN A 402 18.63 -21.63 -15.24
C GLN A 402 19.88 -22.48 -14.99
N LYS A 403 19.81 -23.49 -14.11
CA LYS A 403 20.93 -24.44 -13.88
C LYS A 403 21.35 -25.12 -15.18
N TRP A 404 20.39 -25.58 -15.98
CA TRP A 404 20.66 -26.19 -17.29
C TRP A 404 21.37 -25.20 -18.23
N ARG A 405 20.93 -23.94 -18.30
CA ARG A 405 21.56 -22.91 -19.15
C ARG A 405 22.98 -22.57 -18.70
N GLU A 406 23.23 -22.55 -17.40
CA GLU A 406 24.56 -22.29 -16.84
C GLU A 406 25.57 -23.37 -17.23
N SER A 407 25.17 -24.65 -17.28
CA SER A 407 26.06 -25.75 -17.65
C SER A 407 26.11 -26.07 -19.14
N HIS A 408 25.07 -25.74 -19.92
CA HIS A 408 24.96 -26.15 -21.33
C HIS A 408 25.10 -25.03 -22.37
N LEU A 409 24.88 -23.76 -22.02
CA LEU A 409 25.00 -22.65 -22.98
C LEU A 409 26.42 -22.06 -23.06
N GLN A 410 26.84 -21.71 -24.28
CA GLN A 410 28.10 -21.03 -24.56
C GLN A 410 28.04 -19.54 -24.21
N LEU A 411 29.22 -18.90 -24.12
CA LEU A 411 29.33 -17.48 -23.75
C LEU A 411 28.51 -16.55 -24.67
N VAL A 412 28.49 -16.83 -25.98
CA VAL A 412 27.72 -16.04 -26.96
C VAL A 412 26.20 -16.11 -26.70
N GLN A 413 25.70 -17.30 -26.40
CA GLN A 413 24.28 -17.55 -26.12
C GLN A 413 23.86 -16.88 -24.80
N LYS A 414 24.72 -16.99 -23.76
CA LYS A 414 24.51 -16.31 -22.47
C LYS A 414 24.48 -14.79 -22.59
N ARG A 415 25.39 -14.20 -23.37
CA ARG A 415 25.42 -12.74 -23.59
C ARG A 415 24.26 -12.24 -24.44
N ALA A 416 23.85 -12.97 -25.47
CA ALA A 416 22.70 -12.59 -26.29
C ALA A 416 21.41 -12.48 -25.47
N MET A 417 21.19 -13.41 -24.53
CA MET A 417 20.06 -13.33 -23.59
C MET A 417 20.13 -12.10 -22.68
N GLN A 418 21.32 -11.81 -22.12
CA GLN A 418 21.51 -10.64 -21.26
C GLN A 418 21.33 -9.33 -22.04
N TRP A 419 21.82 -9.30 -23.29
CA TRP A 419 21.69 -8.16 -24.19
C TRP A 419 20.22 -7.79 -24.45
N ILE A 420 19.35 -8.76 -24.72
CA ILE A 420 17.92 -8.48 -24.86
C ILE A 420 17.26 -8.08 -23.54
N LYS A 421 17.61 -8.76 -22.45
CA LYS A 421 17.04 -8.48 -21.13
C LYS A 421 17.33 -7.04 -20.67
N GLU A 422 18.49 -6.50 -21.00
CA GLU A 422 18.91 -5.14 -20.65
C GLU A 422 18.54 -4.09 -21.72
N ASN A 423 17.59 -4.43 -22.61
CA ASN A 423 17.10 -3.57 -23.68
C ASN A 423 18.19 -3.17 -24.70
N ARG A 424 19.00 -4.15 -25.10
CA ARG A 424 20.01 -4.11 -26.18
C ARG A 424 21.16 -3.10 -25.99
N PRO A 425 21.86 -3.08 -24.84
CA PRO A 425 22.90 -2.09 -24.61
C PRO A 425 24.21 -2.48 -25.35
N GLU A 426 24.89 -1.48 -25.94
CA GLU A 426 26.09 -1.69 -26.77
C GLU A 426 27.27 -2.33 -26.00
N ASN A 427 27.36 -2.09 -24.68
CA ASN A 427 28.45 -2.60 -23.84
C ASN A 427 28.47 -4.14 -23.67
N LEU A 428 27.37 -4.83 -24.03
CA LEU A 428 27.28 -6.28 -23.99
C LEU A 428 27.66 -6.96 -25.32
N LEU A 429 27.81 -6.19 -26.40
CA LEU A 429 28.23 -6.69 -27.71
C LEU A 429 29.67 -7.24 -27.65
N LEU A 430 29.96 -8.22 -28.52
CA LEU A 430 31.23 -8.97 -28.44
C LEU A 430 32.42 -8.10 -28.88
N ASN A 431 33.53 -8.22 -28.13
CA ASN A 431 34.80 -7.65 -28.56
C ASN A 431 35.44 -8.49 -29.69
N PRO A 432 36.49 -8.01 -30.39
CA PRO A 432 37.06 -8.71 -31.54
C PRO A 432 37.52 -10.16 -31.27
N VAL A 433 38.03 -10.44 -30.07
CA VAL A 433 38.51 -11.79 -29.71
C VAL A 433 37.34 -12.73 -29.41
N GLU A 434 36.31 -12.22 -28.76
CA GLU A 434 35.10 -12.98 -28.42
C GLU A 434 34.23 -13.23 -29.66
N LEU A 435 34.15 -12.27 -30.58
CA LEU A 435 33.43 -12.41 -31.84
C LEU A 435 34.01 -13.52 -32.71
N LEU A 436 35.34 -13.65 -32.75
CA LEU A 436 36.03 -14.68 -33.50
C LEU A 436 35.75 -16.08 -32.92
N LYS A 437 35.80 -16.23 -31.59
CA LYS A 437 35.41 -17.48 -30.91
C LYS A 437 33.93 -17.84 -31.11
N ALA A 438 33.07 -16.83 -31.13
CA ALA A 438 31.65 -17.05 -31.37
C ALA A 438 31.41 -17.51 -32.82
N GLN A 439 32.17 -17.00 -33.79
CA GLN A 439 32.14 -17.45 -35.19
C GLN A 439 32.60 -18.90 -35.35
N GLU A 440 33.72 -19.26 -34.71
CA GLU A 440 34.22 -20.66 -34.69
C GLU A 440 33.13 -21.61 -34.14
N PHE A 441 32.45 -21.24 -33.06
CA PHE A 441 31.34 -22.03 -32.51
C PHE A 441 30.17 -22.19 -33.50
N VAL A 442 29.78 -21.11 -34.20
CA VAL A 442 28.69 -21.15 -35.21
C VAL A 442 29.04 -22.08 -36.37
N GLU A 443 30.30 -22.07 -36.80
CA GLU A 443 30.79 -22.91 -37.89
C GLU A 443 30.81 -24.39 -37.51
N GLU A 444 31.14 -24.70 -36.26
CA GLU A 444 31.14 -26.07 -35.73
C GLU A 444 29.73 -26.62 -35.45
N HIS A 445 28.75 -25.76 -35.13
CA HIS A 445 27.39 -26.15 -34.71
C HIS A 445 26.29 -25.44 -35.52
N PRO A 446 26.18 -25.69 -36.84
CA PRO A 446 25.22 -25.02 -37.69
C PRO A 446 23.78 -25.33 -37.25
N GLY A 447 23.02 -24.28 -36.92
CA GLY A 447 21.61 -24.41 -36.48
C GLY A 447 21.40 -24.57 -34.97
N GLU A 448 22.40 -24.24 -34.14
CA GLU A 448 22.24 -24.14 -32.68
C GLU A 448 21.86 -22.74 -32.16
N LEU A 449 21.85 -21.74 -33.04
CA LEU A 449 21.51 -20.36 -32.69
C LEU A 449 20.05 -20.05 -32.98
N ASN A 450 19.39 -19.39 -32.03
CA ASN A 450 18.05 -18.86 -32.24
C ASN A 450 18.11 -17.50 -33.00
N PRO A 451 16.97 -16.98 -33.51
CA PRO A 451 16.96 -15.73 -34.29
C PRO A 451 17.55 -14.52 -33.54
N ILE A 452 17.34 -14.48 -32.23
CA ILE A 452 17.85 -13.48 -31.31
C ILE A 452 19.39 -13.51 -31.23
N GLU A 453 19.98 -14.69 -31.15
CA GLU A 453 21.43 -14.86 -31.07
C GLU A 453 22.10 -14.54 -32.41
N CYS A 454 21.42 -14.85 -33.52
CA CYS A 454 21.83 -14.41 -34.85
C CYS A 454 21.84 -12.87 -34.97
N GLU A 455 20.80 -12.20 -34.45
CA GLU A 455 20.71 -10.74 -34.40
C GLU A 455 21.83 -10.14 -33.53
N PHE A 456 22.06 -10.67 -32.33
CA PHE A 456 23.15 -10.25 -31.45
C PHE A 456 24.54 -10.38 -32.10
N LEU A 457 24.77 -11.49 -32.80
CA LEU A 457 26.01 -11.72 -33.55
C LEU A 457 26.16 -10.75 -34.72
N GLN A 458 25.07 -10.36 -35.37
CA GLN A 458 25.08 -9.40 -36.47
C GLN A 458 25.39 -7.98 -35.96
N GLU A 459 24.69 -7.53 -34.91
CA GLU A 459 24.94 -6.25 -34.24
C GLU A 459 26.38 -6.15 -33.71
N SER A 460 26.90 -7.25 -33.16
CA SER A 460 28.30 -7.31 -32.74
C SER A 460 29.27 -7.16 -33.92
N ARG A 461 28.93 -7.65 -35.12
CA ARG A 461 29.77 -7.46 -36.33
C ARG A 461 29.71 -6.03 -36.83
N ASP A 462 28.51 -5.45 -36.86
CA ASP A 462 28.27 -4.11 -37.39
C ASP A 462 28.99 -3.06 -36.53
N LEU A 463 28.95 -3.19 -35.20
CA LEU A 463 29.72 -2.33 -34.28
C LEU A 463 31.24 -2.41 -34.53
N GLN A 464 31.78 -3.62 -34.73
CA GLN A 464 33.22 -3.77 -35.00
C GLN A 464 33.60 -3.19 -36.37
N ALA A 465 32.72 -3.31 -37.38
CA ALA A 465 32.92 -2.69 -38.68
C ALA A 465 32.93 -1.15 -38.56
N GLU A 466 32.01 -0.58 -37.79
CA GLU A 466 31.95 0.86 -37.55
C GLU A 466 33.20 1.38 -36.83
N HIS A 467 33.63 0.71 -35.75
CA HIS A 467 34.86 1.07 -35.05
C HIS A 467 36.09 1.05 -35.97
N LEU A 468 36.16 0.09 -36.89
CA LEU A 468 37.25 -0.01 -37.86
C LEU A 468 37.20 1.15 -38.88
N GLU A 469 36.00 1.57 -39.31
CA GLU A 469 35.82 2.72 -40.19
C GLU A 469 36.12 4.05 -39.50
N GLN A 470 35.71 4.22 -38.24
CA GLN A 470 36.03 5.39 -37.44
C GLN A 470 37.54 5.51 -37.19
N ALA A 471 38.23 4.38 -36.93
CA ALA A 471 39.68 4.36 -36.81
C ALA A 471 40.38 4.82 -38.12
N ARG A 472 39.91 4.33 -39.28
CA ARG A 472 40.41 4.78 -40.60
C ARG A 472 40.14 6.27 -40.84
N ARG A 473 38.94 6.78 -40.51
CA ARG A 473 38.64 8.22 -40.61
C ARG A 473 39.54 9.06 -39.69
N ASN A 474 39.79 8.60 -38.47
CA ASN A 474 40.65 9.31 -37.52
C ASN A 474 42.11 9.34 -37.99
N GLU A 475 42.60 8.29 -38.66
CA GLU A 475 43.91 8.30 -39.31
C GLU A 475 43.95 9.26 -40.50
N GLN A 476 42.89 9.31 -41.32
CA GLN A 476 42.74 10.25 -42.43
C GLN A 476 42.78 11.71 -41.93
N ILE A 477 42.01 12.04 -40.89
CA ILE A 477 41.98 13.37 -40.25
C ILE A 477 43.35 13.74 -39.69
N ARG A 478 44.08 12.78 -39.10
CA ARG A 478 45.45 13.01 -38.61
C ARG A 478 46.45 13.28 -39.74
N ALA A 479 46.26 12.66 -40.92
CA ALA A 479 47.07 12.93 -42.10
C ALA A 479 46.77 14.31 -42.69
N ASP A 480 45.49 14.70 -42.76
CA ASP A 480 45.04 16.00 -43.27
C ASP A 480 45.51 17.16 -42.37
N ASN A 481 45.42 16.97 -41.05
CA ASN A 481 45.89 17.95 -40.06
C ASN A 481 47.42 18.18 -40.12
N ARG A 482 48.21 17.15 -40.48
CA ARG A 482 49.67 17.31 -40.68
C ARG A 482 50.01 18.14 -41.93
N GLN A 483 49.19 18.08 -42.98
CA GLN A 483 49.36 18.94 -44.16
C GLN A 483 48.90 20.38 -43.88
N LEU A 484 47.82 20.56 -43.11
CA LEU A 484 47.34 21.89 -42.70
C LEU A 484 48.36 22.62 -41.81
N GLY A 485 48.98 21.89 -40.86
CA GLY A 485 50.01 22.43 -39.96
C GLY A 485 51.26 22.93 -40.68
N LYS A 486 51.66 22.30 -41.79
CA LYS A 486 52.79 22.77 -42.62
C LYS A 486 52.48 24.06 -43.39
N ARG A 487 51.23 24.26 -43.79
CA ARG A 487 50.78 25.47 -44.50
C ARG A 487 50.54 26.65 -43.55
N LEU A 488 50.02 26.38 -42.34
CA LEU A 488 49.80 27.38 -41.30
C LEU A 488 51.12 27.87 -40.66
N GLY A 489 52.16 27.02 -40.59
CA GLY A 489 53.48 27.41 -40.08
C GLY A 489 54.21 28.48 -40.90
N VAL A 490 53.94 28.57 -42.21
CA VAL A 490 54.53 29.60 -43.09
C VAL A 490 53.76 30.92 -43.02
N ALA A 491 52.44 30.87 -42.79
CA ALA A 491 51.61 32.05 -42.58
C ALA A 491 51.78 32.69 -41.18
N ALA A 492 52.00 31.86 -40.15
CA ALA A 492 52.21 32.32 -38.77
C ALA A 492 53.55 33.07 -38.56
N GLY A 493 54.58 32.77 -39.37
CA GLY A 493 55.86 33.50 -39.33
C GLY A 493 55.79 34.94 -39.84
N LEU A 494 54.84 35.26 -40.72
CA LEU A 494 54.65 36.61 -41.27
C LEU A 494 53.69 37.47 -40.44
N ILE A 495 52.75 36.84 -39.72
CA ILE A 495 51.78 37.52 -38.84
C ILE A 495 52.38 37.75 -37.42
N GLY A 496 53.24 36.84 -36.95
CA GLY A 496 53.91 36.94 -35.64
C GLY A 496 54.87 38.14 -35.49
N GLY A 497 55.48 38.61 -36.58
CA GLY A 497 56.36 39.80 -36.55
C GLY A 497 55.63 41.14 -36.42
N LEU A 498 54.36 41.20 -36.85
CA LEU A 498 53.55 42.43 -36.87
C LEU A 498 52.75 42.63 -35.56
N VAL A 499 52.42 41.54 -34.87
CA VAL A 499 51.70 41.55 -33.58
C VAL A 499 52.64 41.82 -32.39
N PHE A 500 53.91 41.41 -32.47
CA PHE A 500 54.89 41.62 -31.40
C PHE A 500 55.30 43.11 -31.22
N GLY A 501 55.20 43.92 -32.28
CA GLY A 501 55.50 45.37 -32.24
C GLY A 501 54.37 46.23 -31.64
N LEU A 502 53.10 45.84 -31.82
CA LEU A 502 51.95 46.60 -31.32
C LEU A 502 51.68 46.36 -29.82
N VAL A 503 52.04 45.19 -29.31
CA VAL A 503 51.92 44.84 -27.88
C VAL A 503 52.94 45.58 -27.00
N PHE A 504 54.13 45.90 -27.53
CA PHE A 504 55.16 46.63 -26.77
C PHE A 504 54.80 48.10 -26.51
N VAL A 505 54.06 48.74 -27.44
CA VAL A 505 53.61 50.13 -27.31
C VAL A 505 52.43 50.25 -26.33
N ALA A 506 51.55 49.25 -26.27
CA ALA A 506 50.43 49.20 -25.33
C ALA A 506 50.87 48.96 -23.88
N ILE A 507 51.90 48.13 -23.66
CA ILE A 507 52.48 47.85 -22.33
C ILE A 507 53.20 49.08 -21.75
N ALA A 508 53.79 49.93 -22.60
CA ALA A 508 54.43 51.19 -22.18
C ALA A 508 53.42 52.29 -21.78
N TRP A 509 52.18 52.26 -22.29
CA TRP A 509 51.13 53.23 -21.95
C TRP A 509 50.39 52.87 -20.65
N ILE A 510 50.16 51.57 -20.41
CA ILE A 510 49.46 51.06 -19.21
C ILE A 510 50.35 51.14 -17.96
N SER A 511 51.66 50.94 -18.10
CA SER A 511 52.62 51.05 -16.98
C SER A 511 52.81 52.49 -16.47
N ALA A 512 52.47 53.52 -17.26
CA ALA A 512 52.54 54.92 -16.83
C ALA A 512 51.34 55.37 -15.98
N ASN A 513 50.18 54.69 -16.06
CA ASN A 513 48.94 55.12 -15.38
C ASN A 513 48.61 54.30 -14.11
N VAL A 514 49.20 53.12 -13.91
CA VAL A 514 48.94 52.28 -12.72
C VAL A 514 49.86 52.62 -11.53
N ALA A 515 50.91 53.42 -11.76
CA ALA A 515 51.76 53.95 -10.68
C ALA A 515 51.10 55.04 -9.80
N LYS A 516 49.80 55.34 -10.01
CA LYS A 516 49.13 56.47 -9.34
C LYS A 516 48.03 56.10 -8.34
N ASP A 517 47.41 54.91 -8.42
CA ASP A 517 46.24 54.59 -7.56
C ASP A 517 46.38 53.34 -6.69
N SER A 518 47.41 52.50 -6.87
CA SER A 518 47.58 51.27 -6.06
C SER A 518 48.42 51.46 -4.78
N ALA A 519 48.71 52.71 -4.39
CA ALA A 519 49.56 53.04 -3.24
C ALA A 519 48.82 53.63 -2.03
N GLU A 520 47.49 53.81 -2.06
CA GLU A 520 46.79 54.53 -0.96
C GLU A 520 45.66 53.81 -0.24
N GLN A 521 45.13 52.67 -0.72
CA GLN A 521 44.15 51.91 0.07
C GLN A 521 44.46 50.43 0.29
N ALA A 522 45.70 50.04 -0.02
CA ALA A 522 46.43 49.01 0.73
C ALA A 522 46.74 49.44 2.19
N LYS A 523 46.14 50.54 2.67
CA LYS A 523 46.23 51.09 4.03
C LYS A 523 44.95 50.90 4.86
N ILE A 524 43.83 50.45 4.26
CA ILE A 524 42.57 50.15 4.98
C ILE A 524 42.48 48.65 5.35
N ALA A 525 43.30 47.80 4.70
CA ALA A 525 43.54 46.42 5.10
C ALA A 525 44.40 46.28 6.38
N ALA A 526 44.69 47.38 7.08
CA ALA A 526 45.43 47.44 8.34
C ALA A 526 44.52 47.65 9.58
N ASP A 527 43.19 47.54 9.43
CA ASP A 527 42.25 47.39 10.55
C ASP A 527 41.92 45.91 10.83
N GLU A 528 42.94 45.08 10.60
CA GLU A 528 43.32 43.85 11.32
C GLU A 528 43.33 44.01 12.87
N ARG A 529 42.91 45.16 13.42
CA ARG A 529 42.67 45.39 14.86
C ARG A 529 41.29 44.98 15.35
N SER A 530 40.39 44.49 14.51
CA SER A 530 39.07 44.01 14.94
C SER A 530 39.02 42.54 15.36
N ALA A 531 40.15 41.82 15.27
CA ALA A 531 40.28 40.42 15.71
C ALA A 531 40.78 40.27 17.16
N GLU A 532 41.35 41.30 17.78
CA GLU A 532 41.84 41.24 19.18
C GLU A 532 40.80 41.68 20.23
N ALA A 533 39.64 42.23 19.80
CA ALA A 533 38.60 42.74 20.70
C ALA A 533 37.48 41.74 21.08
N LEU A 534 37.39 40.57 20.42
CA LEU A 534 36.42 39.51 20.79
C LEU A 534 37.02 38.47 21.74
N GLN A 535 38.34 38.29 21.72
CA GLN A 535 39.07 37.29 22.50
C GLN A 535 39.23 37.70 23.98
N ALA A 536 39.16 39.00 24.27
CA ALA A 536 39.09 39.53 25.64
C ALA A 536 37.70 39.42 26.30
N LYS A 537 36.64 39.17 25.53
CA LYS A 537 35.25 39.02 26.03
C LYS A 537 34.92 37.59 26.47
N TYR A 538 35.57 36.60 25.86
CA TYR A 538 35.43 35.18 26.22
C TYR A 538 36.22 34.79 27.48
N GLN A 539 37.43 35.36 27.68
CA GLN A 539 38.23 35.09 28.88
C GLN A 539 37.69 35.73 30.18
N ALA A 540 36.71 36.65 30.08
CA ALA A 540 36.05 37.27 31.23
C ALA A 540 34.83 36.47 31.75
N GLN A 541 34.20 35.62 30.91
CA GLN A 541 33.08 34.75 31.33
C GLN A 541 33.56 33.44 31.96
N GLU A 542 34.75 32.95 31.57
CA GLU A 542 35.34 31.72 32.11
C GLU A 542 35.72 31.86 33.61
N LYS A 543 36.13 33.06 34.04
CA LYS A 543 36.40 33.38 35.46
C LYS A 543 35.14 33.58 36.32
N LEU A 544 33.98 33.83 35.73
CA LEU A 544 32.71 33.99 36.45
C LEU A 544 32.02 32.64 36.72
N LEU A 545 32.30 31.61 35.90
CA LEU A 545 31.80 30.25 36.10
C LEU A 545 32.69 29.46 37.09
N GLN A 546 34.02 29.68 37.06
CA GLN A 546 34.95 29.10 38.03
C GLN A 546 34.75 29.64 39.46
N ALA A 547 34.15 30.82 39.62
CA ALA A 547 33.81 31.40 40.93
C ALA A 547 32.48 30.90 41.53
N ARG A 548 31.60 30.23 40.76
CA ARG A 548 30.36 29.61 41.27
C ARG A 548 30.49 28.11 41.58
N MET A 549 31.59 27.48 41.16
CA MET A 549 31.88 26.07 41.44
C MET A 549 32.69 25.87 42.74
N MET A 550 32.87 26.92 43.55
CA MET A 550 33.71 26.89 44.76
C MET A 550 32.98 27.29 46.06
N GLU A 551 31.66 27.14 46.11
CA GLU A 551 30.90 27.15 47.37
C GLU A 551 30.05 25.88 47.51
N ALA A 552 30.24 25.21 48.66
CA ALA A 552 29.53 24.02 49.14
C ALA A 552 30.03 22.64 48.64
N ASN A 553 31.28 22.32 49.00
CA ASN A 553 31.56 20.98 49.53
C ASN A 553 30.88 20.86 50.91
N VAL A 554 30.29 19.70 51.21
CA VAL A 554 30.47 18.89 52.45
C VAL A 554 29.24 18.01 52.74
N GLN A 555 29.55 16.72 52.98
CA GLN A 555 28.81 15.70 53.75
C GLN A 555 27.72 14.85 53.08
N THR A 556 28.14 13.63 52.72
CA THR A 556 27.61 12.34 53.23
C THR A 556 26.23 12.39 53.88
N ASP A 557 25.24 11.72 53.28
CA ASP A 557 24.63 10.56 53.93
C ASP A 557 23.83 9.70 52.96
N SER A 558 23.89 8.40 53.19
CA SER A 558 23.17 7.35 52.49
C SER A 558 21.64 7.49 52.64
N GLY A 559 20.92 7.27 51.54
CA GLY A 559 19.51 6.86 51.56
C GLY A 559 18.47 7.99 51.49
N ARG A 560 17.95 8.24 50.29
CA ARG A 560 16.52 8.55 50.07
C ARG A 560 16.12 8.40 48.60
N SER A 561 15.26 7.40 48.42
CA SER A 561 14.42 7.16 47.25
C SER A 561 13.40 8.31 47.05
N LEU A 562 13.00 8.53 45.79
CA LEU A 562 11.76 9.22 45.34
C LEU A 562 11.56 10.71 45.72
N SER A 563 12.12 11.66 44.95
CA SER A 563 11.68 13.07 45.07
C SER A 563 11.77 14.01 43.85
N SER A 564 11.93 13.56 42.60
CA SER A 564 11.88 14.49 41.43
C SER A 564 10.52 14.60 40.71
N LEU A 565 9.46 13.92 41.19
CA LEU A 565 8.06 14.23 40.86
C LEU A 565 7.32 14.87 42.06
N SER A 566 7.74 16.06 42.50
CA SER A 566 6.96 16.84 43.49
C SER A 566 5.90 17.71 42.79
N LEU A 567 4.88 17.06 42.23
CA LEU A 567 3.68 17.72 41.66
C LEU A 567 2.58 18.00 42.71
N LEU A 568 2.78 17.60 43.98
CA LEU A 568 1.87 17.81 45.11
C LEU A 568 2.65 18.30 46.35
N GLU A 569 1.98 19.08 47.22
CA GLU A 569 2.56 19.62 48.45
C GLU A 569 3.15 18.52 49.37
N PRO A 570 4.19 18.80 50.16
CA PRO A 570 4.78 17.84 51.08
C PRO A 570 3.72 17.39 52.12
N GLY A 571 3.20 16.16 51.98
CA GLY A 571 2.22 15.59 52.92
C GLY A 571 1.09 14.76 52.31
N THR A 572 0.95 14.68 50.98
CA THR A 572 -0.10 13.86 50.35
C THR A 572 0.21 12.36 50.41
N SER A 573 -0.72 11.54 50.92
CA SER A 573 -0.64 10.07 50.99
C SER A 573 -0.52 9.41 49.61
N GLU A 574 0.15 8.25 49.52
CA GLU A 574 0.32 7.41 48.30
C GLU A 574 -0.97 7.22 47.46
N PRO A 575 -2.16 6.96 48.05
CA PRO A 575 -3.41 6.82 47.29
C PRO A 575 -3.86 8.10 46.59
N MET A 576 -3.57 9.27 47.17
CA MET A 576 -3.91 10.58 46.60
C MET A 576 -2.99 10.93 45.43
N GLN A 577 -1.72 10.52 45.48
CA GLN A 577 -0.79 10.66 44.35
C GLN A 577 -1.24 9.81 43.16
N ALA A 578 -1.64 8.56 43.40
CA ALA A 578 -2.22 7.68 42.37
C ALA A 578 -3.53 8.25 41.78
N LEU A 579 -4.42 8.82 42.62
CA LEU A 579 -5.67 9.45 42.18
C LEU A 579 -5.43 10.72 41.35
N TYR A 580 -4.49 11.56 41.77
CA TYR A 580 -4.07 12.75 41.02
C TYR A 580 -3.44 12.36 39.68
N PHE A 581 -2.58 11.34 39.67
CA PHE A 581 -1.94 10.83 38.47
C PHE A 581 -2.96 10.19 37.51
N ARG A 582 -3.91 9.40 38.00
CA ARG A 582 -5.05 8.89 37.20
C ARG A 582 -5.91 10.02 36.64
N SER A 583 -6.09 11.09 37.38
CA SER A 583 -6.82 12.28 36.91
C SER A 583 -6.05 13.04 35.84
N LEU A 584 -4.72 13.11 35.96
CA LEU A 584 -3.83 13.67 34.94
C LEU A 584 -3.83 12.80 33.66
N LEU A 585 -3.72 11.48 33.79
CA LEU A 585 -3.81 10.52 32.67
C LEU A 585 -5.18 10.56 31.99
N LYS A 586 -6.26 10.69 32.78
CA LYS A 586 -7.62 10.86 32.25
C LYS A 586 -7.78 12.20 31.53
N ALA A 587 -7.17 13.28 32.04
CA ALA A 587 -7.11 14.56 31.35
C ALA A 587 -6.31 14.46 30.03
N LEU A 588 -5.15 13.79 30.05
CA LEU A 588 -4.32 13.48 28.88
C LEU A 588 -5.06 12.66 27.81
N GLY A 589 -5.89 11.69 28.21
CA GLY A 589 -6.71 10.89 27.31
C GLY A 589 -7.98 11.60 26.80
N SER A 590 -8.35 12.75 27.38
CA SER A 590 -9.60 13.47 27.06
C SER A 590 -9.39 14.89 26.50
N SER A 591 -8.19 15.44 26.60
CA SER A 591 -7.79 16.68 25.93
C SER A 591 -7.02 16.32 24.66
N PRO A 592 -7.49 16.68 23.46
CA PRO A 592 -6.72 16.47 22.25
C PRO A 592 -5.44 17.31 22.37
N PRO A 593 -4.24 16.73 22.28
CA PRO A 593 -3.04 17.52 22.09
C PRO A 593 -3.20 18.34 20.81
N LEU A 594 -2.54 19.50 20.73
CA LEU A 594 -2.42 20.20 19.45
C LEU A 594 -1.60 19.29 18.53
N THR A 595 -2.29 18.55 17.68
CA THR A 595 -1.70 17.71 16.64
C THR A 595 -1.41 18.56 15.43
N ARG A 596 -0.12 18.80 15.18
CA ARG A 596 0.37 19.34 13.90
C ARG A 596 0.81 18.15 13.05
N VAL A 597 0.24 18.02 11.85
CA VAL A 597 0.59 16.94 10.92
C VAL A 597 1.53 17.50 9.87
N VAL A 598 2.70 16.91 9.75
CA VAL A 598 3.75 17.37 8.83
C VAL A 598 3.64 16.68 7.45
N GLY A 599 2.59 15.88 7.23
CA GLY A 599 2.18 15.33 5.93
C GLY A 599 0.96 14.39 6.00
N GLN A 600 0.06 14.43 5.02
CA GLN A 600 -1.16 13.59 4.98
C GLN A 600 -0.90 12.20 4.40
N GLY A 601 -1.22 11.13 5.14
CA GLY A 601 -1.03 9.74 4.70
C GLY A 601 -2.24 9.09 4.01
N HIS A 602 -3.33 9.81 3.78
CA HIS A 602 -4.60 9.24 3.28
C HIS A 602 -5.19 10.03 2.11
N VAL A 603 -6.08 9.36 1.37
CA VAL A 603 -6.67 9.92 0.15
C VAL A 603 -7.58 11.11 0.47
N VAL A 604 -7.32 12.24 -0.20
CA VAL A 604 -8.06 13.49 0.00
C VAL A 604 -9.35 13.48 -0.82
N LYS A 605 -10.50 13.39 -0.14
CA LYS A 605 -11.84 13.34 -0.77
C LYS A 605 -12.55 14.68 -0.80
N GLY A 606 -12.24 15.58 0.13
CA GLY A 606 -12.84 16.90 0.21
C GLY A 606 -11.77 17.99 0.21
N LEU A 607 -12.04 19.07 -0.53
CA LEU A 607 -11.27 20.32 -0.51
C LEU A 607 -12.23 21.50 -0.52
N GLN A 608 -11.95 22.53 0.27
CA GLN A 608 -12.79 23.72 0.35
C GLN A 608 -11.98 24.94 0.83
N PHE A 609 -12.00 26.05 0.10
CA PHE A 609 -11.41 27.30 0.60
C PHE A 609 -12.34 28.00 1.61
N SER A 610 -11.72 28.70 2.56
CA SER A 610 -12.32 29.78 3.34
C SER A 610 -12.77 30.94 2.44
N GLY A 611 -13.66 31.80 2.94
CA GLY A 611 -14.27 32.87 2.14
C GLY A 611 -13.29 33.98 1.74
N ASP A 612 -12.28 34.21 2.57
CA ASP A 612 -11.19 35.15 2.28
C ASP A 612 -10.08 34.53 1.42
N GLY A 613 -10.07 33.21 1.25
CA GLY A 613 -8.99 32.48 0.60
C GLY A 613 -7.72 32.37 1.45
N GLY A 614 -7.78 32.74 2.74
CA GLY A 614 -6.66 32.66 3.67
C GLY A 614 -6.38 31.25 4.19
N HIS A 615 -7.37 30.37 4.14
CA HIS A 615 -7.28 28.94 4.49
C HIS A 615 -7.85 28.04 3.39
N LEU A 616 -7.22 26.87 3.21
CA LEU A 616 -7.77 25.71 2.52
C LEU A 616 -8.11 24.63 3.56
N TYR A 617 -9.30 24.06 3.49
CA TYR A 617 -9.71 22.93 4.31
C TYR A 617 -9.66 21.64 3.48
N SER A 618 -9.20 20.55 4.09
CA SER A 618 -9.16 19.24 3.43
C SER A 618 -9.65 18.11 4.33
N GLY A 619 -10.21 17.06 3.71
CA GLY A 619 -10.80 15.92 4.42
C GLY A 619 -10.37 14.61 3.76
N ASP A 620 -9.97 13.63 4.58
CA ASP A 620 -9.34 12.39 4.09
C ASP A 620 -10.16 11.10 4.36
N TRP A 621 -9.63 9.97 3.89
CA TRP A 621 -10.26 8.64 4.04
C TRP A 621 -10.32 8.10 5.46
N ASN A 622 -9.52 8.61 6.39
CA ASN A 622 -9.51 8.14 7.77
C ASN A 622 -10.40 8.98 8.69
N GLY A 623 -11.11 9.94 8.12
CA GLY A 623 -12.02 10.80 8.88
C GLY A 623 -11.35 12.06 9.38
N GLN A 624 -10.13 12.38 8.94
CA GLN A 624 -9.45 13.57 9.42
C GLN A 624 -9.76 14.78 8.56
N THR A 625 -9.95 15.91 9.24
CA THR A 625 -10.12 17.22 8.61
C THR A 625 -8.92 18.10 8.95
N PHE A 626 -8.44 18.89 8.01
CA PHE A 626 -7.28 19.76 8.18
C PHE A 626 -7.58 21.17 7.72
N ALA A 627 -7.00 22.16 8.40
CA ALA A 627 -7.01 23.55 7.99
C ALA A 627 -5.59 24.01 7.63
N TRP A 628 -5.40 24.45 6.38
CA TRP A 628 -4.12 24.88 5.80
C TRP A 628 -4.11 26.40 5.64
N PRO A 629 -3.36 27.15 6.44
CA PRO A 629 -3.22 28.60 6.25
C PRO A 629 -2.32 28.92 5.05
N LEU A 630 -2.76 29.86 4.22
CA LEU A 630 -2.13 30.23 2.95
C LEU A 630 -1.37 31.55 3.01
N ALA A 631 -1.63 32.38 4.02
CA ALA A 631 -0.83 33.57 4.31
C ALA A 631 0.37 33.21 5.20
N GLY A 632 1.60 33.32 4.67
CA GLY A 632 2.83 33.18 5.46
C GLY A 632 3.80 32.08 5.04
N GLY A 633 3.62 31.44 3.87
CA GLY A 633 4.47 30.32 3.44
C GLY A 633 4.19 29.07 4.25
N ASP A 634 3.60 28.08 3.57
CA ASP A 634 3.76 26.65 3.84
C ASP A 634 3.70 26.16 5.29
N ALA A 635 2.75 26.70 6.03
CA ALA A 635 2.43 26.19 7.35
C ALA A 635 1.78 24.79 7.24
N PRO A 636 2.23 23.80 8.04
CA PRO A 636 1.54 22.52 8.21
C PRO A 636 0.10 22.74 8.67
N GLY A 637 -0.81 21.92 8.16
CA GLY A 637 -2.22 22.00 8.51
C GLY A 637 -2.48 21.72 9.98
N VAL A 638 -3.44 22.45 10.55
CA VAL A 638 -4.01 22.16 11.88
C VAL A 638 -5.02 21.03 11.74
N SER A 639 -4.86 19.95 12.50
CA SER A 639 -5.85 18.86 12.53
C SER A 639 -7.12 19.31 13.26
N LEU A 640 -8.25 19.22 12.57
CA LEU A 640 -9.59 19.39 13.10
C LEU A 640 -10.16 17.98 13.29
N VAL A 641 -10.08 17.47 14.50
CA VAL A 641 -10.43 16.07 14.80
C VAL A 641 -11.92 15.84 14.55
N ASN A 642 -12.25 14.83 13.74
CA ASN A 642 -13.57 14.19 13.71
C ASN A 642 -13.43 12.79 14.33
N ASP A 643 -14.51 12.19 14.83
CA ASP A 643 -14.43 10.85 15.45
C ASP A 643 -13.85 9.83 14.45
N GLU A 644 -12.83 9.09 14.91
CA GLU A 644 -11.82 8.43 14.07
C GLU A 644 -12.34 7.18 13.33
N GLY A 645 -11.97 7.03 12.03
CA GLY A 645 -12.07 5.77 11.30
C GLY A 645 -13.05 5.71 10.12
N GLN A 646 -13.73 6.82 9.79
CA GLN A 646 -14.70 6.86 8.69
C GLN A 646 -14.37 8.00 7.71
N SER A 647 -14.24 7.67 6.43
CA SER A 647 -13.86 8.64 5.40
C SER A 647 -14.73 9.89 5.38
N ILE A 648 -14.09 11.07 5.37
CA ILE A 648 -14.76 12.34 5.09
C ILE A 648 -15.24 12.32 3.65
N GLN A 649 -16.55 12.42 3.45
CA GLN A 649 -17.18 12.41 2.12
C GLN A 649 -17.50 13.82 1.63
N SER A 650 -17.71 14.77 2.55
CA SER A 650 -18.07 16.14 2.20
C SER A 650 -17.46 17.16 3.15
N LEU A 651 -16.98 18.25 2.57
CA LEU A 651 -16.65 19.50 3.25
C LEU A 651 -17.48 20.61 2.63
N ALA A 652 -18.08 21.45 3.48
CA ALA A 652 -18.75 22.66 3.03
C ALA A 652 -18.40 23.82 3.95
N TYR A 653 -18.22 25.00 3.36
CA TYR A 653 -17.91 26.22 4.08
C TYR A 653 -18.91 27.31 3.70
N ASN A 654 -19.44 28.02 4.70
CA ASN A 654 -20.29 29.18 4.51
C ASN A 654 -19.50 30.47 4.83
N PRO A 655 -19.27 31.36 3.85
CA PRO A 655 -18.47 32.57 4.04
C PRO A 655 -19.17 33.67 4.83
N LEU A 656 -20.49 33.71 4.85
CA LEU A 656 -21.25 34.77 5.53
C LEU A 656 -21.16 34.63 7.06
N ARG A 657 -21.37 33.40 7.54
CA ARG A 657 -21.29 33.06 8.97
C ARG A 657 -19.94 32.46 9.36
N LYS A 658 -19.02 32.29 8.39
CA LYS A 658 -17.69 31.66 8.57
C LYS A 658 -17.77 30.29 9.25
N LEU A 659 -18.69 29.45 8.78
CA LEU A 659 -18.94 28.11 9.31
C LEU A 659 -18.33 27.06 8.40
N LEU A 660 -17.69 26.05 8.97
CA LEU A 660 -17.21 24.85 8.27
C LEU A 660 -17.96 23.64 8.80
N VAL A 661 -18.43 22.76 7.91
CA VAL A 661 -18.92 21.43 8.28
C VAL A 661 -18.13 20.36 7.54
N ALA A 662 -17.75 19.31 8.27
CA ALA A 662 -17.23 18.07 7.70
C ALA A 662 -18.19 16.94 8.03
N ALA A 663 -18.48 16.12 7.03
CA ALA A 663 -19.37 14.98 7.15
C ALA A 663 -18.67 13.70 6.71
N ASN A 664 -18.71 12.66 7.55
CA ASN A 664 -18.13 11.36 7.25
C ASN A 664 -19.13 10.41 6.56
N ARG A 665 -18.63 9.25 6.12
CA ARG A 665 -19.39 8.22 5.38
C ARG A 665 -20.65 7.73 6.11
N ILE A 666 -20.60 7.65 7.44
CA ILE A 666 -21.70 7.16 8.28
C ILE A 666 -22.61 8.28 8.80
N GLY A 667 -22.38 9.52 8.37
CA GLY A 667 -23.25 10.65 8.65
C GLY A 667 -22.91 11.43 9.92
N GLU A 668 -21.80 11.13 10.60
CA GLU A 668 -21.33 11.99 11.69
C GLU A 668 -20.76 13.28 11.13
N MET A 669 -21.15 14.39 11.75
CA MET A 669 -20.80 15.73 11.33
C MET A 669 -20.26 16.53 12.49
N VAL A 670 -19.29 17.36 12.16
CA VAL A 670 -18.71 18.33 13.10
C VAL A 670 -18.80 19.70 12.45
N LEU A 671 -19.26 20.67 13.24
CA LEU A 671 -19.42 22.05 12.84
C LEU A 671 -18.39 22.92 13.56
N TRP A 672 -17.65 23.72 12.80
CA TRP A 672 -16.67 24.67 13.33
C TRP A 672 -17.01 26.10 12.96
N GLN A 673 -16.60 27.02 13.83
CA GLN A 673 -16.55 28.45 13.59
C GLN A 673 -15.11 28.85 13.30
N GLU A 674 -14.89 29.51 12.17
CA GLU A 674 -13.57 30.07 11.87
C GLU A 674 -13.27 31.27 12.80
N GLY A 675 -12.12 31.24 13.47
CA GLY A 675 -11.61 32.34 14.29
C GLY A 675 -10.17 32.11 14.75
N GLY A 676 -9.27 33.07 14.53
CA GLY A 676 -7.86 32.97 14.94
C GLY A 676 -7.04 32.00 14.07
N ALA A 677 -6.06 31.31 14.69
CA ALA A 677 -5.15 30.37 14.02
C ALA A 677 -5.72 28.94 13.86
N ALA A 678 -6.81 28.59 14.55
CA ALA A 678 -7.48 27.29 14.46
C ALA A 678 -9.00 27.45 14.68
N PRO A 679 -9.86 26.87 13.82
CA PRO A 679 -11.32 26.88 14.00
C PRO A 679 -11.78 26.29 15.34
N ALA A 680 -12.77 26.92 15.97
CA ALA A 680 -13.38 26.43 17.19
C ALA A 680 -14.53 25.47 16.88
N GLU A 681 -14.52 24.28 17.48
CA GLU A 681 -15.63 23.32 17.36
C GLU A 681 -16.87 23.84 18.10
N LEU A 682 -18.02 23.82 17.42
CA LEU A 682 -19.31 24.29 17.94
C LEU A 682 -20.23 23.15 18.35
N ALA A 683 -20.31 22.10 17.52
CA ALA A 683 -21.21 20.97 17.74
C ALA A 683 -20.77 19.72 16.97
N ARG A 684 -21.09 18.57 17.55
CA ARG A 684 -21.08 17.25 16.88
C ARG A 684 -22.49 16.71 16.82
N PHE A 685 -22.90 16.21 15.66
CA PHE A 685 -24.25 15.72 15.44
C PHE A 685 -24.27 14.71 14.28
N THR A 686 -25.23 13.81 14.28
CA THR A 686 -25.28 12.70 13.31
C THR A 686 -26.49 12.85 12.40
N ALA A 687 -26.29 12.65 11.09
CA ALA A 687 -27.34 12.66 10.12
C ALA A 687 -28.36 11.55 10.41
N PRO A 688 -29.67 11.85 10.52
CA PRO A 688 -30.64 10.81 10.77
C PRO A 688 -30.74 9.91 9.54
N PHE A 689 -30.99 8.63 9.79
CA PHE A 689 -31.15 7.63 8.72
C PHE A 689 -29.89 7.46 7.85
N VAL A 690 -28.71 7.67 8.42
CA VAL A 690 -27.41 7.30 7.86
C VAL A 690 -26.74 6.32 8.83
N SER A 691 -26.30 5.18 8.33
CA SER A 691 -25.54 4.17 9.07
C SER A 691 -24.90 3.19 8.09
N VAL A 692 -23.92 2.41 8.55
CA VAL A 692 -23.23 1.38 7.73
C VAL A 692 -24.22 0.52 6.94
N ASP A 693 -25.33 0.12 7.56
CA ASP A 693 -26.34 -0.76 6.94
C ASP A 693 -27.46 -0.03 6.15
N ARG A 694 -27.54 1.31 6.23
CA ARG A 694 -28.71 2.08 5.74
C ARG A 694 -28.39 3.01 4.58
N GLY A 695 -27.14 3.44 4.42
CA GLY A 695 -26.71 4.30 3.31
C GLY A 695 -25.50 5.15 3.65
N VAL A 696 -24.82 5.65 2.62
CA VAL A 696 -23.62 6.50 2.75
C VAL A 696 -24.00 7.97 2.55
N LEU A 697 -23.56 8.85 3.45
CA LEU A 697 -23.63 10.30 3.22
C LEU A 697 -22.55 10.68 2.21
N MET A 698 -22.95 11.23 1.06
CA MET A 698 -22.03 11.54 -0.05
C MET A 698 -21.77 13.05 -0.23
N SER A 699 -22.57 13.92 0.39
CA SER A 699 -22.51 15.37 0.20
C SER A 699 -23.24 16.08 1.34
N ALA A 700 -22.80 17.28 1.72
CA ALA A 700 -23.48 18.16 2.67
C ALA A 700 -23.22 19.61 2.23
N GLN A 701 -24.24 20.47 2.24
CA GLN A 701 -24.11 21.84 1.74
C GLN A 701 -24.92 22.85 2.57
N PHE A 702 -24.31 23.99 2.87
CA PHE A 702 -24.99 25.14 3.45
C PHE A 702 -25.79 25.91 2.40
N ASP A 703 -26.88 26.53 2.84
CA ASP A 703 -27.49 27.61 2.07
C ASP A 703 -26.61 28.88 2.10
N ALA A 704 -26.93 29.86 1.25
CA ALA A 704 -26.18 31.11 1.15
C ALA A 704 -26.13 31.88 2.49
N SER A 705 -27.20 31.83 3.29
CA SER A 705 -27.26 32.53 4.59
C SER A 705 -26.50 31.80 5.71
N GLY A 706 -26.22 30.50 5.54
CA GLY A 706 -25.64 29.64 6.57
C GLY A 706 -26.61 29.33 7.72
N GLN A 707 -27.91 29.58 7.53
CA GLN A 707 -28.95 29.21 8.50
C GLN A 707 -29.44 27.78 8.31
N TRP A 708 -29.24 27.22 7.11
CA TRP A 708 -29.69 25.89 6.73
C TRP A 708 -28.52 25.03 6.25
N LEU A 709 -28.55 23.76 6.60
CA LEU A 709 -27.66 22.73 6.08
C LEU A 709 -28.52 21.60 5.51
N VAL A 710 -28.13 21.05 4.36
CA VAL A 710 -28.83 19.92 3.75
C VAL A 710 -27.90 18.73 3.65
N THR A 711 -28.40 17.56 4.07
CA THR A 711 -27.69 16.29 4.03
C THR A 711 -28.57 15.19 3.45
N PRO A 712 -28.06 14.34 2.54
CA PRO A 712 -28.76 13.14 2.12
C PRO A 712 -28.77 12.08 3.22
N GLY A 713 -29.75 11.19 3.16
CA GLY A 713 -29.84 10.01 4.00
C GLY A 713 -30.78 8.98 3.38
N ASN A 714 -31.00 7.87 4.05
CA ASN A 714 -31.82 6.78 3.51
C ASN A 714 -32.68 6.14 4.61
N ARG A 715 -33.99 6.38 4.50
CA ARG A 715 -34.99 5.93 5.48
C ARG A 715 -35.73 4.72 4.91
N HIS A 716 -35.45 3.53 5.44
CA HIS A 716 -36.07 2.27 4.98
C HIS A 716 -35.92 2.03 3.47
N ARG A 717 -34.70 2.19 2.93
CA ARG A 717 -34.38 2.07 1.50
C ARG A 717 -35.00 3.16 0.61
N GLN A 718 -35.55 4.22 1.19
CA GLN A 718 -36.01 5.42 0.48
C GLN A 718 -34.99 6.56 0.66
N PRO A 719 -34.39 7.08 -0.43
CA PRO A 719 -33.51 8.24 -0.36
C PRO A 719 -34.27 9.50 0.09
N ILE A 720 -33.68 10.22 1.03
CA ILE A 720 -34.25 11.45 1.59
C ILE A 720 -33.19 12.56 1.68
N LEU A 721 -33.65 13.80 1.71
CA LEU A 721 -32.84 14.97 2.04
C LEU A 721 -33.30 15.52 3.38
N SER A 722 -32.42 15.55 4.38
CA SER A 722 -32.69 16.17 5.68
C SER A 722 -32.26 17.64 5.64
N VAL A 723 -33.17 18.54 6.02
CA VAL A 723 -32.92 19.98 6.10
C VAL A 723 -32.78 20.37 7.57
N TRP A 724 -31.59 20.85 7.92
CA TRP A 724 -31.19 21.25 9.27
C TRP A 724 -31.31 22.75 9.46
N SER A 725 -31.82 23.16 10.61
CA SER A 725 -31.67 24.54 11.10
C SER A 725 -30.40 24.67 11.93
N LEU A 726 -29.66 25.74 11.65
CA LEU A 726 -28.47 26.19 12.37
C LEU A 726 -28.72 27.52 13.08
N ALA A 727 -29.97 27.75 13.52
CA ALA A 727 -30.34 28.87 14.36
C ALA A 727 -29.62 28.80 15.72
N ASP A 728 -29.59 27.62 16.33
CA ASP A 728 -28.73 27.29 17.48
C ASP A 728 -27.54 26.46 16.99
N LEU A 729 -26.36 27.08 16.94
CA LEU A 729 -25.14 26.44 16.45
C LEU A 729 -24.62 25.33 17.36
N ALA A 730 -24.98 25.35 18.65
CA ALA A 730 -24.60 24.29 19.59
C ALA A 730 -25.55 23.08 19.50
N LYS A 731 -26.75 23.26 18.91
CA LYS A 731 -27.76 22.22 18.77
C LYS A 731 -28.44 22.24 17.38
N PRO A 732 -27.72 21.89 16.31
CA PRO A 732 -28.32 21.69 14.99
C PRO A 732 -29.50 20.70 15.05
N ALA A 733 -30.61 21.05 14.38
CA ALA A 733 -31.82 20.22 14.42
C ALA A 733 -32.46 20.09 13.03
N VAL A 734 -32.94 18.89 12.70
CA VAL A 734 -33.69 18.65 11.46
C VAL A 734 -35.08 19.26 11.56
N VAL A 735 -35.42 20.15 10.64
CA VAL A 735 -36.72 20.84 10.59
C VAL A 735 -37.68 20.15 9.63
N THR A 736 -37.17 19.63 8.51
CA THR A 736 -37.99 18.92 7.51
C THR A 736 -37.15 17.91 6.72
N THR A 737 -37.83 16.99 6.05
CA THR A 737 -37.22 16.01 5.13
C THR A 737 -37.92 16.03 3.78
N LEU A 738 -37.17 16.04 2.69
CA LEU A 738 -37.67 15.86 1.33
C LEU A 738 -37.49 14.40 0.91
N SER A 739 -38.48 13.83 0.22
CA SER A 739 -38.48 12.42 -0.19
C SER A 739 -39.43 12.19 -1.37
N GLY A 740 -39.28 11.05 -2.06
CA GLY A 740 -40.26 10.57 -3.05
C GLY A 740 -39.92 10.83 -4.52
N TYR A 741 -38.77 11.44 -4.81
CA TYR A 741 -38.28 11.65 -6.18
C TYR A 741 -37.10 10.75 -6.55
N HIS A 742 -36.07 10.72 -5.70
CA HIS A 742 -34.86 9.93 -5.95
C HIS A 742 -35.11 8.45 -5.71
N THR A 743 -34.62 7.61 -6.61
CA THR A 743 -34.77 6.15 -6.56
C THR A 743 -33.54 5.47 -5.96
N THR A 744 -32.39 6.13 -5.99
CA THR A 744 -31.11 5.62 -5.48
C THR A 744 -30.40 6.63 -4.58
N ASN A 745 -29.23 6.26 -4.06
CA ASN A 745 -28.48 7.10 -3.15
C ASN A 745 -28.18 8.47 -3.78
N ILE A 746 -28.47 9.53 -3.02
CA ILE A 746 -28.21 10.91 -3.44
C ILE A 746 -26.71 11.17 -3.34
N SER A 747 -26.08 11.43 -4.48
CA SER A 747 -24.63 11.59 -4.62
C SER A 747 -24.16 13.03 -4.41
N ARG A 748 -24.97 14.02 -4.78
CA ARG A 748 -24.63 15.45 -4.72
C ARG A 748 -25.81 16.32 -4.31
N VAL A 749 -25.52 17.35 -3.51
CA VAL A 749 -26.46 18.43 -3.17
C VAL A 749 -25.78 19.79 -3.31
N MET A 750 -26.49 20.80 -3.80
CA MET A 750 -25.96 22.16 -3.95
C MET A 750 -27.06 23.21 -3.99
N PHE A 751 -26.80 24.39 -3.46
CA PHE A 751 -27.72 25.52 -3.57
C PHE A 751 -27.42 26.36 -4.80
N VAL A 752 -28.48 26.83 -5.48
CA VAL A 752 -28.36 27.79 -6.57
C VAL A 752 -28.00 29.16 -5.98
N PRO A 753 -26.86 29.76 -6.38
CA PRO A 753 -26.33 30.96 -5.71
C PRO A 753 -27.09 32.25 -6.08
N ALA A 754 -27.60 32.35 -7.31
CA ALA A 754 -28.23 33.56 -7.83
C ALA A 754 -29.24 33.26 -8.96
N GLY A 755 -29.86 34.31 -9.51
CA GLY A 755 -30.74 34.20 -10.68
C GLY A 755 -32.15 33.70 -10.36
N LYS A 756 -32.82 33.14 -11.38
CA LYS A 756 -34.24 32.74 -11.36
C LYS A 756 -34.60 31.79 -10.20
N TYR A 757 -33.69 30.90 -9.85
CA TYR A 757 -33.88 29.89 -8.80
C TYR A 757 -32.96 30.11 -7.59
N ALA A 758 -32.51 31.36 -7.33
CA ALA A 758 -31.66 31.66 -6.18
C ALA A 758 -32.23 31.08 -4.87
N GLY A 759 -31.39 30.36 -4.11
CA GLY A 759 -31.79 29.70 -2.86
C GLY A 759 -32.47 28.34 -3.02
N TYR A 760 -32.77 27.89 -4.24
CA TYR A 760 -33.28 26.54 -4.48
C TYR A 760 -32.15 25.52 -4.34
N LEU A 761 -32.51 24.29 -3.98
CA LEU A 761 -31.58 23.17 -3.84
C LEU A 761 -31.60 22.30 -5.09
N VAL A 762 -30.45 22.02 -5.67
CA VAL A 762 -30.26 20.93 -6.64
C VAL A 762 -29.75 19.71 -5.90
N SER A 763 -30.30 18.55 -6.24
CA SER A 763 -29.84 17.25 -5.74
C SER A 763 -29.73 16.27 -6.90
N ALA A 764 -28.73 15.39 -6.89
CA ALA A 764 -28.52 14.36 -7.90
C ALA A 764 -28.34 12.98 -7.25
N ASP A 765 -28.79 11.92 -7.92
CA ASP A 765 -28.62 10.53 -7.47
C ASP A 765 -27.66 9.71 -8.34
N THR A 766 -27.39 8.48 -7.90
CA THR A 766 -26.49 7.52 -8.56
C THR A 766 -27.07 6.88 -9.84
N GLU A 767 -28.31 7.19 -10.22
CA GLU A 767 -28.91 6.79 -11.51
C GLU A 767 -29.01 7.95 -12.51
N GLY A 768 -28.67 9.17 -12.09
CA GLY A 768 -28.70 10.35 -12.94
C GLY A 768 -30.04 11.09 -12.95
N ASN A 769 -30.82 10.97 -11.87
CA ASN A 769 -31.96 11.84 -11.64
C ASN A 769 -31.49 13.08 -10.87
N LEU A 770 -31.72 14.26 -11.43
CA LEU A 770 -31.48 15.53 -10.77
C LEU A 770 -32.82 16.21 -10.49
N GLY A 771 -32.97 16.77 -9.29
CA GLY A 771 -34.16 17.48 -8.86
C GLY A 771 -33.80 18.86 -8.32
N LEU A 772 -34.54 19.88 -8.76
CA LEU A 772 -34.48 21.25 -8.25
C LEU A 772 -35.64 21.51 -7.29
N TRP A 773 -35.34 21.84 -6.04
CA TRP A 773 -36.30 21.93 -4.94
C TRP A 773 -36.39 23.35 -4.40
N ASN A 774 -37.60 23.78 -4.07
CA ASN A 774 -37.81 24.99 -3.28
C ASN A 774 -37.71 24.64 -1.79
N VAL A 775 -36.68 25.15 -1.10
CA VAL A 775 -36.41 24.89 0.32
C VAL A 775 -36.21 26.20 1.09
N PRO A 776 -36.56 26.26 2.39
CA PRO A 776 -37.13 25.20 3.23
C PRO A 776 -38.65 25.00 2.99
N GLY A 777 -39.10 23.75 2.80
CA GLY A 777 -40.51 23.40 2.60
C GLY A 777 -40.77 21.89 2.67
N LYS A 778 -42.03 21.45 2.81
CA LYS A 778 -42.45 20.04 2.71
C LYS A 778 -42.80 19.69 1.27
N ALA A 779 -41.81 19.71 0.37
CA ALA A 779 -42.01 19.33 -1.01
C ALA A 779 -41.81 17.81 -1.18
N THR A 780 -42.76 17.15 -1.84
CA THR A 780 -42.68 15.72 -2.19
C THR A 780 -42.18 15.48 -3.62
N ALA A 781 -42.00 16.55 -4.39
CA ALA A 781 -41.47 16.52 -5.75
C ALA A 781 -40.65 17.78 -6.04
N PRO A 782 -39.64 17.71 -6.93
CA PRO A 782 -38.89 18.88 -7.36
C PRO A 782 -39.75 19.78 -8.25
N VAL A 783 -39.43 21.09 -8.25
CA VAL A 783 -40.03 22.10 -9.13
C VAL A 783 -39.56 21.92 -10.57
N VAL A 784 -38.34 21.41 -10.76
CA VAL A 784 -37.80 21.00 -12.07
C VAL A 784 -37.11 19.65 -11.91
N ALA A 785 -37.49 18.69 -12.74
CA ALA A 785 -36.83 17.39 -12.89
C ALA A 785 -35.91 17.44 -14.12
N LEU A 786 -34.66 17.02 -13.96
CA LEU A 786 -33.68 16.90 -15.05
C LEU A 786 -33.13 15.47 -15.02
N HIS A 787 -33.08 14.80 -16.17
CA HIS A 787 -32.64 13.41 -16.25
C HIS A 787 -31.47 13.23 -17.22
N THR A 788 -30.44 12.49 -16.82
CA THR A 788 -29.34 12.14 -17.74
C THR A 788 -29.84 11.29 -18.91
N LEU A 789 -30.83 10.43 -18.66
CA LEU A 789 -31.48 9.59 -19.69
C LEU A 789 -32.04 10.41 -20.86
N GLU A 790 -32.56 11.62 -20.61
CA GLU A 790 -33.12 12.48 -21.66
C GLU A 790 -32.03 13.09 -22.55
N VAL A 791 -30.79 13.22 -22.02
CA VAL A 791 -29.67 13.87 -22.72
C VAL A 791 -28.79 12.86 -23.45
N ILE A 792 -28.32 11.81 -22.75
CA ILE A 792 -27.39 10.81 -23.31
C ILE A 792 -28.04 9.48 -23.65
N ARG A 793 -29.38 9.37 -23.52
CA ARG A 793 -30.17 8.18 -23.86
C ARG A 793 -29.77 6.91 -23.09
N LYS A 794 -29.11 7.07 -21.94
CA LYS A 794 -28.81 6.01 -20.99
C LYS A 794 -28.84 6.53 -19.55
N LYS A 795 -29.19 5.67 -18.60
CA LYS A 795 -29.07 5.98 -17.16
C LYS A 795 -27.61 5.90 -16.75
N VAL A 796 -27.05 7.01 -16.29
CA VAL A 796 -25.69 7.09 -15.77
C VAL A 796 -25.67 7.97 -14.54
N GLY A 797 -25.06 7.47 -13.47
CA GLY A 797 -24.94 8.17 -12.21
C GLY A 797 -24.13 9.46 -12.30
N VAL A 798 -24.59 10.48 -11.59
CA VAL A 798 -23.87 11.76 -11.44
C VAL A 798 -23.01 11.69 -10.20
N PHE A 799 -21.71 11.95 -10.33
CA PHE A 799 -20.75 11.90 -9.21
C PHE A 799 -20.06 13.24 -8.98
N ALA A 800 -20.20 14.19 -9.89
CA ALA A 800 -19.78 15.57 -9.71
C ALA A 800 -20.88 16.48 -10.27
N ALA A 801 -21.09 17.63 -9.64
CA ALA A 801 -21.94 18.65 -10.21
C ALA A 801 -21.49 20.02 -9.68
N ALA A 802 -21.77 21.07 -10.44
CA ALA A 802 -21.48 22.44 -10.06
C ALA A 802 -22.50 23.39 -10.71
N ILE A 803 -22.72 24.55 -10.10
CA ILE A 803 -23.56 25.62 -10.64
C ILE A 803 -22.68 26.85 -10.78
N ASP A 804 -22.83 27.57 -11.89
CA ASP A 804 -22.09 28.81 -12.10
C ASP A 804 -22.54 29.93 -11.14
N PRO A 805 -21.71 30.94 -10.87
CA PRO A 805 -22.04 32.02 -9.94
C PRO A 805 -23.32 32.81 -10.29
N SER A 806 -23.71 32.88 -11.56
CA SER A 806 -24.97 33.53 -11.98
C SER A 806 -26.21 32.68 -11.69
N GLY A 807 -26.05 31.38 -11.44
CA GLY A 807 -27.13 30.42 -11.26
C GLY A 807 -27.87 30.09 -12.56
N ARG A 808 -27.22 30.25 -13.72
CA ARG A 808 -27.78 29.94 -15.04
C ARG A 808 -27.40 28.53 -15.47
N TRP A 809 -26.14 28.16 -15.39
CA TRP A 809 -25.61 26.91 -15.90
C TRP A 809 -25.43 25.90 -14.77
N LEU A 810 -26.08 24.75 -14.92
CA LEU A 810 -25.84 23.56 -14.12
C LEU A 810 -24.98 22.59 -14.94
N ALA A 811 -23.82 22.21 -14.41
CA ALA A 811 -22.97 21.18 -14.98
C ALA A 811 -23.01 19.91 -14.13
N ALA A 812 -23.03 18.73 -14.76
CA ALA A 812 -22.92 17.44 -14.10
C ALA A 812 -21.90 16.54 -14.78
N GLY A 813 -21.04 15.93 -13.97
CA GLY A 813 -20.05 14.93 -14.37
C GLY A 813 -20.52 13.53 -13.97
N THR A 814 -20.39 12.60 -14.90
CA THR A 814 -21.02 11.27 -14.81
C THR A 814 -20.00 10.14 -14.59
N ALA A 815 -20.52 8.95 -14.30
CA ALA A 815 -19.74 7.73 -14.05
C ALA A 815 -18.84 7.31 -15.24
N ASP A 816 -19.28 7.58 -16.47
CA ASP A 816 -18.61 7.18 -17.71
C ASP A 816 -17.66 8.25 -18.27
N GLY A 817 -17.48 9.36 -17.54
CA GLY A 817 -16.62 10.46 -17.98
C GLY A 817 -17.34 11.59 -18.73
N SER A 818 -18.64 11.46 -19.02
CA SER A 818 -19.40 12.50 -19.74
C SER A 818 -19.69 13.73 -18.87
N LEU A 819 -19.66 14.91 -19.50
CA LEU A 819 -20.12 16.18 -18.91
C LEU A 819 -21.43 16.62 -19.56
N LEU A 820 -22.39 16.99 -18.72
CA LEU A 820 -23.75 17.40 -19.10
C LEU A 820 -24.00 18.83 -18.62
N PHE A 821 -24.75 19.60 -19.39
CA PHE A 821 -25.12 20.98 -19.05
C PHE A 821 -26.62 21.24 -19.24
N TRP A 822 -27.21 22.05 -18.36
CA TRP A 822 -28.57 22.58 -18.47
C TRP A 822 -28.60 24.10 -18.27
N ASP A 823 -29.45 24.79 -19.04
CA ASP A 823 -29.77 26.22 -18.85
C ASP A 823 -30.97 26.37 -17.92
N LEU A 824 -30.72 26.70 -16.65
CA LEU A 824 -31.75 26.90 -15.64
C LEU A 824 -32.58 28.17 -15.88
N TRP A 825 -32.11 29.13 -16.68
CA TRP A 825 -32.88 30.34 -16.99
C TRP A 825 -33.87 30.13 -18.13
N ALA A 826 -33.76 29.02 -18.87
CA ALA A 826 -34.72 28.67 -19.89
C ALA A 826 -36.15 28.56 -19.31
N GLN A 827 -37.14 28.72 -20.20
CA GLN A 827 -38.54 28.53 -19.81
C GLN A 827 -38.80 27.09 -19.38
N LYS A 828 -38.20 26.12 -20.08
CA LYS A 828 -38.22 24.69 -19.75
C LYS A 828 -36.79 24.15 -19.64
N PRO A 829 -36.17 24.20 -18.44
CA PRO A 829 -34.78 23.77 -18.28
C PRO A 829 -34.52 22.29 -18.64
N ALA A 830 -35.51 21.40 -18.43
CA ALA A 830 -35.41 19.99 -18.80
C ALA A 830 -35.07 19.78 -20.28
N ASP A 831 -35.64 20.60 -21.17
CA ASP A 831 -35.47 20.50 -22.62
C ASP A 831 -34.11 21.05 -23.11
N THR A 832 -33.28 21.61 -22.22
CA THR A 832 -32.01 22.29 -22.59
C THR A 832 -30.77 21.42 -22.37
N GLY A 833 -30.95 20.18 -21.93
CA GLY A 833 -29.84 19.29 -21.63
C GLY A 833 -28.96 19.03 -22.84
N VAL A 834 -27.66 19.33 -22.72
CA VAL A 834 -26.66 19.05 -23.76
C VAL A 834 -25.51 18.23 -23.19
N VAL A 835 -25.02 17.28 -23.98
CA VAL A 835 -23.82 16.50 -23.66
C VAL A 835 -22.62 17.08 -24.41
N VAL A 836 -21.51 17.25 -23.70
CA VAL A 836 -20.22 17.51 -24.34
C VAL A 836 -19.59 16.14 -24.66
N PRO A 837 -19.35 15.79 -25.94
CA PRO A 837 -18.92 14.45 -26.34
C PRO A 837 -17.67 13.93 -25.60
N SER A 838 -17.69 12.64 -25.24
CA SER A 838 -16.80 11.96 -24.31
C SER A 838 -15.45 11.51 -24.91
N PHE A 839 -14.56 12.45 -25.23
CA PHE A 839 -13.21 12.07 -25.74
C PHE A 839 -12.06 12.39 -24.78
N MET A 840 -12.33 13.06 -23.66
CA MET A 840 -11.26 13.62 -22.82
C MET A 840 -11.13 12.91 -21.48
N HIS A 841 -12.23 12.80 -20.71
CA HIS A 841 -12.22 11.99 -19.50
C HIS A 841 -12.46 10.51 -19.83
N HIS A 842 -11.45 9.66 -19.59
CA HIS A 842 -11.50 8.21 -19.86
C HIS A 842 -11.99 7.40 -18.65
N GLY A 843 -12.57 8.07 -17.67
CA GLY A 843 -13.08 7.47 -16.45
C GLY A 843 -13.98 8.44 -15.69
N ARG A 844 -14.57 7.98 -14.58
CA ARG A 844 -15.52 8.74 -13.76
C ARG A 844 -15.02 10.16 -13.45
N VAL A 845 -15.87 11.16 -13.70
CA VAL A 845 -15.65 12.53 -13.22
C VAL A 845 -15.95 12.57 -11.73
N THR A 846 -14.97 12.97 -10.91
CA THR A 846 -15.04 12.87 -9.45
C THR A 846 -15.39 14.19 -8.78
N ALA A 847 -14.93 15.32 -9.33
CA ALA A 847 -15.25 16.65 -8.84
C ALA A 847 -15.18 17.72 -9.95
N MET A 848 -15.94 18.81 -9.75
CA MET A 848 -16.05 19.93 -10.71
C MET A 848 -16.29 21.25 -9.98
N ALA A 849 -15.82 22.36 -10.55
CA ALA A 849 -16.04 23.71 -9.99
C ALA A 849 -16.00 24.81 -11.07
N PHE A 850 -16.89 25.80 -10.98
CA PHE A 850 -16.89 26.98 -11.85
C PHE A 850 -15.99 28.09 -11.29
N SER A 851 -15.31 28.83 -12.17
CA SER A 851 -14.58 30.05 -11.78
C SER A 851 -15.53 31.07 -11.16
N SER A 852 -14.97 31.96 -10.32
CA SER A 852 -15.73 33.04 -9.68
C SER A 852 -16.40 33.99 -10.68
N LYS A 853 -15.90 34.05 -11.92
CA LYS A 853 -16.50 34.82 -13.02
C LYS A 853 -17.51 34.02 -13.86
N GLY A 854 -17.62 32.70 -13.68
CA GLY A 854 -18.53 31.83 -14.43
C GLY A 854 -18.16 31.64 -15.92
N ASN A 855 -16.98 32.12 -16.33
CA ASN A 855 -16.45 31.99 -17.70
C ASN A 855 -15.65 30.69 -17.93
N LYS A 856 -15.31 29.98 -16.85
CA LYS A 856 -14.54 28.73 -16.90
C LYS A 856 -15.15 27.69 -15.99
N LEU A 857 -15.02 26.44 -16.37
CA LEU A 857 -15.33 25.27 -15.55
C LEU A 857 -14.07 24.41 -15.46
N TYR A 858 -13.86 23.78 -14.31
CA TYR A 858 -12.78 22.85 -14.07
C TYR A 858 -13.35 21.48 -13.72
N SER A 859 -12.81 20.42 -14.29
CA SER A 859 -13.19 19.03 -13.97
C SER A 859 -11.97 18.16 -13.71
N VAL A 860 -12.13 17.21 -12.79
CA VAL A 860 -11.12 16.20 -12.46
C VAL A 860 -11.73 14.80 -12.44
N GLY A 861 -10.94 13.79 -12.78
CA GLY A 861 -11.43 12.42 -12.95
C GLY A 861 -10.49 11.31 -12.51
N GLY A 862 -11.01 10.08 -12.56
CA GLY A 862 -10.27 8.85 -12.27
C GLY A 862 -9.18 8.51 -13.29
N ASP A 863 -9.16 9.23 -14.41
CA ASP A 863 -8.17 9.18 -15.49
C ASP A 863 -6.92 10.04 -15.21
N LYS A 864 -6.85 10.67 -14.03
CA LYS A 864 -5.73 11.52 -13.58
C LYS A 864 -5.62 12.85 -14.33
N LEU A 865 -6.67 13.29 -15.02
CA LEU A 865 -6.67 14.55 -15.78
C LEU A 865 -7.37 15.68 -15.01
N LEU A 866 -6.78 16.88 -15.08
CA LEU A 866 -7.44 18.15 -14.81
C LEU A 866 -7.74 18.82 -16.16
N LEU A 867 -9.02 19.09 -16.42
CA LEU A 867 -9.47 19.77 -17.63
C LEU A 867 -10.03 21.15 -17.29
N GLU A 868 -9.56 22.17 -18.00
CA GLU A 868 -10.13 23.51 -18.00
C GLU A 868 -11.02 23.67 -19.23
N TRP A 869 -12.26 24.10 -18.99
CA TRP A 869 -13.29 24.32 -20.02
C TRP A 869 -13.59 25.81 -20.09
N THR A 870 -13.29 26.44 -21.22
CA THR A 870 -13.69 27.84 -21.44
C THR A 870 -15.11 27.89 -21.95
N LEU A 871 -15.97 28.61 -21.23
CA LEU A 871 -17.37 28.77 -21.57
C LEU A 871 -17.55 30.00 -22.45
N PRO A 872 -18.31 29.91 -23.56
CA PRO A 872 -18.53 31.05 -24.45
C PRO A 872 -19.27 32.16 -23.72
N ALA A 873 -18.70 33.37 -23.73
CA ALA A 873 -19.32 34.55 -23.16
C ALA A 873 -20.46 35.06 -24.06
N GLN A 874 -21.64 34.43 -24.03
CA GLN A 874 -22.81 34.93 -24.76
C GLN A 874 -24.11 34.86 -23.94
N ALA A 875 -24.65 36.03 -23.62
CA ALA A 875 -25.99 36.19 -23.07
C ALA A 875 -27.02 35.79 -24.13
N GLY A 876 -27.86 34.78 -23.84
CA GLY A 876 -29.07 34.47 -24.61
C GLY A 876 -28.97 33.45 -25.75
N LYS A 877 -27.84 32.77 -25.98
CA LYS A 877 -27.77 31.62 -26.91
C LYS A 877 -27.54 30.29 -26.16
N PRO A 878 -28.07 29.16 -26.68
CA PRO A 878 -27.76 27.82 -26.16
C PRO A 878 -26.28 27.49 -26.35
N LEU A 879 -25.71 26.69 -25.45
CA LEU A 879 -24.33 26.22 -25.55
C LEU A 879 -24.16 25.38 -26.81
N ASP A 880 -23.23 25.78 -27.67
CA ASP A 880 -22.80 24.99 -28.82
C ASP A 880 -21.73 23.99 -28.37
N THR A 881 -22.06 22.70 -28.46
CA THR A 881 -21.19 21.58 -28.08
C THR A 881 -19.88 21.56 -28.88
N GLN A 882 -19.88 22.01 -30.14
CA GLN A 882 -18.65 22.08 -30.94
C GLN A 882 -17.73 23.21 -30.47
N GLN A 883 -18.29 24.36 -30.09
CA GLN A 883 -17.49 25.48 -29.54
C GLN A 883 -16.88 25.13 -28.19
N LEU A 884 -17.65 24.48 -27.31
CA LEU A 884 -17.14 23.99 -26.02
C LEU A 884 -16.00 22.97 -26.20
N ALA A 885 -16.15 22.01 -27.13
CA ALA A 885 -15.13 21.00 -27.40
C ALA A 885 -13.82 21.64 -27.93
N SER A 886 -13.91 22.73 -28.68
CA SER A 886 -12.74 23.44 -29.23
C SER A 886 -11.99 24.33 -28.22
N ALA A 887 -12.57 24.59 -27.04
CA ALA A 887 -12.06 25.53 -26.05
C ALA A 887 -11.60 24.85 -24.75
N ILE A 888 -11.16 23.59 -24.85
CA ILE A 888 -10.67 22.76 -23.74
C ILE A 888 -9.15 22.87 -23.65
N GLN A 889 -8.64 23.16 -22.46
CA GLN A 889 -7.22 23.07 -22.15
C GLN A 889 -6.99 21.88 -21.21
N VAL A 890 -6.15 20.94 -21.64
CA VAL A 890 -5.70 19.82 -20.80
C VAL A 890 -4.51 20.26 -19.99
N VAL A 891 -4.62 20.19 -18.66
CA VAL A 891 -3.50 20.47 -17.77
C VAL A 891 -2.97 19.13 -17.26
N ARG A 892 -1.92 18.63 -17.92
CA ARG A 892 -1.13 17.50 -17.40
C ARG A 892 0.02 18.07 -16.58
N VAL A 893 0.10 17.64 -15.33
CA VAL A 893 1.20 17.99 -14.45
C VAL A 893 1.89 16.68 -14.08
N ASP A 894 3.20 16.63 -14.24
CA ASP A 894 3.96 15.41 -13.97
C ASP A 894 3.98 15.07 -12.47
N GLY A 895 4.10 13.77 -12.17
CA GLY A 895 4.23 13.24 -10.81
C GLY A 895 2.92 13.00 -10.04
N TRP A 896 1.75 13.04 -10.69
CA TRP A 896 0.49 12.61 -10.07
C TRP A 896 0.41 11.08 -10.17
N GLY A 897 0.76 10.39 -9.09
CA GLY A 897 0.80 8.92 -9.07
C GLY A 897 -0.58 8.26 -9.13
N GLU A 898 -1.67 8.97 -8.76
CA GLU A 898 -2.97 8.39 -8.39
C GLU A 898 -4.18 9.15 -9.00
N LYS A 899 -5.41 8.60 -8.84
CA LYS A 899 -6.69 9.22 -9.29
C LYS A 899 -6.94 10.58 -8.63
N LEU A 900 -7.64 11.48 -9.33
CA LEU A 900 -8.05 12.78 -8.79
C LEU A 900 -9.44 12.66 -8.17
N TYR A 901 -9.64 13.26 -7.00
CA TYR A 901 -10.90 13.09 -6.24
C TYR A 901 -11.60 14.40 -5.92
N SER A 902 -10.87 15.50 -5.78
CA SER A 902 -11.43 16.77 -5.31
C SER A 902 -10.74 17.96 -5.95
N ILE A 903 -11.48 19.06 -6.08
CA ILE A 903 -11.01 20.33 -6.61
C ILE A 903 -11.66 21.47 -5.83
N ALA A 904 -10.90 22.52 -5.52
CA ALA A 904 -11.41 23.76 -4.93
C ALA A 904 -10.75 24.96 -5.62
N LEU A 905 -11.53 26.02 -5.83
CA LEU A 905 -11.08 27.23 -6.51
C LEU A 905 -10.92 28.36 -5.49
N HIS A 906 -9.86 29.15 -5.65
CA HIS A 906 -9.64 30.29 -4.77
C HIS A 906 -10.75 31.35 -5.00
N PRO A 907 -11.41 31.85 -3.94
CA PRO A 907 -12.60 32.70 -4.08
C PRO A 907 -12.32 34.06 -4.73
N GLN A 908 -11.12 34.62 -4.50
CA GLN A 908 -10.76 35.99 -4.94
C GLN A 908 -9.73 36.05 -6.07
N GLN A 909 -8.96 34.99 -6.32
CA GLN A 909 -7.83 34.98 -7.25
C GLN A 909 -8.12 33.98 -8.37
N GLU A 910 -8.42 34.49 -9.56
CA GLU A 910 -8.80 33.67 -10.70
C GLU A 910 -7.59 32.85 -11.20
N GLY A 911 -7.81 31.57 -11.50
CA GLY A 911 -6.75 30.66 -11.96
C GLY A 911 -5.97 29.95 -10.86
N ILE A 912 -6.17 30.31 -9.58
CA ILE A 912 -5.63 29.53 -8.46
C ILE A 912 -6.57 28.38 -8.10
N VAL A 913 -6.05 27.16 -8.21
CA VAL A 913 -6.80 25.92 -8.01
C VAL A 913 -6.05 25.01 -7.06
N ALA A 914 -6.76 24.46 -6.08
CA ALA A 914 -6.30 23.35 -5.26
C ALA A 914 -6.93 22.04 -5.76
N VAL A 915 -6.13 21.00 -5.96
CA VAL A 915 -6.59 19.70 -6.42
C VAL A 915 -6.06 18.59 -5.51
N GLY A 916 -6.94 17.66 -5.16
CA GLY A 916 -6.64 16.49 -4.34
C GLY A 916 -6.56 15.23 -5.20
N GLY A 917 -5.42 14.54 -5.16
CA GLY A 917 -5.18 13.29 -5.88
C GLY A 917 -4.37 12.31 -5.03
N GLY A 918 -4.93 11.13 -4.76
CA GLY A 918 -4.39 10.22 -3.75
C GLY A 918 -4.17 10.96 -2.42
N THR A 919 -2.97 10.82 -1.83
CA THR A 919 -2.57 11.46 -0.57
C THR A 919 -2.05 12.90 -0.72
N GLN A 920 -2.13 13.48 -1.92
CA GLN A 920 -1.50 14.75 -2.25
C GLN A 920 -2.54 15.85 -2.48
N ILE A 921 -2.22 17.05 -2.00
CA ILE A 921 -2.89 18.29 -2.39
C ILE A 921 -1.89 19.16 -3.15
N ARG A 922 -2.27 19.61 -4.35
CA ARG A 922 -1.47 20.52 -5.16
C ARG A 922 -2.21 21.82 -5.39
N MET A 923 -1.52 22.95 -5.21
CA MET A 923 -1.98 24.25 -5.68
C MET A 923 -1.32 24.61 -7.01
N LEU A 924 -2.11 25.18 -7.90
CA LEU A 924 -1.69 25.54 -9.25
C LEU A 924 -2.13 26.97 -9.53
N ASP A 925 -1.26 27.77 -10.16
CA ASP A 925 -1.66 29.00 -10.85
C ASP A 925 -1.72 28.68 -12.35
N LEU A 926 -2.94 28.48 -12.82
CA LEU A 926 -3.22 28.11 -14.20
C LEU A 926 -2.97 29.25 -15.19
N ASN A 927 -2.87 30.51 -14.75
CA ASN A 927 -2.57 31.63 -15.65
C ASN A 927 -1.10 31.67 -16.05
N ARG A 928 -0.20 31.19 -15.18
CA ARG A 928 1.24 31.17 -15.43
C ARG A 928 1.71 29.82 -15.97
N MET A 929 0.84 28.79 -15.94
CA MET A 929 1.20 27.39 -16.17
C MET A 929 2.38 26.91 -15.29
N THR A 930 2.68 27.67 -14.23
CA THR A 930 3.72 27.34 -13.27
C THR A 930 3.05 26.78 -12.03
N PRO A 931 3.55 25.68 -11.46
CA PRO A 931 3.20 25.31 -10.10
C PRO A 931 3.49 26.52 -9.21
N LEU A 932 2.50 27.00 -8.47
CA LEU A 932 2.77 27.85 -7.31
C LEU A 932 3.50 26.93 -6.36
N THR A 933 4.81 27.06 -6.28
CA THR A 933 5.70 26.18 -5.51
C THR A 933 5.22 26.06 -4.07
N SER A 934 4.47 24.99 -3.80
CA SER A 934 4.58 24.15 -2.61
C SER A 934 3.63 22.96 -2.73
N ARG A 935 4.21 21.76 -2.63
CA ARG A 935 3.45 20.54 -2.40
C ARG A 935 2.95 20.64 -0.96
N MET A 936 1.73 21.16 -0.72
CA MET A 936 1.20 21.36 0.65
C MET A 936 1.23 20.07 1.47
N THR A 937 1.13 18.91 0.79
CA THR A 937 1.41 17.59 1.36
C THR A 937 2.18 16.71 0.37
N GLY A 938 3.39 16.32 0.73
CA GLY A 938 4.07 15.17 0.13
C GLY A 938 4.12 14.05 1.16
N SER A 939 3.20 13.08 1.11
CA SER A 939 3.49 11.77 1.73
C SER A 939 3.92 10.80 0.64
N GLU A 940 5.13 10.30 0.81
CA GLU A 940 5.67 9.19 0.03
C GLU A 940 5.33 7.91 0.79
N GLY A 941 4.07 7.49 0.76
CA GLY A 941 3.63 6.31 1.53
C GLY A 941 3.90 6.44 3.05
N PRO A 942 3.82 5.33 3.80
CA PRO A 942 4.06 5.36 5.24
C PRO A 942 5.51 5.72 5.60
N TRP A 943 5.76 6.26 6.79
CA TRP A 943 7.13 6.52 7.28
C TRP A 943 7.68 5.26 7.92
N ARG A 944 8.85 4.81 7.48
CA ARG A 944 9.48 3.56 7.92
C ARG A 944 10.36 3.74 9.15
N ALA A 945 11.10 4.84 9.23
CA ALA A 945 11.99 5.14 10.34
C ALA A 945 12.10 6.65 10.56
N MET A 946 12.37 7.05 11.80
CA MET A 946 12.69 8.43 12.16
C MET A 946 13.76 8.50 13.25
N THR A 947 14.50 9.61 13.25
CA THR A 947 15.54 9.89 14.24
C THR A 947 15.69 11.41 14.42
N THR A 948 16.32 11.84 15.52
CA THR A 948 16.52 13.26 15.84
C THR A 948 17.90 13.50 16.43
N SER A 949 18.38 14.74 16.35
CA SER A 949 19.59 15.19 17.04
C SER A 949 19.34 15.29 18.55
N PHE A 950 20.39 15.31 19.35
CA PHE A 950 20.29 15.35 20.81
C PHE A 950 19.71 16.67 21.33
N ASP A 951 20.04 17.79 20.69
CA ASP A 951 19.42 19.10 20.92
C ASP A 951 17.99 19.19 20.37
N GLN A 952 17.56 18.13 19.67
CA GLN A 952 16.24 17.96 19.05
C GLN A 952 15.90 19.09 18.08
N GLN A 953 16.94 19.75 17.55
CA GLN A 953 16.77 20.79 16.53
C GLN A 953 16.67 20.21 15.13
N VAL A 954 17.12 18.97 14.91
CA VAL A 954 17.08 18.31 13.60
C VAL A 954 16.32 17.01 13.73
N VAL A 955 15.36 16.79 12.83
CA VAL A 955 14.64 15.51 12.69
C VAL A 955 14.92 14.97 11.30
N VAL A 956 15.08 13.66 11.17
CA VAL A 956 15.25 12.98 9.88
C VAL A 956 14.32 11.79 9.79
N GLY A 957 13.68 11.61 8.64
CA GLY A 957 12.68 10.57 8.41
C GLY A 957 12.90 9.85 7.08
N LEU A 958 12.60 8.55 7.07
CA LEU A 958 12.68 7.66 5.91
C LEU A 958 11.27 7.26 5.46
N ALA A 959 10.95 7.48 4.19
CA ALA A 959 9.69 7.04 3.58
C ALA A 959 9.72 5.53 3.24
N ALA A 960 8.58 4.84 3.29
CA ALA A 960 8.51 3.38 3.16
C ALA A 960 8.73 2.84 1.74
N ASN A 961 8.42 3.66 0.73
CA ASN A 961 8.37 3.25 -0.67
C ASN A 961 9.51 3.82 -1.52
N THR A 962 10.42 4.62 -0.94
CA THR A 962 11.42 5.37 -1.70
C THR A 962 12.78 5.39 -1.02
N LEU A 963 13.78 5.75 -1.82
CA LEU A 963 15.17 6.04 -1.43
C LEU A 963 15.29 7.44 -0.78
N SER A 964 14.15 8.05 -0.45
CA SER A 964 14.02 9.44 -0.05
C SER A 964 14.11 9.58 1.46
N VAL A 965 14.99 10.46 1.90
CA VAL A 965 15.14 10.83 3.30
C VAL A 965 14.87 12.33 3.45
N ARG A 966 14.10 12.69 4.46
CA ARG A 966 13.60 14.06 4.68
C ARG A 966 14.17 14.60 5.97
N ARG A 967 14.59 15.88 5.98
CA ARG A 967 15.13 16.57 7.15
C ARG A 967 14.24 17.74 7.55
N TRP A 968 14.02 17.91 8.85
CA TRP A 968 13.36 19.07 9.45
C TRP A 968 14.29 19.78 10.43
N ARG A 969 14.17 21.10 10.54
CA ARG A 969 14.86 21.91 11.57
C ARG A 969 13.85 22.62 12.48
N ARG A 970 14.12 22.66 13.79
CA ARG A 970 13.29 23.27 14.84
C ARG A 970 13.54 24.78 14.89
N GLY A 971 12.49 25.56 15.12
CA GLY A 971 12.53 27.04 15.14
C GLY A 971 12.03 27.69 13.84
N ASP A 972 12.04 26.97 12.72
CA ASP A 972 11.34 27.40 11.52
C ASP A 972 9.86 27.05 11.66
N ALA A 973 9.07 27.98 12.19
CA ALA A 973 7.61 27.85 12.22
C ALA A 973 6.97 27.64 10.82
N HIS A 974 7.77 27.86 9.76
CA HIS A 974 7.41 27.93 8.34
C HIS A 974 8.25 27.04 7.39
N ALA A 975 9.20 26.23 7.87
CA ALA A 975 10.04 25.47 6.93
C ALA A 975 9.43 24.11 6.58
N HIS A 976 9.09 23.97 5.31
CA HIS A 976 8.96 22.68 4.66
C HIS A 976 10.10 21.72 5.00
N PRO A 977 9.83 20.39 5.08
CA PRO A 977 10.90 19.41 5.04
C PRO A 977 11.79 19.65 3.82
N GLN A 978 13.09 19.85 4.05
CA GLN A 978 14.04 19.81 2.96
C GLN A 978 14.17 18.35 2.53
N ALA A 979 13.82 18.06 1.27
CA ALA A 979 14.26 16.82 0.65
C ALA A 979 15.77 16.88 0.59
N LEU A 980 16.42 15.96 1.29
CA LEU A 980 17.83 15.70 1.02
C LEU A 980 17.81 14.64 -0.07
N ASP A 981 18.12 15.06 -1.30
CA ASP A 981 18.41 14.12 -2.36
C ASP A 981 19.75 13.48 -2.03
N PHE A 982 19.69 12.26 -1.51
CA PHE A 982 20.89 11.48 -1.30
C PHE A 982 21.38 11.07 -2.69
N PRO A 983 22.60 11.46 -3.10
CA PRO A 983 23.15 10.98 -4.35
C PRO A 983 23.44 9.47 -4.20
N GLY A 984 22.66 8.64 -4.90
CA GLY A 984 22.98 7.24 -5.16
C GLY A 984 22.58 6.17 -4.13
N PRO A 985 21.38 6.14 -3.53
CA PRO A 985 20.88 4.88 -3.03
C PRO A 985 20.34 4.12 -4.25
N GLU A 986 21.14 3.32 -4.94
CA GLU A 986 20.61 2.31 -5.89
C GLU A 986 19.86 1.18 -5.14
N ARG A 987 19.78 1.29 -3.80
CA ARG A 987 19.43 0.23 -2.85
C ARG A 987 18.54 0.77 -1.75
N ARG A 988 17.50 0.01 -1.38
CA ARG A 988 16.45 0.41 -0.43
C ARG A 988 17.01 0.54 1.00
N LEU A 989 16.85 1.71 1.62
CA LEU A 989 17.18 1.94 3.03
C LEU A 989 16.12 1.30 3.95
N THR A 990 16.54 0.82 5.13
CA THR A 990 15.67 0.14 6.09
C THR A 990 15.52 0.86 7.42
N THR A 991 16.59 1.49 7.92
CA THR A 991 16.63 2.19 9.22
C THR A 991 17.61 3.36 9.20
N LEU A 992 17.45 4.33 10.12
CA LEU A 992 18.22 5.55 10.23
C LEU A 992 18.67 5.82 11.68
N ALA A 993 19.85 6.41 11.85
CA ALA A 993 20.28 7.05 13.09
C ALA A 993 21.00 8.36 12.78
N LEU A 994 20.73 9.40 13.57
CA LEU A 994 21.40 10.70 13.46
C LEU A 994 22.34 10.90 14.65
N SER A 995 23.50 11.49 14.42
CA SER A 995 24.43 11.86 15.48
C SER A 995 23.82 12.95 16.37
N ALA A 996 24.31 13.04 17.61
CA ALA A 996 23.80 13.97 18.61
C ALA A 996 23.85 15.45 18.17
N ASP A 997 24.84 15.83 17.37
CA ASP A 997 25.01 17.16 16.80
C ASP A 997 24.15 17.42 15.54
N GLY A 998 23.45 16.41 15.03
CA GLY A 998 22.61 16.51 13.83
C GLY A 998 23.39 16.59 12.50
N HIS A 999 24.71 16.41 12.52
CA HIS A 999 25.56 16.59 11.34
C HIS A 999 25.88 15.31 10.58
N THR A 1000 25.72 14.14 11.20
CA THR A 1000 26.07 12.85 10.59
C THR A 1000 24.88 11.89 10.63
N LEU A 1001 24.43 11.45 9.46
CA LEU A 1001 23.36 10.46 9.31
C LEU A 1001 23.97 9.10 8.97
N ALA A 1002 23.55 8.05 9.67
CA ALA A 1002 23.83 6.66 9.31
C ALA A 1002 22.54 5.97 8.89
N ALA A 1003 22.62 5.13 7.85
CA ALA A 1003 21.52 4.29 7.40
C ALA A 1003 22.02 2.90 7.04
N LEU A 1004 21.14 1.91 7.23
CA LEU A 1004 21.35 0.57 6.72
C LEU A 1004 20.47 0.33 5.49
N THR A 1005 21.02 -0.38 4.51
CA THR A 1005 20.27 -0.88 3.36
C THR A 1005 19.75 -2.30 3.62
N CYS A 1006 18.79 -2.70 2.81
CA CYS A 1006 18.16 -4.02 2.88
C CYS A 1006 19.11 -5.19 2.52
N ASP A 1007 20.17 -4.91 1.76
CA ASP A 1007 21.26 -5.84 1.45
C ASP A 1007 22.45 -5.74 2.42
N GLY A 1008 22.25 -5.05 3.55
CA GLY A 1008 23.18 -5.02 4.68
C GLY A 1008 24.39 -4.13 4.46
N PHE A 1009 24.27 -3.03 3.70
CA PHE A 1009 25.29 -2.00 3.62
C PHE A 1009 25.00 -0.89 4.64
N LEU A 1010 26.02 -0.54 5.41
CA LEU A 1010 26.03 0.67 6.21
C LEU A 1010 26.53 1.82 5.34
N GLN A 1011 25.69 2.83 5.22
CA GLN A 1011 26.01 4.08 4.56
C GLN A 1011 25.99 5.22 5.59
N VAL A 1012 26.99 6.10 5.54
CA VAL A 1012 27.11 7.24 6.45
C VAL A 1012 27.32 8.50 5.63
N TRP A 1013 26.59 9.55 5.96
CA TRP A 1013 26.64 10.84 5.28
C TRP A 1013 26.87 11.99 6.24
N ASP A 1014 27.62 12.97 5.77
CA ASP A 1014 27.56 14.32 6.30
C ASP A 1014 26.28 14.99 5.80
N VAL A 1015 25.47 15.45 6.73
CA VAL A 1015 24.20 16.14 6.50
C VAL A 1015 24.18 17.51 7.17
N ALA A 1016 25.34 18.13 7.46
CA ALA A 1016 25.38 19.49 7.98
C ALA A 1016 24.95 20.53 6.93
N GLY A 1017 25.34 20.31 5.66
CA GLY A 1017 25.02 21.18 4.51
C GLY A 1017 23.69 20.87 3.83
N ASP A 1018 23.45 21.55 2.70
CA ASP A 1018 22.29 21.33 1.82
C ASP A 1018 22.48 20.16 0.84
N ALA A 1019 23.74 19.75 0.61
CA ALA A 1019 24.10 18.62 -0.24
C ALA A 1019 24.75 17.51 0.60
N PRO A 1020 24.08 16.37 0.83
CA PRO A 1020 24.65 15.26 1.59
C PRO A 1020 25.93 14.73 0.96
N GLN A 1021 26.98 14.52 1.76
CA GLN A 1021 28.24 13.94 1.29
C GLN A 1021 28.44 12.56 1.91
N ARG A 1022 28.53 11.51 1.07
CA ARG A 1022 28.73 10.14 1.55
C ARG A 1022 30.16 9.98 2.07
N LYS A 1023 30.29 9.71 3.38
CA LYS A 1023 31.56 9.48 4.09
C LYS A 1023 31.94 8.00 4.16
N LEU A 1024 30.95 7.09 4.15
CA LEU A 1024 31.17 5.65 4.26
C LEU A 1024 30.13 4.88 3.43
N GLU A 1025 30.58 3.80 2.79
CA GLU A 1025 29.74 2.70 2.32
C GLU A 1025 30.50 1.38 2.54
N ARG A 1026 30.00 0.53 3.44
CA ARG A 1026 30.63 -0.75 3.78
C ARG A 1026 29.58 -1.80 4.07
N LYS A 1027 29.87 -3.06 3.72
CA LYS A 1027 29.01 -4.20 4.04
C LYS A 1027 29.01 -4.45 5.56
N ALA A 1028 27.85 -4.26 6.19
CA ALA A 1028 27.60 -4.52 7.61
C ALA A 1028 27.49 -6.03 7.90
N GLY A 1029 27.08 -6.86 6.91
CA GLY A 1029 26.93 -8.32 7.06
C GLY A 1029 27.80 -9.18 6.13
N LYS A 1030 28.13 -10.42 6.51
CA LYS A 1030 28.76 -11.43 5.61
C LYS A 1030 27.74 -12.17 4.70
N GLN A 1031 26.50 -12.32 5.15
CA GLN A 1031 25.41 -12.98 4.41
C GLN A 1031 24.53 -11.97 3.66
N GLU A 1032 24.02 -12.36 2.49
CA GLU A 1032 22.92 -11.65 1.81
C GLU A 1032 21.59 -12.13 2.41
N LEU A 1033 21.05 -11.39 3.37
CA LEU A 1033 19.66 -11.63 3.80
C LEU A 1033 18.74 -11.11 2.70
N GLN A 1034 17.88 -11.96 2.13
CA GLN A 1034 16.78 -11.51 1.28
C GLN A 1034 15.84 -10.64 2.12
N CYS A 1035 15.30 -9.58 1.54
CA CYS A 1035 14.39 -8.61 2.15
C CYS A 1035 13.02 -9.21 2.50
N ARG A 1036 12.97 -10.29 3.28
CA ARG A 1036 11.74 -11.05 3.60
C ARG A 1036 11.06 -10.59 4.88
N SER A 1037 11.78 -9.94 5.79
CA SER A 1037 11.28 -9.48 7.09
C SER A 1037 11.79 -8.07 7.36
N GLU A 1038 10.89 -7.11 7.49
CA GLU A 1038 11.23 -5.75 7.90
C GLU A 1038 11.60 -5.76 9.39
N ARG A 1039 12.85 -5.38 9.73
CA ARG A 1039 13.46 -5.26 11.06
C ARG A 1039 14.51 -6.31 11.43
N ASP A 1040 15.37 -6.77 10.53
CA ASP A 1040 16.59 -7.52 10.94
C ASP A 1040 17.82 -6.60 11.09
N GLU A 1041 17.59 -5.29 11.00
CA GLU A 1041 18.61 -4.25 10.93
C GLU A 1041 18.39 -3.18 12.01
N SER A 1042 19.46 -2.77 12.68
CA SER A 1042 19.41 -1.69 13.66
C SER A 1042 20.72 -0.91 13.64
N VAL A 1043 20.65 0.41 13.83
CA VAL A 1043 21.80 1.30 13.83
C VAL A 1043 21.63 2.36 14.92
N ALA A 1044 22.70 2.68 15.64
CA ALA A 1044 22.65 3.66 16.72
C ALA A 1044 23.98 4.39 16.88
N PHE A 1045 23.95 5.71 17.08
CA PHE A 1045 25.13 6.49 17.47
C PHE A 1045 25.32 6.50 18.97
N GLN A 1046 26.58 6.49 19.40
CA GLN A 1046 26.94 6.89 20.75
C GLN A 1046 26.66 8.39 20.91
N PRO A 1047 26.19 8.88 22.07
CA PRO A 1047 25.88 10.29 22.30
C PRO A 1047 27.02 11.28 21.94
N GLY A 1048 28.28 10.88 22.10
CA GLY A 1048 29.44 11.70 21.72
C GLY A 1048 29.76 11.74 20.21
N GLY A 1049 29.04 10.98 19.37
CA GLY A 1049 29.20 10.94 17.91
C GLY A 1049 30.46 10.25 17.40
N GLN A 1050 31.35 9.77 18.27
CA GLN A 1050 32.62 9.12 17.90
C GLN A 1050 32.48 7.63 17.61
N LEU A 1051 31.44 6.98 18.14
CA LEU A 1051 31.14 5.57 17.89
C LEU A 1051 29.76 5.40 17.25
N LEU A 1052 29.66 4.41 16.36
CA LEU A 1052 28.44 3.99 15.68
C LEU A 1052 28.32 2.47 15.78
N ALA A 1053 27.18 1.97 16.24
CA ALA A 1053 26.89 0.54 16.24
C ALA A 1053 25.94 0.21 15.09
N SER A 1054 26.20 -0.90 14.39
CA SER A 1054 25.32 -1.45 13.37
C SER A 1054 25.09 -2.93 13.61
N ALA A 1055 23.85 -3.37 13.50
CA ALA A 1055 23.46 -4.77 13.56
C ALA A 1055 22.74 -5.20 12.28
N PHE A 1056 23.13 -6.37 11.77
CA PHE A 1056 22.49 -7.02 10.63
C PHE A 1056 22.42 -8.53 10.88
N GLY A 1057 21.21 -9.06 11.08
CA GLY A 1057 21.02 -10.44 11.55
C GLY A 1057 21.63 -10.66 12.93
N ASN A 1058 22.59 -11.57 13.05
CA ASN A 1058 23.33 -11.87 14.29
C ASN A 1058 24.70 -11.16 14.39
N GLN A 1059 25.04 -10.29 13.43
CA GLN A 1059 26.33 -9.60 13.40
C GLN A 1059 26.20 -8.21 14.03
N LEU A 1060 26.99 -7.96 15.06
CA LEU A 1060 27.13 -6.65 15.70
C LEU A 1060 28.49 -6.06 15.31
N LYS A 1061 28.50 -4.85 14.76
CA LYS A 1061 29.72 -4.13 14.39
C LYS A 1061 29.77 -2.77 15.08
N LEU A 1062 30.96 -2.41 15.54
CA LEU A 1062 31.25 -1.11 16.13
C LEU A 1062 32.23 -0.36 15.23
N TRP A 1063 31.86 0.86 14.86
CA TRP A 1063 32.64 1.73 13.99
C TRP A 1063 33.13 2.93 14.81
N VAL A 1064 34.35 3.37 14.55
CA VAL A 1064 34.96 4.54 15.18
C VAL A 1064 35.29 5.59 14.13
N GLN A 1065 35.04 6.85 14.49
CA GLN A 1065 35.41 8.01 13.71
C GLN A 1065 36.76 8.55 14.19
N ASP A 1066 37.71 8.71 13.27
CA ASP A 1066 39.01 9.31 13.58
C ASP A 1066 38.95 10.85 13.62
N ALA A 1067 40.06 11.49 13.99
CA ALA A 1067 40.16 12.95 14.08
C ALA A 1067 40.01 13.66 12.72
N SER A 1068 40.13 12.93 11.60
CA SER A 1068 39.89 13.46 10.24
C SER A 1068 38.43 13.38 9.82
N GLY A 1069 37.57 12.74 10.62
CA GLY A 1069 36.16 12.52 10.32
C GLY A 1069 35.90 11.26 9.48
N SER A 1070 36.90 10.38 9.34
CA SER A 1070 36.79 9.13 8.59
C SER A 1070 36.34 7.98 9.50
N TRP A 1071 35.47 7.11 8.97
CA TRP A 1071 34.92 5.98 9.70
C TRP A 1071 35.67 4.68 9.39
N SER A 1072 36.01 3.92 10.43
CA SER A 1072 36.65 2.60 10.31
C SER A 1072 36.03 1.60 11.27
N LEU A 1073 36.10 0.31 10.92
CA LEU A 1073 35.62 -0.77 11.79
C LEU A 1073 36.57 -0.92 12.98
N ALA A 1074 36.06 -0.75 14.19
CA ALA A 1074 36.82 -0.87 15.44
C ALA A 1074 36.76 -2.31 16.00
N ASP A 1075 35.58 -2.92 15.98
CA ASP A 1075 35.36 -4.28 16.47
C ASP A 1075 34.13 -4.93 15.79
N GLU A 1076 34.11 -6.26 15.74
CA GLU A 1076 32.97 -7.05 15.26
C GLU A 1076 32.72 -8.27 16.14
N GLN A 1077 31.45 -8.56 16.40
CA GLN A 1077 31.01 -9.72 17.18
C GLN A 1077 29.92 -10.46 16.40
N ALA A 1078 30.07 -11.78 16.27
CA ALA A 1078 29.06 -12.65 15.70
C ALA A 1078 28.40 -13.45 16.82
N LEU A 1079 27.12 -13.18 17.06
CA LEU A 1079 26.31 -13.91 18.03
C LEU A 1079 25.85 -15.25 17.44
N ALA A 1080 25.27 -16.13 18.26
CA ALA A 1080 24.68 -17.37 17.75
C ALA A 1080 23.60 -17.06 16.69
N GLU A 1081 23.44 -17.91 15.67
CA GLU A 1081 22.51 -17.67 14.55
C GLU A 1081 21.07 -17.39 14.99
N GLN A 1082 20.66 -17.94 16.14
CA GLN A 1082 19.33 -17.77 16.72
C GLN A 1082 19.16 -16.46 17.51
N GLN A 1083 20.23 -15.70 17.71
CA GLN A 1083 20.23 -14.41 18.40
C GLN A 1083 20.27 -13.26 17.37
N ARG A 1084 19.24 -13.17 16.52
CA ARG A 1084 19.10 -12.02 15.64
C ARG A 1084 18.85 -10.77 16.45
N ILE A 1085 19.56 -9.70 16.13
CA ILE A 1085 19.49 -8.42 16.83
C ILE A 1085 18.44 -7.56 16.13
N LYS A 1086 17.43 -7.12 16.88
CA LYS A 1086 16.30 -6.30 16.41
C LYS A 1086 16.39 -4.86 16.91
N ALA A 1087 17.01 -4.65 18.06
CA ALA A 1087 17.09 -3.35 18.70
C ALA A 1087 18.49 -3.09 19.29
N LEU A 1088 18.98 -1.86 19.08
CA LEU A 1088 20.19 -1.31 19.67
C LEU A 1088 19.85 -0.02 20.41
N ALA A 1089 20.42 0.19 21.58
CA ALA A 1089 20.34 1.47 22.28
C ALA A 1089 21.64 1.77 23.02
N PHE A 1090 22.24 2.95 22.81
CA PHE A 1090 23.37 3.41 23.62
C PHE A 1090 22.87 4.02 24.93
N ASN A 1091 23.57 3.72 26.02
CA ASN A 1091 23.40 4.44 27.27
C ASN A 1091 23.82 5.91 27.09
N PRO A 1092 23.14 6.90 27.70
CA PRO A 1092 23.52 8.31 27.62
C PRO A 1092 24.97 8.64 28.01
N SER A 1093 25.58 7.84 28.90
CA SER A 1093 27.01 7.95 29.24
C SER A 1093 27.96 7.57 28.09
N GLY A 1094 27.44 6.90 27.07
CA GLY A 1094 28.19 6.36 25.93
C GLY A 1094 29.03 5.12 26.24
N LYS A 1095 29.08 4.63 27.49
CA LYS A 1095 29.96 3.51 27.88
C LYS A 1095 29.35 2.14 27.68
N GLN A 1096 28.03 2.07 27.49
CA GLN A 1096 27.28 0.83 27.38
C GLN A 1096 26.36 0.86 26.15
N LEU A 1097 26.23 -0.30 25.51
CA LEU A 1097 25.30 -0.60 24.42
C LEU A 1097 24.39 -1.74 24.87
N ALA A 1098 23.07 -1.51 24.84
CA ALA A 1098 22.08 -2.57 24.99
C ALA A 1098 21.71 -3.14 23.63
N ILE A 1099 21.63 -4.47 23.56
CA ILE A 1099 21.18 -5.21 22.38
C ILE A 1099 20.09 -6.20 22.77
N ALA A 1100 19.12 -6.40 21.89
CA ALA A 1100 18.08 -7.42 22.05
C ALA A 1100 17.45 -7.82 20.70
N GLY A 1101 16.73 -8.93 20.68
CA GLY A 1101 16.01 -9.41 19.51
C GLY A 1101 15.34 -10.77 19.69
N ASP A 1102 15.60 -11.72 18.79
CA ASP A 1102 14.78 -12.94 18.66
C ASP A 1102 14.95 -13.95 19.82
N SER A 1103 16.01 -13.82 20.61
CA SER A 1103 16.25 -14.69 21.75
C SER A 1103 15.47 -14.30 23.00
N GLY A 1104 14.85 -13.11 23.03
CA GLY A 1104 14.24 -12.53 24.22
C GLY A 1104 15.25 -12.20 25.34
N VAL A 1105 16.55 -12.22 25.02
CA VAL A 1105 17.64 -11.87 25.93
C VAL A 1105 18.05 -10.43 25.67
N ILE A 1106 18.12 -9.64 26.74
CA ILE A 1106 18.73 -8.30 26.75
C ILE A 1106 20.18 -8.47 27.16
N GLU A 1107 21.11 -8.01 26.34
CA GLU A 1107 22.54 -8.02 26.65
C GLU A 1107 23.09 -6.60 26.74
N LEU A 1108 23.85 -6.32 27.79
CA LEU A 1108 24.61 -5.07 27.96
C LEU A 1108 26.07 -5.32 27.61
N TRP A 1109 26.60 -4.48 26.73
CA TRP A 1109 27.97 -4.53 26.25
C TRP A 1109 28.70 -3.25 26.65
N SER A 1110 29.91 -3.36 27.18
CA SER A 1110 30.83 -2.22 27.26
C SER A 1110 31.38 -1.91 25.87
N THR A 1111 31.52 -0.62 25.58
CA THR A 1111 32.10 -0.08 24.34
C THR A 1111 33.41 0.68 24.60
N ASP A 1112 34.04 0.47 25.75
CA ASP A 1112 35.23 1.19 26.16
C ASP A 1112 36.41 0.93 25.20
N GLY A 1113 37.11 2.01 24.82
CA GLY A 1113 38.27 1.93 23.92
C GLY A 1113 37.96 1.42 22.51
N GLY A 1114 36.68 1.45 22.08
CA GLY A 1114 36.25 0.96 20.77
C GLY A 1114 36.19 -0.57 20.68
N LYS A 1115 36.14 -1.29 21.81
CA LYS A 1115 35.99 -2.75 21.86
C LYS A 1115 34.65 -3.14 22.46
N LEU A 1116 34.03 -4.18 21.90
CA LEU A 1116 32.80 -4.78 22.39
C LEU A 1116 33.14 -5.88 23.40
N SER A 1117 32.71 -5.70 24.64
CA SER A 1117 32.80 -6.76 25.65
C SER A 1117 31.49 -6.91 26.42
N LYS A 1118 30.99 -8.14 26.50
CA LYS A 1118 29.73 -8.45 27.19
C LYS A 1118 29.89 -8.22 28.70
N ALA A 1119 29.05 -7.35 29.26
CA ALA A 1119 29.10 -6.95 30.66
C ALA A 1119 28.03 -7.67 31.51
N ASN A 1120 26.79 -7.72 31.03
CA ASN A 1120 25.67 -8.37 31.75
C ASN A 1120 24.58 -8.84 30.76
N GLN A 1121 23.70 -9.74 31.19
CA GLN A 1121 22.53 -10.18 30.41
C GLN A 1121 21.35 -10.58 31.30
N VAL A 1122 20.13 -10.45 30.79
CA VAL A 1122 18.91 -10.94 31.44
C VAL A 1122 17.91 -11.45 30.40
N THR A 1123 17.14 -12.48 30.75
CA THR A 1123 16.04 -12.98 29.90
C THR A 1123 14.74 -12.26 30.29
N ALA A 1124 14.04 -11.69 29.31
CA ALA A 1124 12.86 -10.85 29.55
C ALA A 1124 11.57 -11.61 29.97
N GLY A 1125 11.64 -12.95 30.12
CA GLY A 1125 10.49 -13.83 30.35
C GLY A 1125 10.52 -15.02 29.39
N ALA A 1126 9.56 -15.95 29.49
CA ALA A 1126 9.51 -17.14 28.64
C ALA A 1126 9.04 -16.78 27.22
N GLN A 1127 9.98 -16.67 26.27
CA GLN A 1127 9.80 -16.61 24.80
C GLN A 1127 9.04 -15.40 24.22
N ALA A 1128 9.43 -14.16 24.54
CA ALA A 1128 8.99 -12.96 23.81
C ALA A 1128 10.14 -12.37 22.98
N LEU A 1129 9.91 -12.07 21.70
CA LEU A 1129 10.86 -11.36 20.84
C LEU A 1129 10.91 -9.89 21.27
N ILE A 1130 12.09 -9.34 21.49
CA ILE A 1130 12.24 -7.93 21.89
C ILE A 1130 12.45 -7.08 20.65
N THR A 1131 11.53 -6.14 20.40
CA THR A 1131 11.49 -5.32 19.18
C THR A 1131 11.85 -3.86 19.41
N ALA A 1132 11.90 -3.39 20.66
CA ALA A 1132 12.27 -2.02 20.99
C ALA A 1132 13.08 -1.95 22.30
N LEU A 1133 14.05 -1.04 22.35
CA LEU A 1133 14.85 -0.71 23.53
C LEU A 1133 15.00 0.80 23.66
N ALA A 1134 14.94 1.33 24.88
CA ALA A 1134 15.22 2.74 25.16
C ALA A 1134 15.83 2.92 26.56
N PHE A 1135 16.95 3.64 26.66
CA PHE A 1135 17.50 4.07 27.96
C PHE A 1135 16.76 5.30 28.48
N SER A 1136 16.64 5.41 29.80
CA SER A 1136 16.32 6.67 30.47
C SER A 1136 17.43 7.69 30.22
N THR A 1137 17.10 8.98 30.26
CA THR A 1137 18.06 10.09 30.05
C THR A 1137 19.18 10.11 31.09
N ASN A 1138 18.92 9.64 32.30
CA ASN A 1138 19.93 9.49 33.35
C ASN A 1138 20.78 8.21 33.20
N GLY A 1139 20.41 7.31 32.27
CA GLY A 1139 21.12 6.06 31.99
C GLY A 1139 20.98 4.97 33.06
N GLU A 1140 20.14 5.16 34.08
CA GLU A 1140 19.95 4.21 35.18
C GLU A 1140 18.91 3.13 34.88
N ARG A 1141 18.04 3.37 33.89
CA ARG A 1141 16.94 2.48 33.52
C ARG A 1141 16.92 2.18 32.03
N LEU A 1142 16.39 1.01 31.69
CA LEU A 1142 16.21 0.53 30.32
C LEU A 1142 14.78 0.02 30.19
N ALA A 1143 14.04 0.49 29.19
CA ALA A 1143 12.74 -0.07 28.82
C ALA A 1143 12.89 -1.00 27.62
N SER A 1144 12.18 -2.12 27.64
CA SER A 1144 12.09 -3.08 26.53
C SER A 1144 10.64 -3.31 26.12
N GLY A 1145 10.38 -3.37 24.82
CA GLY A 1145 9.08 -3.68 24.24
C GLY A 1145 9.12 -4.99 23.47
N GLY A 1146 8.13 -5.85 23.70
CA GLY A 1146 8.05 -7.19 23.13
C GLY A 1146 6.96 -7.38 22.07
N ASP A 1147 7.06 -8.49 21.34
CA ASP A 1147 6.02 -8.99 20.44
C ASP A 1147 4.77 -9.51 21.18
N ASP A 1148 4.95 -9.90 22.44
CA ASP A 1148 3.92 -10.27 23.43
C ASP A 1148 3.13 -9.08 23.98
N ALA A 1149 3.28 -7.90 23.37
CA ALA A 1149 2.65 -6.65 23.76
C ALA A 1149 3.06 -6.12 25.16
N SER A 1150 4.12 -6.69 25.75
CA SER A 1150 4.62 -6.22 27.04
C SER A 1150 5.60 -5.05 26.90
N VAL A 1151 5.56 -4.16 27.89
CA VAL A 1151 6.62 -3.18 28.17
C VAL A 1151 7.19 -3.52 29.54
N ILE A 1152 8.51 -3.75 29.61
CA ILE A 1152 9.21 -4.09 30.85
C ILE A 1152 10.32 -3.08 31.08
N GLU A 1153 10.44 -2.60 32.32
CA GLU A 1153 11.49 -1.67 32.74
C GLU A 1153 12.51 -2.38 33.64
N TRP A 1154 13.78 -2.07 33.41
CA TRP A 1154 14.94 -2.70 34.01
C TRP A 1154 15.86 -1.65 34.63
N ARG A 1155 16.48 -1.97 35.76
CA ARG A 1155 17.60 -1.20 36.30
C ARG A 1155 18.88 -1.60 35.58
N VAL A 1156 19.65 -0.64 35.09
CA VAL A 1156 20.82 -0.91 34.24
C VAL A 1156 21.99 -1.53 35.02
N ALA A 1157 22.16 -1.16 36.30
CA ALA A 1157 23.28 -1.61 37.12
C ALA A 1157 23.34 -3.14 37.30
N ASP A 1158 22.19 -3.80 37.39
CA ASP A 1158 22.05 -5.22 37.71
C ASP A 1158 21.07 -5.97 36.79
N LEU A 1159 20.42 -5.28 35.85
CA LEU A 1159 19.32 -5.78 35.01
C LEU A 1159 18.15 -6.34 35.84
N GLN A 1160 17.91 -5.80 37.04
CA GLN A 1160 16.73 -6.15 37.82
C GLN A 1160 15.47 -5.53 37.19
N ARG A 1161 14.42 -6.33 37.01
CA ARG A 1161 13.09 -5.85 36.61
C ARG A 1161 12.52 -4.90 37.67
N LEU A 1162 12.22 -3.67 37.25
CA LEU A 1162 11.61 -2.62 38.07
C LEU A 1162 10.08 -2.62 37.96
N GLY A 1163 9.54 -2.96 36.79
CA GLY A 1163 8.11 -2.87 36.52
C GLY A 1163 7.73 -3.45 35.16
N SER A 1164 6.43 -3.58 34.89
CA SER A 1164 5.89 -4.02 33.59
C SER A 1164 4.44 -3.63 33.36
N SER A 1165 4.05 -3.59 32.10
CA SER A 1165 2.68 -3.31 31.66
C SER A 1165 2.32 -4.15 30.42
N GLN A 1166 1.07 -4.61 30.34
CA GLN A 1166 0.48 -5.26 29.16
C GLN A 1166 -0.74 -4.48 28.65
N TRP A 1167 -0.60 -3.16 28.54
CA TRP A 1167 -1.66 -2.29 28.02
C TRP A 1167 -1.87 -2.41 26.50
N HIS A 1168 -0.82 -2.79 25.76
CA HIS A 1168 -0.90 -2.96 24.32
C HIS A 1168 -1.60 -4.28 23.97
N ASN A 1169 -2.28 -4.30 22.83
CA ASN A 1169 -2.91 -5.52 22.30
C ASN A 1169 -2.10 -6.16 21.15
N ARG A 1170 -0.99 -5.52 20.74
CA ARG A 1170 -0.06 -5.98 19.71
C ARG A 1170 1.38 -5.69 20.08
N ALA A 1171 2.29 -6.26 19.29
CA ALA A 1171 3.73 -6.07 19.39
C ALA A 1171 4.12 -4.58 19.49
N VAL A 1172 4.89 -4.26 20.53
CA VAL A 1172 5.42 -2.92 20.78
C VAL A 1172 6.53 -2.63 19.78
N SER A 1173 6.36 -1.61 18.95
CA SER A 1173 7.29 -1.28 17.86
C SER A 1173 8.29 -0.21 18.22
N SER A 1174 7.99 0.67 19.18
CA SER A 1174 8.88 1.75 19.59
C SER A 1174 8.60 2.22 21.01
N ILE A 1175 9.63 2.73 21.70
CA ILE A 1175 9.56 3.26 23.07
C ILE A 1175 10.45 4.51 23.15
N ALA A 1176 9.99 5.54 23.86
CA ALA A 1176 10.76 6.74 24.15
C ALA A 1176 10.52 7.25 25.58
N TYR A 1177 11.59 7.59 26.30
CA TYR A 1177 11.51 8.33 27.56
C TYR A 1177 11.33 9.82 27.31
N LEU A 1178 10.47 10.49 28.07
CA LEU A 1178 10.28 11.94 27.96
C LEU A 1178 11.42 12.67 28.71
N THR A 1179 12.29 13.33 27.94
CA THR A 1179 13.56 13.89 28.45
C THR A 1179 13.38 15.04 29.44
N GLN A 1180 12.34 15.85 29.24
CA GLN A 1180 11.96 16.97 30.08
C GLN A 1180 11.61 16.60 31.53
N TYR A 1181 11.26 15.34 31.79
CA TYR A 1181 10.67 14.92 33.07
C TYR A 1181 11.60 14.00 33.86
N ASP A 1182 12.92 14.14 33.68
CA ASP A 1182 13.91 13.36 34.42
C ASP A 1182 13.64 11.84 34.30
N SER A 1183 13.17 11.39 33.12
CA SER A 1183 12.79 9.99 32.84
C SER A 1183 11.66 9.40 33.70
N SER A 1184 10.85 10.25 34.32
CA SER A 1184 9.70 9.82 35.12
C SER A 1184 8.50 9.33 34.29
N LEU A 1185 8.53 9.56 32.96
CA LEU A 1185 7.51 9.16 32.00
C LEU A 1185 8.14 8.51 30.78
N LEU A 1186 7.46 7.51 30.23
CA LEU A 1186 7.77 6.90 28.94
C LEU A 1186 6.52 6.73 28.08
N VAL A 1187 6.69 6.77 26.77
CA VAL A 1187 5.66 6.47 25.78
C VAL A 1187 6.06 5.24 24.98
N SER A 1188 5.12 4.32 24.80
CA SER A 1188 5.26 3.14 23.95
C SER A 1188 4.20 3.16 22.84
N GLY A 1189 4.55 2.62 21.67
CA GLY A 1189 3.68 2.53 20.51
C GLY A 1189 3.70 1.12 19.92
N ASP A 1190 2.57 0.67 19.37
CA ASP A 1190 2.45 -0.68 18.79
C ASP A 1190 2.11 -0.70 17.29
N ARG A 1191 2.00 -1.93 16.75
CA ARG A 1191 1.73 -2.20 15.33
C ARG A 1191 0.30 -1.86 14.86
N GLU A 1192 -0.63 -1.47 15.73
CA GLU A 1192 -1.99 -1.02 15.33
C GLU A 1192 -2.19 0.48 15.53
N GLY A 1193 -1.13 1.18 15.95
CA GLY A 1193 -1.15 2.62 16.15
C GLY A 1193 -1.41 3.02 17.60
N GLN A 1194 -1.64 2.08 18.52
CA GLN A 1194 -1.95 2.42 19.91
C GLN A 1194 -0.70 3.04 20.55
N MET A 1195 -0.89 4.19 21.21
CA MET A 1195 0.13 4.79 22.05
C MET A 1195 -0.28 4.69 23.51
N VAL A 1196 0.67 4.36 24.37
CA VAL A 1196 0.47 4.25 25.81
C VAL A 1196 1.52 5.10 26.50
N LEU A 1197 1.07 5.98 27.39
CA LEU A 1197 1.93 6.77 28.28
C LEU A 1197 1.95 6.09 29.65
N CYS A 1198 3.13 5.86 30.19
CA CYS A 1198 3.34 5.24 31.49
C CYS A 1198 4.22 6.11 32.38
N ALA A 1199 3.90 6.16 33.68
CA ALA A 1199 4.88 6.57 34.68
C ALA A 1199 5.87 5.45 34.96
N THR A 1200 7.00 5.86 35.53
CA THR A 1200 8.11 4.96 35.86
C THR A 1200 8.30 4.90 37.38
N PRO A 1201 8.39 3.72 38.02
CA PRO A 1201 8.44 2.39 37.40
C PRO A 1201 7.14 1.96 36.70
N VAL A 1202 7.26 1.32 35.53
CA VAL A 1202 6.11 0.90 34.72
C VAL A 1202 5.20 -0.05 35.50
N SER A 1203 3.90 0.24 35.53
CA SER A 1203 2.86 -0.61 36.12
C SER A 1203 1.52 -0.39 35.42
N GLU A 1204 0.65 -1.40 35.40
CA GLU A 1204 -0.65 -1.32 34.72
C GLU A 1204 -1.52 -0.16 35.21
N ASP A 1205 -1.49 0.15 36.51
CA ASP A 1205 -2.30 1.21 37.11
C ASP A 1205 -1.73 2.63 36.90
N GLN A 1206 -0.52 2.72 36.36
CA GLN A 1206 0.21 3.95 36.04
C GLN A 1206 0.44 4.16 34.54
N CYS A 1207 -0.28 3.39 33.71
CA CYS A 1207 -0.29 3.52 32.27
C CYS A 1207 -1.68 3.91 31.77
N ALA A 1208 -1.76 4.68 30.69
CA ALA A 1208 -3.00 4.95 30.00
C ALA A 1208 -2.77 5.13 28.50
N PRO A 1209 -3.76 4.75 27.66
CA PRO A 1209 -3.73 5.09 26.25
C PRO A 1209 -3.80 6.61 26.11
N VAL A 1210 -2.90 7.15 25.32
CA VAL A 1210 -2.93 8.55 24.85
C VAL A 1210 -3.30 8.52 23.37
N GLY A 1211 -3.98 9.56 22.87
CA GLY A 1211 -4.63 9.52 21.55
C GLY A 1211 -3.73 8.92 20.46
N SER A 1212 -4.33 8.23 19.51
CA SER A 1212 -3.63 7.28 18.67
C SER A 1212 -4.00 7.56 17.22
N PRO A 1213 -3.05 7.53 16.27
CA PRO A 1213 -3.39 7.41 14.86
C PRO A 1213 -3.91 5.98 14.61
N ARG A 1214 -5.12 5.67 15.10
CA ARG A 1214 -5.66 4.30 15.14
C ARG A 1214 -5.73 3.71 13.73
N GLY A 1215 -5.26 2.46 13.61
CA GLY A 1215 -5.30 1.70 12.36
C GLY A 1215 -4.06 1.81 11.50
N THR A 1216 -3.00 2.50 11.95
CA THR A 1216 -1.70 2.51 11.25
C THR A 1216 -0.55 2.19 12.20
N PRO A 1217 0.40 1.30 11.82
CA PRO A 1217 1.49 0.92 12.72
C PRO A 1217 2.32 2.13 13.15
N ILE A 1218 2.59 2.27 14.46
CA ILE A 1218 3.64 3.17 14.91
C ILE A 1218 4.98 2.59 14.48
N THR A 1219 5.79 3.35 13.76
CA THR A 1219 7.09 2.90 13.28
C THR A 1219 8.25 3.48 14.09
N ALA A 1220 8.09 4.68 14.65
CA ALA A 1220 9.05 5.28 15.56
C ALA A 1220 8.37 6.31 16.47
N LEU A 1221 8.85 6.39 17.71
CA LEU A 1221 8.53 7.42 18.69
C LEU A 1221 9.80 8.17 19.05
N VAL A 1222 9.73 9.50 19.04
CA VAL A 1222 10.85 10.37 19.38
C VAL A 1222 10.34 11.46 20.31
N ALA A 1223 10.81 11.47 21.56
CA ALA A 1223 10.45 12.48 22.53
C ALA A 1223 11.39 13.69 22.41
N ALA A 1224 10.81 14.89 22.29
CA ALA A 1224 11.55 16.13 22.15
C ALA A 1224 11.03 17.28 23.04
N ALA A 1225 11.68 17.55 24.17
CA ALA A 1225 11.25 18.53 25.17
C ALA A 1225 9.76 18.35 25.57
N ASP A 1226 8.90 19.32 25.26
CA ASP A 1226 7.44 19.31 25.49
C ASP A 1226 6.65 18.68 24.33
N GLU A 1227 7.35 18.07 23.37
CA GLU A 1227 6.76 17.49 22.17
C GLU A 1227 7.07 15.99 22.06
N LEU A 1228 6.16 15.25 21.42
CA LEU A 1228 6.35 13.88 21.01
C LEU A 1228 6.14 13.79 19.50
N LEU A 1229 7.16 13.34 18.78
CA LEU A 1229 7.09 13.05 17.36
C LEU A 1229 6.78 11.57 17.17
N VAL A 1230 5.79 11.29 16.33
CA VAL A 1230 5.27 9.95 16.09
C VAL A 1230 5.25 9.70 14.60
N SER A 1231 5.95 8.67 14.13
CA SER A 1231 5.80 8.19 12.75
C SER A 1231 4.86 7.01 12.67
N SER A 1232 4.03 7.06 11.64
CA SER A 1232 3.13 6.01 11.21
C SER A 1232 2.99 6.12 9.70
N ASN A 1233 1.77 6.04 9.15
CA ASN A 1233 1.52 6.46 7.78
C ASN A 1233 1.63 8.00 7.56
N ALA A 1234 1.66 8.76 8.65
CA ALA A 1234 1.92 10.19 8.67
C ALA A 1234 2.95 10.52 9.77
N LEU A 1235 3.46 11.75 9.72
CA LEU A 1235 4.29 12.30 10.78
C LEU A 1235 3.42 13.20 11.67
N TRP A 1236 3.24 12.80 12.92
CA TRP A 1236 2.49 13.53 13.92
C TRP A 1236 3.45 14.23 14.87
N GLN A 1237 3.16 15.49 15.17
CA GLN A 1237 3.78 16.24 16.24
C GLN A 1237 2.74 16.49 17.32
N TRP A 1238 3.03 16.02 18.53
CA TRP A 1238 2.16 16.08 19.69
C TRP A 1238 2.73 17.06 20.69
N GLN A 1239 2.02 18.15 20.98
CA GLN A 1239 2.45 19.10 22.01
C GLN A 1239 1.81 18.79 23.37
N LEU A 1240 2.65 18.59 24.39
CA LEU A 1240 2.23 18.27 25.76
C LEU A 1240 2.04 19.55 26.59
N GLN A 1241 0.83 20.11 26.61
CA GLN A 1241 0.51 21.34 27.35
C GLN A 1241 0.26 21.16 28.86
N LEU A 1242 1.32 20.99 29.65
CA LEU A 1242 1.23 20.64 31.07
C LEU A 1242 0.61 21.70 31.98
N GLY A 1243 0.74 22.98 31.65
CA GLY A 1243 0.17 24.07 32.45
C GLY A 1243 -1.36 23.95 32.52
N LEU A 1244 -1.97 23.65 31.38
CA LEU A 1244 -3.41 23.38 31.27
C LEU A 1244 -3.80 22.07 31.98
N MET A 1245 -2.95 21.05 31.88
CA MET A 1245 -3.18 19.74 32.49
C MET A 1245 -3.13 19.79 34.02
N ARG A 1246 -2.16 20.52 34.60
CA ARG A 1246 -2.04 20.72 36.04
C ARG A 1246 -3.26 21.44 36.59
N ASP A 1247 -3.70 22.51 35.93
CA ASP A 1247 -4.91 23.23 36.33
C ASP A 1247 -6.18 22.37 36.22
N THR A 1248 -6.28 21.54 35.18
CA THR A 1248 -7.42 20.63 34.98
C THR A 1248 -7.43 19.50 36.01
N ALA A 1249 -6.28 18.90 36.29
CA ALA A 1249 -6.12 17.88 37.32
C ALA A 1249 -6.41 18.44 38.72
N LEU A 1250 -5.95 19.66 39.04
CA LEU A 1250 -6.28 20.36 40.28
C LEU A 1250 -7.78 20.66 40.40
N ARG A 1251 -8.47 21.01 39.31
CA ARG A 1251 -9.94 21.18 39.31
C ARG A 1251 -10.68 19.86 39.51
N LEU A 1252 -10.22 18.78 38.89
CA LEU A 1252 -10.81 17.45 39.02
C LEU A 1252 -10.59 16.85 40.42
N ALA A 1253 -9.39 17.05 41.00
CA ALA A 1253 -9.06 16.63 42.36
C ALA A 1253 -9.79 17.44 43.45
N ARG A 1254 -10.22 18.67 43.13
CA ARG A 1254 -11.02 19.53 44.03
C ARG A 1254 -12.53 19.30 43.97
N LYS A 1255 -13.04 18.42 43.10
CA LYS A 1255 -14.46 18.02 43.18
C LYS A 1255 -14.65 17.19 44.46
N PRO A 1256 -15.53 17.60 45.40
CA PRO A 1256 -15.78 16.80 46.58
C PRO A 1256 -16.34 15.45 46.14
N THR A 1257 -15.72 14.37 46.60
CA THR A 1257 -16.24 13.02 46.47
C THR A 1257 -17.63 13.05 47.12
N VAL A 1258 -18.68 12.86 46.33
CA VAL A 1258 -20.00 12.61 46.87
C VAL A 1258 -19.87 11.26 47.59
N VAL A 1259 -19.74 11.31 48.91
CA VAL A 1259 -19.95 10.15 49.76
C VAL A 1259 -21.39 9.74 49.55
N ILE A 1260 -21.60 8.67 48.78
CA ILE A 1260 -22.90 8.01 48.72
C ILE A 1260 -23.02 7.32 50.07
N ASP A 1261 -23.70 7.98 51.02
CA ASP A 1261 -24.21 7.32 52.22
C ASP A 1261 -25.15 6.20 51.74
N VAL A 1262 -24.69 4.96 51.87
CA VAL A 1262 -25.55 3.79 51.71
C VAL A 1262 -26.44 3.73 52.95
N PRO A 1263 -27.78 3.87 52.83
CA PRO A 1263 -28.65 3.68 53.97
C PRO A 1263 -28.61 2.21 54.36
N THR A 1264 -28.26 1.95 55.61
CA THR A 1264 -28.35 0.64 56.25
C THR A 1264 -29.82 0.22 56.30
N GLN A 1265 -30.27 -0.58 55.33
CA GLN A 1265 -31.49 -1.37 55.50
C GLN A 1265 -31.16 -2.63 56.28
N ALA A 1266 -31.26 -2.50 57.60
CA ALA A 1266 -31.64 -3.60 58.47
C ALA A 1266 -32.74 -3.08 59.39
N GLN A 1267 -34.00 -3.43 59.10
CA GLN A 1267 -35.01 -3.92 60.04
C GLN A 1267 -36.44 -3.80 59.49
N ALA A 1268 -37.17 -4.90 59.69
CA ALA A 1268 -38.63 -5.04 59.83
C ALA A 1268 -39.50 -5.29 58.58
N GLN A 1269 -39.98 -6.54 58.56
CA GLN A 1269 -41.20 -7.14 57.97
C GLN A 1269 -41.23 -7.44 56.48
#